data_AF-A0A937LPI5-F1
#
_entry.id   AF-A0A937LPI5-F1
#
_cell.length_a   1.000
_cell.length_b   1.000
_cell.length_c   1.000
_cell.angle_alpha   90.00
_cell.angle_beta   90.00
_cell.angle_gamma   90.00
#
_symmetry.space_group_name_H-M   'P 1'
#
loop_
_entity.id
_entity.type
_entity.pdbx_description
1 polymer ?
#
loop_
_entity_poly.entity_id
_entity_poly.type
_entity_poly.pdbx_seq_one_letter_code
_entity_poly.pdbx_strand_id
1 'polypeptide(L)'
;MRIIEFKLSKTLTIFYLFLSLLFSNMALSSEKNTNYINELNTIESYYWIALEEKGNHKLFSKALNKLNALENKIKKITPASSILLKIRGLKEDIRQQLDMSSDTFFGIFPLSRFFNNNFLTNSIAFGTYELFDDYNVMSSNQGVENLLKTLKEKERKQLDVIFISNPLDYALENEALYLFNQSPQFFVHNQKEVNDAFVKNNLNENDISDFKSGNLNEKHLQSFFKSFDTNDLLLVNIEKNPSFLKDAFYVIKGSYFKPDQLKPIKIYRNMGFSRDRTNLLNPIILLNFSFLLVAIILGFILYRKKTNYNPDKNLQFLSILSLSFIISRLSPYIVIPGLNSIISMPPPETLAILSFWYVIIISIIFLFLPFIFIHGLKLKFKKSDYFQLIFSNSGIIGIVFSFGIISWFMTSFVIYEGSFQNATQFIIPIIIFSLNFYEFGKNIDKSEIKLSTYFIVLLSILFFMSLVSLNYTYIYITSFLLLVNYALSKLMFNKNQSSFSSNKTNNKLIKWIHPHLKKENLLKIKKNTGIKFTFLKTIDETSGRLLIKQSLKDNFLFVEIECHNENSSFDLINQLLEKKFDGTTNQSIEDTIDSITNFIPFSSLLNMAANQSNQETSLDHILEAASLEFFEKLNNQKNVCILISGLNYLDKESFKWLHQIKNYNTNLNINFIFIGTKLLSNLNFNNTLTLEDLVPEDLINFLKQELNSDPILAEKIIEYLNETDDKTTLNDIELIFQNLKRSNSIYLDTKWHLDINKKIEDNILKDEMISLENIINESLQNFPEYKTFLIISACLGYQFNLKVLSDATGLSLIETAKTIEDISIKTGIIENTPNANNKIKFRNRSTLVTLNSIFSLNETLDNIPLIQRTCCFNAAIAIKNYHKGYSNQNERIFNLFEKSGTNNLTYTLDAGLKLSSNLCVLNQFDKANIIIEKCLNYLKHYNSVNKNDLFNQLLIEKYFIELEKSFYNGTIIEKEYLSNIAEKWLEYGNYKNKLIYPIMRTLYNLRDYKGLKSFIKIVKKDPELDKWLVCDIEHYTALIEIQFHKKLDKGKLLLSKCIKSLLNENDNQFLSVKSRVFTTFANHFSSDKKSKDYINESIEIKKQLSDKPGLARSYGSLSRLLFTENPISNETLEATKQWFIINEENKDIFGIIFSRNFLGKIYFNIHKTNQSKVNNLKNSKQQYNENIRLLNNKIDQGSQIQIFTSFADLMEIAKFEKDENTFLDLSSKLYNLLKDFEKIENKFFIDIFKNAFSSKFKNTPYSKQNIKEIFN
;
A
#
# COMPACT_ATOMS: atom_id res chain seq x y z
N MET A 1 -27.03 -39.41 -16.96
CA MET A 1 -26.64 -39.05 -18.34
C MET A 1 -27.86 -38.86 -19.27
N ARG A 2 -28.87 -39.74 -19.27
CA ARG A 2 -30.10 -39.58 -20.11
C ARG A 2 -31.07 -38.43 -19.75
N ILE A 3 -31.00 -37.86 -18.54
CA ILE A 3 -31.84 -36.70 -18.14
C ILE A 3 -31.23 -35.35 -18.63
N ILE A 4 -29.96 -35.35 -19.04
CA ILE A 4 -29.26 -34.15 -19.53
C ILE A 4 -29.48 -33.96 -21.03
N GLU A 5 -29.57 -35.05 -21.81
CA GLU A 5 -29.91 -34.98 -23.24
C GLU A 5 -31.34 -34.47 -23.49
N PHE A 6 -32.29 -34.84 -22.62
CA PHE A 6 -33.70 -34.48 -22.79
C PHE A 6 -34.02 -32.99 -22.53
N LYS A 7 -33.12 -32.24 -21.87
CA LYS A 7 -33.27 -30.79 -21.63
C LYS A 7 -32.56 -29.91 -22.67
N LEU A 8 -31.50 -30.40 -23.33
CA LEU A 8 -30.79 -29.64 -24.36
C LEU A 8 -31.58 -29.54 -25.68
N SER A 9 -32.33 -30.59 -26.02
CA SER A 9 -33.13 -30.66 -27.25
C SER A 9 -34.25 -29.59 -27.31
N LYS A 10 -34.99 -29.38 -26.20
CA LYS A 10 -36.07 -28.37 -26.17
C LYS A 10 -35.57 -26.93 -26.25
N THR A 11 -34.38 -26.63 -25.74
CA THR A 11 -33.76 -25.30 -25.88
C THR A 11 -33.23 -25.02 -27.29
N LEU A 12 -32.72 -26.03 -27.99
CA LEU A 12 -32.31 -25.87 -29.41
C LEU A 12 -33.52 -25.70 -30.33
N THR A 13 -34.64 -26.36 -30.04
CA THR A 13 -35.84 -26.29 -30.88
C THR A 13 -36.52 -24.91 -30.80
N ILE A 14 -36.53 -24.28 -29.62
CA ILE A 14 -37.02 -22.90 -29.42
C ILE A 14 -36.07 -21.89 -30.08
N PHE A 15 -34.75 -22.15 -30.08
CA PHE A 15 -33.75 -21.33 -30.75
C PHE A 15 -33.89 -21.42 -32.29
N TYR A 16 -34.21 -22.59 -32.83
CA TYR A 16 -34.44 -22.79 -34.27
C TYR A 16 -35.76 -22.16 -34.75
N LEU A 17 -36.82 -22.21 -33.91
CA LEU A 17 -38.10 -21.54 -34.21
C LEU A 17 -37.97 -20.00 -34.20
N PHE A 18 -37.07 -19.45 -33.38
CA PHE A 18 -36.75 -18.02 -33.36
C PHE A 18 -35.91 -17.61 -34.59
N LEU A 19 -35.07 -18.52 -35.11
CA LEU A 19 -34.25 -18.32 -36.29
C LEU A 19 -35.06 -18.38 -37.61
N SER A 20 -36.13 -19.17 -37.67
CA SER A 20 -37.00 -19.24 -38.86
C SER A 20 -37.91 -18.01 -39.03
N LEU A 21 -38.17 -17.26 -37.97
CA LEU A 21 -38.90 -15.98 -38.01
C LEU A 21 -38.02 -14.80 -38.47
N LEU A 22 -36.69 -14.96 -38.54
CA LEU A 22 -35.74 -13.93 -38.96
C LEU A 22 -35.62 -13.78 -40.49
N PHE A 23 -36.23 -14.66 -41.29
CA PHE A 23 -36.19 -14.62 -42.75
C PHE A 23 -37.57 -14.48 -43.38
N SER A 24 -38.27 -13.37 -43.10
CA SER A 24 -39.36 -12.92 -43.96
C SER A 24 -39.47 -11.41 -43.94
N ASN A 25 -38.93 -10.77 -44.98
CA ASN A 25 -39.50 -9.64 -45.73
C ASN A 25 -38.39 -8.74 -46.29
N MET A 26 -37.97 -9.04 -47.52
CA MET A 26 -37.44 -8.02 -48.42
C MET A 26 -38.63 -7.43 -49.19
N ALA A 27 -38.94 -6.17 -48.92
CA ALA A 27 -39.78 -5.37 -49.80
C ALA A 27 -38.85 -4.43 -50.60
N LEU A 28 -38.67 -4.72 -51.88
CA LEU A 28 -38.13 -3.77 -52.85
C LEU A 28 -39.20 -2.71 -53.14
N SER A 29 -38.87 -1.44 -52.99
CA SER A 29 -39.64 -0.34 -53.57
C SER A 29 -38.93 0.18 -54.82
N SER A 30 -39.74 0.35 -55.87
CA SER A 30 -39.37 0.73 -57.23
C SER A 30 -38.96 2.21 -57.34
N GLU A 31 -37.84 2.47 -58.03
CA GLU A 31 -37.39 3.81 -58.43
C GLU A 31 -38.38 4.47 -59.41
N LYS A 32 -38.76 5.73 -59.14
CA LYS A 32 -39.36 6.66 -60.11
C LYS A 32 -38.31 7.72 -60.49
N ASN A 33 -38.25 8.02 -61.79
CA ASN A 33 -37.42 9.01 -62.49
C ASN A 33 -36.91 10.17 -61.62
N THR A 34 -35.58 10.22 -61.38
CA THR A 34 -34.93 11.30 -60.64
C THR A 34 -34.22 12.30 -61.55
N ASN A 35 -34.49 13.58 -61.30
CA ASN A 35 -33.67 14.70 -61.72
C ASN A 35 -32.31 14.64 -60.99
N TYR A 36 -31.20 14.40 -61.72
CA TYR A 36 -29.87 14.19 -61.14
C TYR A 36 -29.38 15.34 -60.24
N ILE A 37 -29.83 16.57 -60.47
CA ILE A 37 -29.48 17.73 -59.64
C ILE A 37 -30.14 17.63 -58.26
N ASN A 38 -31.42 17.24 -58.22
CA ASN A 38 -32.11 17.01 -56.95
C ASN A 38 -31.47 15.86 -56.18
N GLU A 39 -31.10 14.77 -56.87
CA GLU A 39 -30.41 13.63 -56.23
C GLU A 39 -29.03 14.04 -55.66
N LEU A 40 -28.27 14.89 -56.36
CA LEU A 40 -27.01 15.45 -55.86
C LEU A 40 -27.23 16.35 -54.63
N ASN A 41 -28.20 17.26 -54.67
CA ASN A 41 -28.54 18.13 -53.52
C ASN A 41 -29.01 17.31 -52.32
N THR A 42 -29.73 16.20 -52.54
CA THR A 42 -30.16 15.28 -51.49
C THR A 42 -28.98 14.50 -50.90
N ILE A 43 -27.94 14.18 -51.67
CA ILE A 43 -26.69 13.61 -51.14
C ILE A 43 -25.89 14.66 -50.36
N GLU A 44 -25.84 15.91 -50.85
CA GLU A 44 -25.20 17.03 -50.15
C GLU A 44 -25.83 17.26 -48.76
N SER A 45 -27.14 17.09 -48.63
CA SER A 45 -27.82 17.16 -47.33
C SER A 45 -27.27 16.15 -46.31
N TYR A 46 -26.83 14.95 -46.72
CA TYR A 46 -26.17 14.02 -45.78
C TYR A 46 -24.82 14.54 -45.31
N TYR A 47 -24.07 15.25 -46.15
CA TYR A 47 -22.81 15.87 -45.75
C TYR A 47 -23.05 16.92 -44.67
N TRP A 48 -24.03 17.81 -44.88
CA TRP A 48 -24.37 18.84 -43.89
C TRP A 48 -24.93 18.26 -42.58
N ILE A 49 -25.82 17.27 -42.65
CA ILE A 49 -26.34 16.59 -41.45
C ILE A 49 -25.20 15.86 -40.71
N ALA A 50 -24.27 15.23 -41.43
CA ALA A 50 -23.13 14.55 -40.80
C ALA A 50 -22.16 15.52 -40.11
N LEU A 51 -21.99 16.74 -40.64
CA LEU A 51 -21.24 17.82 -40.00
C LEU A 51 -21.96 18.38 -38.76
N GLU A 52 -23.28 18.58 -38.84
CA GLU A 52 -24.08 19.01 -37.69
C GLU A 52 -23.99 17.98 -36.56
N GLU A 53 -24.10 16.71 -36.94
CA GLU A 53 -23.79 15.58 -36.08
C GLU A 53 -22.27 15.41 -35.90
N LYS A 54 -21.47 16.47 -35.82
CA LYS A 54 -20.06 16.47 -35.37
C LYS A 54 -19.22 15.32 -35.94
N GLY A 55 -19.30 15.13 -37.25
CA GLY A 55 -18.55 14.09 -37.96
C GLY A 55 -19.16 12.70 -37.86
N ASN A 56 -20.44 12.53 -38.23
CA ASN A 56 -21.05 11.19 -38.29
C ASN A 56 -20.47 10.36 -39.45
N HIS A 57 -19.46 9.54 -39.11
CA HIS A 57 -18.76 8.64 -40.04
C HIS A 57 -19.70 7.79 -40.90
N LYS A 58 -20.77 7.25 -40.31
CA LYS A 58 -21.74 6.39 -41.01
C LYS A 58 -22.51 7.17 -42.08
N LEU A 59 -22.91 8.39 -41.79
CA LEU A 59 -23.62 9.24 -42.77
C LEU A 59 -22.69 9.64 -43.91
N PHE A 60 -21.45 10.02 -43.62
CA PHE A 60 -20.46 10.30 -44.66
C PHE A 60 -20.20 9.07 -45.54
N SER A 61 -20.07 7.88 -44.95
CA SER A 61 -19.89 6.63 -45.71
C SER A 61 -21.09 6.33 -46.61
N LYS A 62 -22.33 6.51 -46.10
CA LYS A 62 -23.55 6.39 -46.89
C LYS A 62 -23.62 7.43 -48.02
N ALA A 63 -23.25 8.69 -47.75
CA ALA A 63 -23.19 9.75 -48.73
C ALA A 63 -22.19 9.43 -49.83
N LEU A 64 -20.98 8.98 -49.48
CA LEU A 64 -19.94 8.57 -50.44
C LEU A 64 -20.40 7.41 -51.32
N ASN A 65 -21.03 6.39 -50.74
CA ASN A 65 -21.53 5.23 -51.48
C ASN A 65 -22.64 5.64 -52.47
N LYS A 66 -23.56 6.50 -52.06
CA LYS A 66 -24.61 7.05 -52.94
C LYS A 66 -24.03 7.96 -54.02
N LEU A 67 -23.05 8.79 -53.68
CA LEU A 67 -22.37 9.67 -54.62
C LEU A 67 -21.59 8.88 -55.69
N ASN A 68 -20.91 7.80 -55.29
CA ASN A 68 -20.28 6.87 -56.23
C ASN A 68 -21.29 6.18 -57.16
N ALA A 69 -22.47 5.79 -56.63
CA ALA A 69 -23.54 5.21 -57.44
C ALA A 69 -24.10 6.23 -58.45
N LEU A 70 -24.31 7.49 -58.03
CA LEU A 70 -24.75 8.58 -58.89
C LEU A 70 -23.70 8.92 -59.96
N GLU A 71 -22.42 8.99 -59.59
CA GLU A 71 -21.30 9.19 -60.53
C GLU A 71 -21.28 8.09 -61.61
N ASN A 72 -21.47 6.83 -61.21
CA ASN A 72 -21.55 5.70 -62.13
C ASN A 72 -22.80 5.73 -63.02
N LYS A 73 -23.96 6.20 -62.51
CA LYS A 73 -25.18 6.40 -63.31
C LYS A 73 -24.98 7.50 -64.37
N ILE A 74 -24.40 8.64 -63.98
CA ILE A 74 -24.19 9.80 -64.88
C ILE A 74 -23.13 9.52 -65.94
N LYS A 75 -22.01 8.88 -65.58
CA LYS A 75 -20.94 8.48 -66.53
C LYS A 75 -21.45 7.57 -67.66
N LYS A 76 -22.54 6.83 -67.45
CA LYS A 76 -23.16 5.94 -68.45
C LYS A 76 -24.08 6.65 -69.44
N ILE A 77 -24.58 7.85 -69.11
CA ILE A 77 -25.70 8.48 -69.84
C ILE A 77 -25.28 9.76 -70.58
N THR A 78 -24.34 10.56 -70.08
CA THR A 78 -23.88 11.78 -70.78
C THR A 78 -22.60 12.36 -70.14
N PRO A 79 -21.66 12.95 -70.92
CA PRO A 79 -20.50 13.66 -70.37
C PRO A 79 -20.89 15.10 -70.00
N ALA A 80 -21.70 15.30 -68.96
CA ALA A 80 -21.97 16.64 -68.42
C ALA A 80 -20.80 17.07 -67.51
N SER A 81 -19.86 17.84 -68.05
CA SER A 81 -18.63 18.27 -67.35
C SER A 81 -18.89 19.04 -66.05
N SER A 82 -19.97 19.83 -65.97
CA SER A 82 -20.29 20.67 -64.81
C SER A 82 -20.81 19.89 -63.59
N ILE A 83 -21.70 18.91 -63.80
CA ILE A 83 -22.23 18.07 -62.70
C ILE A 83 -21.14 17.14 -62.17
N LEU A 84 -20.30 16.59 -63.06
CA LEU A 84 -19.16 15.76 -62.66
C LEU A 84 -18.13 16.55 -61.83
N LEU A 85 -17.91 17.84 -62.12
CA LEU A 85 -17.07 18.71 -61.30
C LEU A 85 -17.66 18.91 -59.89
N LYS A 86 -18.97 19.15 -59.77
CA LYS A 86 -19.66 19.25 -58.46
C LYS A 86 -19.59 17.94 -57.67
N ILE A 87 -19.82 16.80 -58.34
CA ILE A 87 -19.68 15.47 -57.73
C ILE A 87 -18.26 15.26 -57.22
N ARG A 88 -17.25 15.63 -58.01
CA ARG A 88 -15.84 15.49 -57.60
C ARG A 88 -15.52 16.36 -56.39
N GLY A 89 -15.98 17.60 -56.35
CA GLY A 89 -15.81 18.49 -55.19
C GLY A 89 -16.42 17.89 -53.92
N LEU A 90 -17.72 17.57 -53.95
CA LEU A 90 -18.40 16.98 -52.80
C LEU A 90 -17.79 15.63 -52.36
N LYS A 91 -17.30 14.84 -53.32
CA LYS A 91 -16.62 13.57 -53.04
C LYS A 91 -15.33 13.75 -52.28
N GLU A 92 -14.50 14.72 -52.65
CA GLU A 92 -13.27 15.02 -51.94
C GLU A 92 -13.57 15.57 -50.53
N ASP A 93 -14.54 16.48 -50.39
CA ASP A 93 -14.96 16.98 -49.07
C ASP A 93 -15.42 15.85 -48.14
N ILE A 94 -16.26 14.93 -48.64
CA ILE A 94 -16.72 13.76 -47.87
C ILE A 94 -15.55 12.84 -47.51
N ARG A 95 -14.56 12.65 -48.39
CA ARG A 95 -13.38 11.82 -48.11
C ARG A 95 -12.52 12.42 -47.00
N GLN A 96 -12.26 13.73 -47.05
CA GLN A 96 -11.51 14.42 -46.00
C GLN A 96 -12.23 14.34 -44.66
N GLN A 97 -13.55 14.55 -44.65
CA GLN A 97 -14.35 14.42 -43.42
C GLN A 97 -14.40 12.98 -42.90
N LEU A 98 -14.41 11.97 -43.79
CA LEU A 98 -14.30 10.57 -43.39
C LEU A 98 -12.98 10.28 -42.68
N ASP A 99 -11.87 10.73 -43.26
CA ASP A 99 -10.52 10.54 -42.73
C ASP A 99 -10.34 11.25 -41.37
N MET A 100 -10.84 12.50 -41.26
CA MET A 100 -10.88 13.19 -39.97
C MET A 100 -11.73 12.42 -38.96
N SER A 101 -12.94 12.01 -39.34
CA SER A 101 -13.85 11.31 -38.43
C SER A 101 -13.33 9.95 -37.98
N SER A 102 -12.44 9.27 -38.72
CA SER A 102 -11.91 7.98 -38.28
C SER A 102 -11.07 8.06 -37.02
N ASP A 103 -10.55 9.24 -36.67
CA ASP A 103 -9.69 9.43 -35.50
C ASP A 103 -10.33 10.30 -34.41
N THR A 104 -11.50 10.90 -34.66
CA THR A 104 -12.19 11.73 -33.65
C THR A 104 -12.96 10.89 -32.63
N PHE A 105 -13.21 11.50 -31.47
CA PHE A 105 -13.92 10.89 -30.36
C PHE A 105 -15.28 10.34 -30.79
N PHE A 106 -16.09 11.16 -31.46
CA PHE A 106 -17.43 10.77 -31.91
C PHE A 106 -17.45 9.87 -33.14
N GLY A 107 -16.37 9.83 -33.92
CA GLY A 107 -16.27 8.90 -35.04
C GLY A 107 -15.85 7.50 -34.60
N ILE A 108 -14.90 7.37 -33.66
CA ILE A 108 -14.51 6.07 -33.08
C ILE A 108 -15.56 5.57 -32.08
N PHE A 109 -16.17 6.45 -31.29
CA PHE A 109 -17.17 6.12 -30.27
C PHE A 109 -18.52 6.79 -30.57
N PRO A 110 -19.25 6.37 -31.63
CA PRO A 110 -20.48 7.04 -32.07
C PRO A 110 -21.58 7.11 -31.03
N LEU A 111 -21.68 6.12 -30.13
CA LEU A 111 -22.71 6.14 -29.09
C LEU A 111 -22.40 7.04 -27.90
N SER A 112 -21.17 7.59 -27.81
CA SER A 112 -20.84 8.59 -26.79
C SER A 112 -21.65 9.89 -26.93
N ARG A 113 -22.24 10.13 -28.11
CA ARG A 113 -23.19 11.21 -28.38
C ARG A 113 -24.38 11.25 -27.43
N PHE A 114 -24.75 10.10 -26.88
CA PHE A 114 -25.90 9.97 -25.97
C PHE A 114 -25.51 10.11 -24.49
N PHE A 115 -24.23 10.35 -24.18
CA PHE A 115 -23.76 10.46 -22.80
C PHE A 115 -24.24 11.74 -22.12
N ASN A 116 -24.45 12.83 -22.87
CA ASN A 116 -24.90 14.11 -22.31
C ASN A 116 -26.42 14.32 -22.36
N ASN A 117 -27.19 13.28 -22.71
CA ASN A 117 -28.59 13.44 -23.06
C ASN A 117 -29.47 13.21 -21.84
N ASN A 118 -30.04 14.28 -21.27
CA ASN A 118 -31.09 14.16 -20.26
C ASN A 118 -32.46 14.46 -20.86
N PHE A 119 -33.11 13.42 -21.39
CA PHE A 119 -34.45 13.55 -21.98
C PHE A 119 -35.53 13.94 -20.96
N LEU A 120 -35.27 13.78 -19.65
CA LEU A 120 -36.22 14.17 -18.60
C LEU A 120 -36.32 15.68 -18.43
N THR A 121 -35.33 16.44 -18.90
CA THR A 121 -35.23 17.90 -18.69
C THR A 121 -35.12 18.71 -19.97
N ASN A 122 -34.83 18.09 -21.11
CA ASN A 122 -34.66 18.79 -22.39
C ASN A 122 -35.18 17.94 -23.57
N SER A 123 -36.13 18.46 -24.35
CA SER A 123 -36.64 17.81 -25.57
C SER A 123 -35.58 17.73 -26.67
N ILE A 124 -34.62 18.67 -26.70
CA ILE A 124 -33.50 18.72 -27.65
C ILE A 124 -32.37 17.75 -27.22
N ALA A 125 -32.56 16.96 -26.15
CA ALA A 125 -31.53 16.09 -25.61
C ALA A 125 -30.96 15.11 -26.64
N PHE A 126 -31.75 14.65 -27.62
CA PHE A 126 -31.27 13.72 -28.65
C PHE A 126 -30.61 14.40 -29.86
N GLY A 127 -30.37 15.71 -29.81
CA GLY A 127 -29.76 16.46 -30.90
C GLY A 127 -30.64 16.43 -32.15
N THR A 128 -30.09 15.97 -33.28
CA THR A 128 -30.82 15.87 -34.55
C THR A 128 -31.82 14.72 -34.61
N TYR A 129 -31.91 13.85 -33.60
CA TYR A 129 -32.77 12.67 -33.63
C TYR A 129 -34.12 12.93 -32.96
N GLU A 130 -35.18 13.08 -33.73
CA GLU A 130 -36.52 13.42 -33.22
C GLU A 130 -37.36 12.18 -32.89
N LEU A 131 -37.86 12.08 -31.66
CA LEU A 131 -38.59 10.92 -31.15
C LEU A 131 -40.04 11.20 -30.77
N PHE A 132 -40.40 12.46 -30.52
CA PHE A 132 -41.66 12.84 -29.88
C PHE A 132 -42.54 13.71 -30.79
N ASP A 133 -41.95 14.69 -31.47
CA ASP A 133 -42.68 15.73 -32.21
C ASP A 133 -42.41 15.69 -33.73
N ASP A 134 -42.96 16.64 -34.48
CA ASP A 134 -42.72 16.77 -35.92
C ASP A 134 -41.27 17.25 -36.19
N TYR A 135 -40.50 16.37 -36.84
CA TYR A 135 -39.12 16.62 -37.24
C TYR A 135 -38.96 17.86 -38.14
N ASN A 136 -39.97 18.27 -38.92
CA ASN A 136 -39.91 19.49 -39.73
C ASN A 136 -39.95 20.75 -38.85
N VAL A 137 -40.86 20.76 -37.87
CA VAL A 137 -41.01 21.87 -36.92
C VAL A 137 -39.74 21.99 -36.09
N MET A 138 -39.23 20.88 -35.56
CA MET A 138 -37.99 20.87 -34.76
C MET A 138 -36.77 21.36 -35.55
N SER A 139 -36.61 20.89 -36.79
CA SER A 139 -35.53 21.35 -37.68
C SER A 139 -35.64 22.85 -37.99
N SER A 140 -36.84 23.36 -38.20
CA SER A 140 -37.08 24.79 -38.44
C SER A 140 -36.77 25.62 -37.19
N ASN A 141 -37.33 25.24 -36.04
CA ASN A 141 -37.16 25.93 -34.77
C ASN A 141 -35.69 26.00 -34.35
N GLN A 142 -34.93 24.91 -34.49
CA GLN A 142 -33.49 24.92 -34.25
C GLN A 142 -32.75 25.95 -35.13
N GLY A 143 -33.09 26.04 -36.42
CA GLY A 143 -32.52 27.02 -37.34
C GLY A 143 -32.87 28.47 -36.96
N VAL A 144 -34.11 28.69 -36.53
CA VAL A 144 -34.64 30.00 -36.10
C VAL A 144 -33.97 30.45 -34.80
N GLU A 145 -33.82 29.57 -33.80
CA GLU A 145 -33.12 29.86 -32.54
C GLU A 145 -31.65 30.21 -32.77
N ASN A 146 -30.97 29.47 -33.65
CA ASN A 146 -29.59 29.75 -34.05
C ASN A 146 -29.46 31.12 -34.75
N LEU A 147 -30.44 31.47 -35.60
CA LEU A 147 -30.50 32.79 -36.23
C LEU A 147 -30.74 33.89 -35.18
N LEU A 148 -31.67 33.68 -34.25
CA LEU A 148 -31.95 34.60 -33.14
C LEU A 148 -30.71 34.88 -32.31
N LYS A 149 -29.94 33.84 -31.96
CA LYS A 149 -28.67 34.00 -31.24
C LYS A 149 -27.68 34.84 -32.04
N THR A 150 -27.52 34.55 -33.33
CA THR A 150 -26.64 35.29 -34.24
C THR A 150 -27.04 36.76 -34.35
N LEU A 151 -28.34 37.04 -34.44
CA LEU A 151 -28.88 38.40 -34.54
C LEU A 151 -28.73 39.17 -33.22
N LYS A 152 -29.02 38.56 -32.06
CA LYS A 152 -28.83 39.18 -30.74
C LYS A 152 -27.37 39.57 -30.49
N GLU A 153 -26.42 38.79 -31.00
CA GLU A 153 -24.99 39.10 -30.88
C GLU A 153 -24.54 40.23 -31.83
N LYS A 154 -25.07 40.26 -33.06
CA LYS A 154 -24.57 41.13 -34.13
C LYS A 154 -25.36 42.42 -34.35
N GLU A 155 -26.64 42.44 -34.00
CA GLU A 155 -27.51 43.60 -34.09
C GLU A 155 -27.92 44.02 -32.69
N ARG A 156 -27.90 45.34 -32.40
CA ARG A 156 -28.26 45.90 -31.08
C ARG A 156 -29.50 46.78 -31.09
N LYS A 157 -30.08 47.01 -32.27
CA LYS A 157 -31.27 47.84 -32.46
C LYS A 157 -32.53 46.98 -32.35
N GLN A 158 -33.64 47.63 -32.04
CA GLN A 158 -34.96 47.02 -32.22
C GLN A 158 -35.27 46.93 -33.72
N LEU A 159 -35.79 45.79 -34.19
CA LEU A 159 -36.07 45.51 -35.59
C LEU A 159 -37.52 45.06 -35.75
N ASP A 160 -38.20 45.53 -36.79
CA ASP A 160 -39.51 45.01 -37.20
C ASP A 160 -39.31 43.74 -38.04
N VAL A 161 -40.04 42.68 -37.71
CA VAL A 161 -39.77 41.34 -38.26
C VAL A 161 -40.99 40.74 -38.94
N ILE A 162 -40.78 40.23 -40.16
CA ILE A 162 -41.80 39.53 -40.97
C ILE A 162 -41.28 38.12 -41.32
N PHE A 163 -42.19 37.15 -41.40
CA PHE A 163 -41.86 35.75 -41.70
C PHE A 163 -42.48 35.29 -43.02
N ILE A 164 -41.71 34.53 -43.79
CA ILE A 164 -42.16 33.80 -44.98
C ILE A 164 -41.52 32.40 -44.99
N SER A 165 -42.14 31.47 -45.71
CA SER A 165 -41.69 30.08 -45.84
C SER A 165 -41.75 29.57 -47.27
N ASN A 166 -40.80 28.71 -47.65
CA ASN A 166 -40.76 28.05 -48.95
C ASN A 166 -40.45 26.54 -48.81
N PRO A 167 -41.42 25.64 -49.10
CA PRO A 167 -42.80 25.93 -49.52
C PRO A 167 -43.61 26.62 -48.42
N LEU A 168 -44.71 27.27 -48.80
CA LEU A 168 -45.60 28.01 -47.87
C LEU A 168 -46.15 27.07 -46.79
N ASP A 169 -45.82 27.39 -45.54
CA ASP A 169 -46.23 26.69 -44.32
C ASP A 169 -46.45 27.71 -43.18
N TYR A 170 -47.72 28.06 -42.96
CA TYR A 170 -48.10 29.02 -41.92
C TYR A 170 -47.78 28.53 -40.51
N ALA A 171 -47.69 27.22 -40.28
CA ALA A 171 -47.35 26.71 -38.96
C ALA A 171 -45.90 27.06 -38.61
N LEU A 172 -44.97 26.83 -39.54
CA LEU A 172 -43.55 27.14 -39.35
C LEU A 172 -43.29 28.64 -39.19
N GLU A 173 -44.00 29.48 -39.95
CA GLU A 173 -43.91 30.94 -39.81
C GLU A 173 -44.38 31.40 -38.43
N ASN A 174 -45.44 30.81 -37.90
CA ASN A 174 -46.01 31.18 -36.61
C ASN A 174 -45.14 30.68 -35.44
N GLU A 175 -44.54 29.50 -35.56
CA GLU A 175 -43.51 29.02 -34.63
C GLU A 175 -42.31 29.96 -34.57
N ALA A 176 -41.82 30.42 -35.74
CA ALA A 176 -40.72 31.38 -35.80
C ALA A 176 -41.11 32.74 -35.18
N LEU A 177 -42.33 33.21 -35.46
CA LEU A 177 -42.88 34.41 -34.84
C LEU A 177 -42.90 34.30 -33.31
N TYR A 178 -43.39 33.18 -32.77
CA TYR A 178 -43.43 32.93 -31.34
C TYR A 178 -42.03 33.01 -30.70
N LEU A 179 -41.03 32.38 -31.31
CA LEU A 179 -39.65 32.40 -30.81
C LEU A 179 -39.03 33.81 -30.84
N PHE A 180 -39.26 34.58 -31.90
CA PHE A 180 -38.75 35.95 -32.00
C PHE A 180 -39.42 36.90 -30.99
N ASN A 181 -40.72 36.73 -30.75
CA ASN A 181 -41.49 37.55 -29.81
C ASN A 181 -41.04 37.43 -28.34
N GLN A 182 -40.28 36.38 -28.00
CA GLN A 182 -39.70 36.23 -26.65
C GLN A 182 -38.64 37.29 -26.32
N SER A 183 -38.20 38.08 -27.32
CA SER A 183 -37.15 39.08 -27.15
C SER A 183 -37.67 40.46 -27.55
N PRO A 184 -37.62 41.47 -26.66
CA PRO A 184 -38.13 42.82 -26.95
C PRO A 184 -37.37 43.53 -28.08
N GLN A 185 -36.19 43.01 -28.44
CA GLN A 185 -35.40 43.48 -29.59
C GLN A 185 -36.10 43.25 -30.93
N PHE A 186 -37.00 42.27 -31.04
CA PHE A 186 -37.65 41.94 -32.30
C PHE A 186 -39.14 42.22 -32.18
N PHE A 187 -39.60 43.27 -32.86
CA PHE A 187 -41.01 43.60 -32.95
C PHE A 187 -41.62 42.80 -34.10
N VAL A 188 -42.34 41.72 -33.79
CA VAL A 188 -42.83 40.79 -34.80
C VAL A 188 -44.21 41.18 -35.33
N HIS A 189 -44.41 41.04 -36.64
CA HIS A 189 -45.70 41.25 -37.28
C HIS A 189 -46.36 39.93 -37.66
N ASN A 190 -47.62 39.78 -37.26
CA ASN A 190 -48.42 38.61 -37.64
C ASN A 190 -48.92 38.73 -39.09
N GLN A 191 -49.42 37.61 -39.64
CA GLN A 191 -49.90 37.58 -41.02
C GLN A 191 -51.06 38.54 -41.30
N LYS A 192 -51.90 38.87 -40.30
CA LYS A 192 -52.96 39.87 -40.47
C LYS A 192 -52.36 41.25 -40.70
N GLU A 193 -51.40 41.67 -39.89
CA GLU A 193 -50.72 42.96 -40.01
C GLU A 193 -49.94 43.10 -41.32
N VAL A 194 -49.29 42.01 -41.76
CA VAL A 194 -48.61 41.92 -43.05
C VAL A 194 -49.61 42.11 -44.20
N ASN A 195 -50.75 41.40 -44.16
CA ASN A 195 -51.79 41.56 -45.19
C ASN A 195 -52.46 42.95 -45.13
N ASP A 196 -52.69 43.50 -43.93
CA ASP A 196 -53.24 44.84 -43.74
C ASP A 196 -52.31 45.91 -44.33
N ALA A 197 -50.99 45.74 -44.21
CA ALA A 197 -49.99 46.60 -44.86
C ALA A 197 -50.10 46.56 -46.39
N PHE A 198 -50.33 45.39 -46.98
CA PHE A 198 -50.56 45.26 -48.42
C PHE A 198 -51.88 45.89 -48.87
N VAL A 199 -52.97 45.66 -48.13
CA VAL A 199 -54.30 46.21 -48.45
C VAL A 199 -54.31 47.73 -48.34
N LYS A 200 -53.72 48.32 -47.29
CA LYS A 200 -53.61 49.78 -47.12
C LYS A 200 -52.81 50.47 -48.24
N ASN A 201 -51.97 49.73 -48.95
CA ASN A 201 -51.16 50.24 -50.05
C ASN A 201 -51.63 49.76 -51.44
N ASN A 202 -52.87 49.25 -51.56
CA ASN A 202 -53.53 48.86 -52.81
C ASN A 202 -52.79 47.76 -53.63
N LEU A 203 -52.17 46.78 -52.96
CA LEU A 203 -51.63 45.59 -53.63
C LEU A 203 -52.74 44.57 -53.93
N ASN A 204 -52.63 43.84 -55.04
CA ASN A 204 -53.63 42.84 -55.45
C ASN A 204 -53.31 41.43 -54.91
N GLU A 205 -54.25 40.48 -55.06
CA GLU A 205 -54.06 39.10 -54.59
C GLU A 205 -52.87 38.39 -55.25
N ASN A 206 -52.55 38.70 -56.51
CA ASN A 206 -51.40 38.12 -57.20
C ASN A 206 -50.09 38.60 -56.59
N ASP A 207 -49.97 39.90 -56.28
CA ASP A 207 -48.80 40.50 -55.62
C ASP A 207 -48.59 39.85 -54.23
N ILE A 208 -49.67 39.61 -53.48
CA ILE A 208 -49.61 38.92 -52.17
C ILE A 208 -49.19 37.46 -52.34
N SER A 209 -49.70 36.77 -53.36
CA SER A 209 -49.30 35.38 -53.67
C SER A 209 -47.84 35.28 -54.10
N ASP A 210 -47.36 36.27 -54.85
CA ASP A 210 -45.96 36.38 -55.28
C ASP A 210 -45.05 36.58 -54.05
N PHE A 211 -45.40 37.47 -53.12
CA PHE A 211 -44.67 37.62 -51.87
C PHE A 211 -44.62 36.31 -51.06
N LYS A 212 -45.77 35.63 -50.92
CA LYS A 212 -45.88 34.34 -50.20
C LYS A 212 -45.11 33.21 -50.88
N SER A 213 -44.87 33.29 -52.18
CA SER A 213 -44.00 32.36 -52.92
C SER A 213 -42.50 32.63 -52.71
N GLY A 214 -42.15 33.68 -51.95
CA GLY A 214 -40.78 34.11 -51.68
C GLY A 214 -40.26 35.19 -52.63
N ASN A 215 -41.09 35.71 -53.54
CA ASN A 215 -40.70 36.75 -54.50
C ASN A 215 -40.94 38.15 -53.92
N LEU A 216 -39.88 38.75 -53.40
CA LEU A 216 -39.90 40.12 -52.87
C LEU A 216 -39.68 41.15 -53.99
N ASN A 217 -40.54 42.16 -54.08
CA ASN A 217 -40.40 43.29 -55.01
C ASN A 217 -40.43 44.64 -54.27
N GLU A 218 -40.25 45.74 -55.01
CA GLU A 218 -40.17 47.10 -54.44
C GLU A 218 -41.48 47.54 -53.78
N LYS A 219 -42.62 47.15 -54.38
CA LYS A 219 -43.96 47.45 -53.85
C LYS A 219 -44.18 46.80 -52.48
N HIS A 220 -43.70 45.57 -52.30
CA HIS A 220 -43.80 44.85 -51.03
C HIS A 220 -43.03 45.59 -49.93
N LEU A 221 -41.77 45.95 -50.17
CA LEU A 221 -40.95 46.67 -49.18
C LEU A 221 -41.49 48.06 -48.84
N GLN A 222 -41.91 48.84 -49.84
CA GLN A 222 -42.49 50.16 -49.63
C GLN A 222 -43.77 50.09 -48.77
N SER A 223 -44.59 49.05 -48.97
CA SER A 223 -45.80 48.85 -48.19
C SER A 223 -45.50 48.61 -46.70
N PHE A 224 -44.47 47.82 -46.37
CA PHE A 224 -44.07 47.55 -45.00
C PHE A 224 -43.47 48.78 -44.31
N PHE A 225 -42.51 49.46 -44.94
CA PHE A 225 -41.90 50.66 -44.35
C PHE A 225 -42.93 51.76 -44.08
N LYS A 226 -43.88 51.96 -45.00
CA LYS A 226 -44.94 52.97 -44.84
C LYS A 226 -46.00 52.59 -43.82
N SER A 227 -46.40 51.32 -43.74
CA SER A 227 -47.47 50.88 -42.83
C SER A 227 -47.01 50.60 -41.41
N PHE A 228 -45.75 50.17 -41.21
CA PHE A 228 -45.19 49.91 -39.89
C PHE A 228 -44.43 51.11 -39.30
N ASP A 229 -44.24 52.20 -40.07
CA ASP A 229 -43.50 53.40 -39.67
C ASP A 229 -42.10 53.08 -39.11
N THR A 230 -41.39 52.21 -39.84
CA THR A 230 -40.08 51.70 -39.44
C THR A 230 -38.99 52.11 -40.42
N ASN A 231 -37.76 52.18 -39.94
CA ASN A 231 -36.57 52.33 -40.76
C ASN A 231 -35.72 51.05 -40.80
N ASP A 232 -36.12 49.99 -40.11
CA ASP A 232 -35.26 48.83 -39.84
C ASP A 232 -36.08 47.54 -39.95
N LEU A 233 -36.18 46.98 -41.16
CA LEU A 233 -37.00 45.80 -41.43
C LEU A 233 -36.14 44.53 -41.59
N LEU A 234 -36.53 43.45 -40.91
CA LEU A 234 -35.96 42.12 -41.03
C LEU A 234 -36.98 41.14 -41.62
N LEU A 235 -36.70 40.60 -42.80
CA LEU A 235 -37.48 39.51 -43.40
C LEU A 235 -36.81 38.17 -43.11
N VAL A 236 -37.49 37.30 -42.38
CA VAL A 236 -37.04 35.94 -42.07
C VAL A 236 -37.70 34.96 -43.04
N ASN A 237 -36.88 34.34 -43.90
CA ASN A 237 -37.32 33.30 -44.83
C ASN A 237 -36.92 31.90 -44.34
N ILE A 238 -37.88 30.99 -44.24
CA ILE A 238 -37.71 29.59 -43.84
C ILE A 238 -37.74 28.72 -45.10
N GLU A 239 -36.57 28.30 -45.59
CA GLU A 239 -36.47 27.51 -46.83
C GLU A 239 -36.20 26.03 -46.54
N LYS A 240 -37.01 25.13 -47.10
CA LYS A 240 -36.78 23.68 -47.02
C LYS A 240 -35.86 23.21 -48.13
N ASN A 241 -34.73 22.60 -47.78
CA ASN A 241 -33.80 22.02 -48.73
C ASN A 241 -34.15 20.55 -49.09
N PRO A 242 -33.76 20.04 -50.27
CA PRO A 242 -33.99 18.64 -50.65
C PRO A 242 -33.24 17.67 -49.73
N SER A 243 -33.97 16.86 -48.96
CA SER A 243 -33.44 15.83 -48.06
C SER A 243 -34.01 14.44 -48.37
N PHE A 244 -33.42 13.39 -47.80
CA PHE A 244 -33.95 12.03 -47.92
C PHE A 244 -35.23 11.86 -47.10
N LEU A 245 -36.03 10.85 -47.45
CA LEU A 245 -37.25 10.50 -46.73
C LEU A 245 -36.93 10.26 -45.24
N LYS A 246 -37.62 10.98 -44.34
CA LYS A 246 -37.42 10.99 -42.87
C LYS A 246 -36.22 11.79 -42.34
N ASP A 247 -35.61 12.66 -43.14
CA ASP A 247 -34.68 13.68 -42.66
C ASP A 247 -35.21 15.07 -43.07
N ALA A 248 -35.03 16.10 -42.25
CA ALA A 248 -35.37 17.49 -42.51
C ALA A 248 -34.12 18.37 -42.51
N PHE A 249 -34.06 19.29 -43.47
CA PHE A 249 -33.01 20.29 -43.57
C PHE A 249 -33.64 21.62 -43.98
N TYR A 250 -33.55 22.60 -43.09
CA TYR A 250 -34.05 23.95 -43.31
C TYR A 250 -32.90 24.96 -43.26
N VAL A 251 -32.99 25.98 -44.13
CA VAL A 251 -32.09 27.14 -44.13
C VAL A 251 -32.93 28.36 -43.81
N ILE A 252 -32.65 28.98 -42.67
CA ILE A 252 -33.33 30.19 -42.20
C ILE A 252 -32.49 31.40 -42.59
N LYS A 253 -33.08 32.32 -43.36
CA LYS A 253 -32.41 33.52 -43.86
C LYS A 253 -33.05 34.78 -43.29
N GLY A 254 -32.32 35.52 -42.47
CA GLY A 254 -32.70 36.85 -42.01
C GLY A 254 -32.12 37.93 -42.93
N SER A 255 -32.97 38.56 -43.75
CA SER A 255 -32.58 39.60 -44.70
C SER A 255 -32.97 40.98 -44.17
N TYR A 256 -31.98 41.84 -43.97
CA TYR A 256 -32.17 43.16 -43.37
C TYR A 256 -32.23 44.26 -44.44
N PHE A 257 -33.27 45.08 -44.38
CA PHE A 257 -33.60 46.10 -45.38
C PHE A 257 -33.66 47.51 -44.77
N LYS A 258 -33.37 48.51 -45.60
CA LYS A 258 -33.60 49.94 -45.34
C LYS A 258 -34.62 50.50 -46.35
N PRO A 259 -35.22 51.66 -46.06
CA PRO A 259 -36.07 52.36 -47.02
C PRO A 259 -35.38 52.53 -48.38
N ASP A 260 -36.15 52.42 -49.46
CA ASP A 260 -35.73 52.61 -50.87
C ASP A 260 -34.63 51.66 -51.37
N GLN A 261 -34.38 50.54 -50.67
CA GLN A 261 -33.40 49.53 -51.08
C GLN A 261 -34.05 48.17 -51.32
N LEU A 262 -34.06 47.72 -52.57
CA LEU A 262 -34.59 46.40 -52.96
C LEU A 262 -33.65 45.23 -52.60
N LYS A 263 -32.35 45.50 -52.44
CA LYS A 263 -31.36 44.49 -52.02
C LYS A 263 -31.13 44.60 -50.52
N PRO A 264 -31.09 43.48 -49.78
CA PRO A 264 -30.80 43.51 -48.36
C PRO A 264 -29.37 43.99 -48.12
N ILE A 265 -29.18 44.83 -47.11
CA ILE A 265 -27.87 45.34 -46.70
C ILE A 265 -27.04 44.21 -46.08
N LYS A 266 -27.71 43.36 -45.30
CA LYS A 266 -27.09 42.20 -44.66
C LYS A 266 -28.02 41.00 -44.77
N ILE A 267 -27.42 39.83 -44.93
CA ILE A 267 -28.12 38.55 -44.90
C ILE A 267 -27.44 37.67 -43.86
N TYR A 268 -28.22 37.22 -42.90
CA TYR A 268 -27.83 36.23 -41.90
C TYR A 268 -28.43 34.88 -42.29
N ARG A 269 -27.66 33.80 -42.14
CA ARG A 269 -28.10 32.46 -42.51
C ARG A 269 -27.73 31.48 -41.42
N ASN A 270 -28.70 30.68 -41.01
CA ASN A 270 -28.50 29.56 -40.11
C ASN A 270 -29.21 28.33 -40.66
N MET A 271 -28.65 27.17 -40.38
CA MET A 271 -29.20 25.88 -40.79
C MET A 271 -29.84 25.20 -39.58
N GLY A 272 -30.87 24.41 -39.82
CA GLY A 272 -31.44 23.52 -38.83
C GLY A 272 -31.68 22.15 -39.44
N PHE A 273 -31.53 21.10 -38.62
CA PHE A 273 -31.54 19.72 -39.08
C PHE A 273 -32.31 18.82 -38.11
N SER A 274 -33.08 17.87 -38.66
CA SER A 274 -33.71 16.85 -37.83
C SER A 274 -33.88 15.54 -38.59
N ARG A 275 -33.97 14.43 -37.87
CA ARG A 275 -34.10 13.07 -38.38
C ARG A 275 -35.24 12.39 -37.67
N ASP A 276 -36.24 11.99 -38.43
CA ASP A 276 -37.43 11.35 -37.89
C ASP A 276 -37.10 9.95 -37.35
N ARG A 277 -37.30 9.79 -36.04
CA ARG A 277 -37.24 8.54 -35.29
C ARG A 277 -38.53 8.29 -34.52
N THR A 278 -39.57 9.08 -34.75
CA THR A 278 -40.87 8.99 -34.04
C THR A 278 -41.46 7.58 -34.11
N ASN A 279 -41.31 6.92 -35.26
CA ASN A 279 -41.78 5.55 -35.48
C ASN A 279 -41.05 4.49 -34.64
N LEU A 280 -39.89 4.82 -34.04
CA LEU A 280 -39.12 3.92 -33.19
C LEU A 280 -39.52 4.01 -31.72
N LEU A 281 -40.26 5.03 -31.30
CA LEU A 281 -40.62 5.23 -29.89
C LEU A 281 -41.36 4.01 -29.30
N ASN A 282 -42.43 3.56 -29.95
CA ASN A 282 -43.21 2.39 -29.53
C ASN A 282 -42.38 1.09 -29.54
N PRO A 283 -41.63 0.77 -30.62
CA PRO A 283 -40.69 -0.35 -30.62
C PRO A 283 -39.63 -0.29 -29.51
N ILE A 284 -39.09 0.90 -29.18
CA ILE A 284 -38.11 1.08 -28.11
C ILE A 284 -38.77 0.78 -26.76
N ILE A 285 -39.98 1.28 -26.51
CA ILE A 285 -40.74 0.98 -25.29
C ILE A 285 -40.97 -0.54 -25.17
N LEU A 286 -41.41 -1.19 -26.24
CA LEU A 286 -41.62 -2.64 -26.28
C LEU A 286 -40.32 -3.43 -26.03
N LEU A 287 -39.20 -2.98 -26.62
CA LEU A 287 -37.88 -3.58 -26.40
C LEU A 287 -37.48 -3.51 -24.92
N ASN A 288 -37.58 -2.34 -24.31
CA ASN A 288 -37.24 -2.15 -22.90
C ASN A 288 -38.15 -2.99 -21.98
N PHE A 289 -39.44 -3.08 -22.30
CA PHE A 289 -40.39 -3.94 -21.58
C PHE A 289 -40.05 -5.43 -21.74
N SER A 290 -39.60 -5.86 -22.93
CA SER A 290 -39.15 -7.23 -23.17
C SER A 290 -37.91 -7.58 -22.34
N PHE A 291 -36.94 -6.66 -22.24
CA PHE A 291 -35.75 -6.84 -21.39
C PHE A 291 -36.12 -6.94 -19.91
N LEU A 292 -37.04 -6.11 -19.44
CA LEU A 292 -37.57 -6.17 -18.07
C LEU A 292 -38.21 -7.55 -17.79
N LEU A 293 -39.10 -8.02 -18.67
CA LEU A 293 -39.76 -9.32 -18.51
C LEU A 293 -38.76 -10.47 -18.51
N VAL A 294 -37.82 -10.49 -19.45
CA VAL A 294 -36.78 -11.53 -19.54
C VAL A 294 -35.92 -11.53 -18.28
N ALA A 295 -35.49 -10.37 -17.80
CA ALA A 295 -34.70 -10.24 -16.59
C ALA A 295 -35.44 -10.73 -15.34
N ILE A 296 -36.72 -10.37 -15.18
CA ILE A 296 -37.56 -10.82 -14.07
C ILE A 296 -37.77 -12.33 -14.13
N ILE A 297 -38.14 -12.88 -15.29
CA ILE A 297 -38.41 -14.31 -15.46
C ILE A 297 -37.14 -15.12 -15.18
N LEU A 298 -36.01 -14.74 -15.77
CA LEU A 298 -34.72 -15.41 -15.53
C LEU A 298 -34.30 -15.32 -14.07
N GLY A 299 -34.39 -14.13 -13.47
CA GLY A 299 -34.03 -13.91 -12.08
C GLY A 299 -34.89 -14.74 -11.12
N PHE A 300 -36.20 -14.80 -11.37
CA PHE A 300 -37.14 -15.56 -10.58
C PHE A 300 -36.96 -17.08 -10.73
N ILE A 301 -36.68 -17.58 -11.95
CA ILE A 301 -36.33 -18.98 -12.19
C ILE A 301 -35.07 -19.37 -11.42
N LEU A 302 -34.06 -18.50 -11.38
CA LEU A 302 -32.83 -18.74 -10.62
C LEU A 302 -33.06 -18.70 -9.11
N TYR A 303 -33.92 -17.80 -8.64
CA TYR A 303 -34.28 -17.72 -7.22
C TYR A 303 -34.99 -18.99 -6.72
N ARG A 304 -35.93 -19.52 -7.50
CA ARG A 304 -36.62 -20.80 -7.20
C ARG A 304 -35.68 -22.01 -7.11
N LYS A 305 -34.49 -21.95 -7.74
CA LYS A 305 -33.51 -23.03 -7.74
C LYS A 305 -32.50 -22.95 -6.58
N LYS A 306 -32.54 -21.92 -5.74
CA LYS A 306 -31.62 -21.79 -4.61
C LYS A 306 -32.04 -22.67 -3.43
N THR A 307 -31.05 -23.11 -2.67
CA THR A 307 -31.22 -23.91 -1.44
C THR A 307 -32.01 -23.18 -0.34
N ASN A 308 -31.95 -21.84 -0.34
CA ASN A 308 -32.60 -20.99 0.67
C ASN A 308 -33.87 -20.32 0.13
N TYR A 309 -34.52 -20.95 -0.86
CA TYR A 309 -35.76 -20.43 -1.46
C TYR A 309 -36.89 -20.38 -0.44
N ASN A 310 -37.56 -19.23 -0.32
CA ASN A 310 -38.76 -19.06 0.49
C ASN A 310 -39.93 -18.58 -0.40
N PRO A 311 -41.03 -19.35 -0.52
CA PRO A 311 -42.18 -19.00 -1.36
C PRO A 311 -42.95 -17.78 -0.84
N ASP A 312 -43.00 -17.54 0.46
CA ASP A 312 -43.74 -16.41 1.06
C ASP A 312 -43.12 -15.06 0.70
N LYS A 313 -41.83 -15.06 0.35
CA LYS A 313 -41.06 -13.88 -0.07
C LYS A 313 -41.06 -13.65 -1.59
N ASN A 314 -41.83 -14.44 -2.37
CA ASN A 314 -41.86 -14.32 -3.85
C ASN A 314 -42.23 -12.92 -4.34
N LEU A 315 -43.25 -12.30 -3.75
CA LEU A 315 -43.74 -10.99 -4.18
C LEU A 315 -42.71 -9.88 -3.88
N GLN A 316 -42.09 -9.94 -2.70
CA GLN A 316 -40.99 -9.04 -2.31
C GLN A 316 -39.76 -9.24 -3.21
N PHE A 317 -39.44 -10.48 -3.60
CA PHE A 317 -38.32 -10.73 -4.49
C PHE A 317 -38.60 -10.24 -5.92
N LEU A 318 -39.83 -10.38 -6.41
CA LEU A 318 -40.24 -9.80 -7.69
C LEU A 318 -40.12 -8.28 -7.68
N SER A 319 -40.54 -7.61 -6.61
CA SER A 319 -40.37 -6.15 -6.50
C SER A 319 -38.89 -5.74 -6.48
N ILE A 320 -38.03 -6.53 -5.85
CA ILE A 320 -36.57 -6.32 -5.88
C ILE A 320 -36.04 -6.41 -7.31
N LEU A 321 -36.38 -7.46 -8.08
CA LEU A 321 -35.92 -7.60 -9.47
C LEU A 321 -36.39 -6.42 -10.33
N SER A 322 -37.66 -6.02 -10.21
CA SER A 322 -38.19 -4.86 -10.93
C SER A 322 -37.45 -3.57 -10.58
N LEU A 323 -37.23 -3.31 -9.29
CA LEU A 323 -36.54 -2.12 -8.82
C LEU A 323 -35.07 -2.10 -9.29
N SER A 324 -34.37 -3.24 -9.23
CA SER A 324 -33.00 -3.36 -9.72
C SER A 324 -32.90 -3.03 -11.21
N PHE A 325 -33.83 -3.53 -12.03
CA PHE A 325 -33.85 -3.21 -13.46
C PHE A 325 -34.04 -1.70 -13.68
N ILE A 326 -35.05 -1.10 -13.04
CA ILE A 326 -35.37 0.33 -13.17
C ILE A 326 -34.17 1.20 -12.78
N ILE A 327 -33.53 0.90 -11.64
CA ILE A 327 -32.35 1.63 -11.17
C ILE A 327 -31.23 1.57 -12.22
N SER A 328 -30.89 0.37 -12.70
CA SER A 328 -29.81 0.22 -13.70
C SER A 328 -30.13 0.83 -15.08
N ARG A 329 -31.42 0.91 -15.45
CA ARG A 329 -31.86 1.51 -16.71
C ARG A 329 -31.85 3.04 -16.68
N LEU A 330 -32.17 3.62 -15.52
CA LEU A 330 -32.30 5.07 -15.33
C LEU A 330 -31.01 5.72 -14.82
N SER A 331 -30.10 4.96 -14.19
CA SER A 331 -28.87 5.51 -13.64
C SER A 331 -28.01 6.32 -14.62
N PRO A 332 -27.90 5.99 -15.93
CA PRO A 332 -27.12 6.81 -16.87
C PRO A 332 -27.56 8.27 -16.93
N TYR A 333 -28.88 8.50 -16.91
CA TYR A 333 -29.45 9.84 -17.06
C TYR A 333 -29.22 10.74 -15.84
N ILE A 334 -28.85 10.15 -14.69
CA ILE A 334 -28.57 10.88 -13.46
C ILE A 334 -27.05 10.97 -13.25
N VAL A 335 -26.36 9.84 -13.40
CA VAL A 335 -24.94 9.70 -13.07
C VAL A 335 -24.05 10.40 -14.09
N ILE A 336 -24.35 10.32 -15.39
CA ILE A 336 -23.47 10.92 -16.42
C ILE A 336 -23.52 12.45 -16.38
N PRO A 337 -24.69 13.11 -16.31
CA PRO A 337 -24.72 14.57 -16.13
C PRO A 337 -24.04 15.03 -14.83
N GLY A 338 -24.20 14.27 -13.73
CA GLY A 338 -23.52 14.55 -12.47
C GLY A 338 -21.99 14.36 -12.54
N LEU A 339 -21.50 13.45 -13.40
CA LEU A 339 -20.08 13.34 -13.70
C LEU A 339 -19.60 14.50 -14.56
N ASN A 340 -20.39 14.93 -15.52
CA ASN A 340 -20.04 16.00 -16.46
C ASN A 340 -19.87 17.36 -15.80
N SER A 341 -20.46 17.58 -14.61
CA SER A 341 -20.21 18.78 -13.81
C SER A 341 -18.85 18.76 -13.10
N ILE A 342 -18.23 17.59 -12.92
CA ILE A 342 -16.92 17.41 -12.29
C ILE A 342 -15.83 17.26 -13.36
N ILE A 343 -16.10 16.44 -14.37
CA ILE A 343 -15.19 16.09 -15.45
C ILE A 343 -15.86 16.44 -16.77
N SER A 344 -15.39 17.49 -17.44
CA SER A 344 -15.96 17.91 -18.72
C SER A 344 -15.76 16.82 -19.79
N MET A 345 -16.84 16.54 -20.52
CA MET A 345 -16.82 15.63 -21.66
C MET A 345 -15.86 16.17 -22.74
N PRO A 346 -14.94 15.33 -23.26
CA PRO A 346 -14.06 15.74 -24.35
C PRO A 346 -14.85 16.25 -25.55
N PRO A 347 -14.43 17.37 -26.19
CA PRO A 347 -15.08 17.85 -27.40
C PRO A 347 -15.15 16.76 -28.49
N PRO A 348 -16.24 16.69 -29.27
CA PRO A 348 -16.45 15.69 -30.31
C PRO A 348 -15.28 15.49 -31.29
N GLU A 349 -14.59 16.59 -31.60
CA GLU A 349 -13.52 16.68 -32.60
C GLU A 349 -12.15 16.26 -32.04
N THR A 350 -12.03 16.02 -30.73
CA THR A 350 -10.77 15.57 -30.12
C THR A 350 -10.37 14.20 -30.63
N LEU A 351 -9.05 13.96 -30.74
CA LEU A 351 -8.52 12.64 -31.09
C LEU A 351 -9.00 11.59 -30.08
N ALA A 352 -9.54 10.47 -30.56
CA ALA A 352 -10.06 9.39 -29.73
C ALA A 352 -9.00 8.83 -28.77
N ILE A 353 -7.73 8.81 -29.19
CA ILE A 353 -6.61 8.36 -28.34
C ILE A 353 -6.35 9.28 -27.15
N LEU A 354 -6.81 10.54 -27.20
CA LEU A 354 -6.72 11.49 -26.09
C LEU A 354 -8.00 11.54 -25.27
N SER A 355 -9.10 10.96 -25.75
CA SER A 355 -10.42 11.00 -25.11
C SER A 355 -10.96 9.64 -24.66
N PHE A 356 -10.31 8.51 -25.00
CA PHE A 356 -10.78 7.17 -24.63
C PHE A 356 -10.87 6.95 -23.11
N TRP A 357 -10.05 7.66 -22.33
CA TRP A 357 -10.08 7.61 -20.86
C TRP A 357 -11.46 7.97 -20.30
N TYR A 358 -12.18 8.89 -20.95
CA TYR A 358 -13.50 9.32 -20.53
C TYR A 358 -14.53 8.19 -20.65
N VAL A 359 -14.45 7.39 -21.73
CA VAL A 359 -15.31 6.21 -21.90
C VAL A 359 -14.97 5.13 -20.88
N ILE A 360 -13.70 4.97 -20.49
CA ILE A 360 -13.28 4.06 -19.40
C ILE A 360 -13.89 4.50 -18.07
N ILE A 361 -13.81 5.79 -17.72
CA ILE A 361 -14.40 6.31 -16.47
C ILE A 361 -15.90 6.08 -16.44
N ILE A 362 -16.61 6.42 -17.52
CA ILE A 362 -18.05 6.15 -17.63
C ILE A 362 -18.33 4.66 -17.49
N SER A 363 -17.52 3.79 -18.12
CA SER A 363 -17.69 2.34 -18.01
C SER A 363 -17.58 1.87 -16.55
N ILE A 364 -16.56 2.32 -15.82
CA ILE A 364 -16.34 1.91 -14.42
C ILE A 364 -17.51 2.33 -13.55
N ILE A 365 -17.89 3.61 -13.63
CA ILE A 365 -18.94 4.15 -12.77
C ILE A 365 -20.27 3.53 -13.14
N PHE A 366 -20.61 3.45 -14.42
CA PHE A 366 -21.90 2.94 -14.85
C PHE A 366 -22.08 1.44 -14.55
N LEU A 367 -21.06 0.62 -14.82
CA LEU A 367 -21.15 -0.83 -14.66
C LEU A 367 -21.12 -1.26 -13.18
N PHE A 368 -20.36 -0.57 -12.32
CA PHE A 368 -20.06 -1.06 -10.98
C PHE A 368 -20.62 -0.20 -9.83
N LEU A 369 -20.92 1.09 -10.03
CA LEU A 369 -21.52 1.94 -8.99
C LEU A 369 -22.84 1.36 -8.41
N PRO A 370 -23.75 0.76 -9.20
CA PRO A 370 -24.96 0.15 -8.64
C PRO A 370 -24.66 -1.00 -7.66
N PHE A 371 -23.62 -1.80 -7.91
CA PHE A 371 -23.21 -2.87 -7.00
C PHE A 371 -22.57 -2.32 -5.72
N ILE A 372 -21.79 -1.26 -5.87
CA ILE A 372 -21.21 -0.52 -4.75
C ILE A 372 -22.32 0.04 -3.85
N PHE A 373 -23.38 0.59 -4.43
CA PHE A 373 -24.55 1.08 -3.70
C PHE A 373 -25.32 -0.05 -3.00
N ILE A 374 -25.52 -1.20 -3.66
CA ILE A 374 -26.13 -2.38 -3.03
C ILE A 374 -25.30 -2.85 -1.83
N HIS A 375 -23.97 -2.87 -1.96
CA HIS A 375 -23.07 -3.23 -0.88
C HIS A 375 -23.16 -2.21 0.27
N GLY A 376 -23.18 -0.90 0.00
CA GLY A 376 -23.45 0.11 1.02
C GLY A 376 -24.80 -0.05 1.73
N LEU A 377 -25.87 -0.34 0.99
CA LEU A 377 -27.19 -0.64 1.58
C LEU A 377 -27.18 -1.90 2.45
N LYS A 378 -26.29 -2.87 2.16
CA LYS A 378 -26.05 -4.04 3.00
C LYS A 378 -25.54 -3.72 4.36
N LEU A 379 -24.61 -2.80 4.47
CA LEU A 379 -24.13 -2.39 5.79
C LEU A 379 -25.22 -1.70 6.58
N LYS A 380 -25.92 -0.76 5.96
CA LYS A 380 -26.89 0.10 6.64
C LYS A 380 -28.15 -0.65 7.09
N PHE A 381 -28.60 -1.66 6.34
CA PHE A 381 -29.88 -2.33 6.57
C PHE A 381 -29.77 -3.84 6.84
N LYS A 382 -28.74 -4.30 7.56
CA LYS A 382 -28.52 -5.74 7.88
C LYS A 382 -29.73 -6.46 8.52
N LYS A 383 -30.59 -5.73 9.24
CA LYS A 383 -31.76 -6.28 9.98
C LYS A 383 -33.06 -6.32 9.16
N SER A 384 -33.11 -5.69 7.98
CA SER A 384 -34.33 -5.68 7.17
C SER A 384 -34.45 -6.97 6.36
N ASP A 385 -35.59 -7.64 6.49
CA ASP A 385 -35.94 -8.83 5.71
C ASP A 385 -35.85 -8.59 4.20
N TYR A 386 -36.21 -7.37 3.75
CA TYR A 386 -36.16 -6.96 2.36
C TYR A 386 -34.73 -6.87 1.84
N PHE A 387 -33.82 -6.28 2.61
CA PHE A 387 -32.42 -6.13 2.22
C PHE A 387 -31.66 -7.46 2.34
N GLN A 388 -31.99 -8.32 3.31
CA GLN A 388 -31.42 -9.68 3.37
C GLN A 388 -31.76 -10.54 2.14
N LEU A 389 -32.96 -10.38 1.57
CA LEU A 389 -33.33 -11.01 0.30
C LEU A 389 -32.44 -10.55 -0.87
N ILE A 390 -32.05 -9.27 -0.88
CA ILE A 390 -31.14 -8.69 -1.88
C ILE A 390 -29.75 -9.34 -1.75
N PHE A 391 -29.15 -9.34 -0.56
CA PHE A 391 -27.76 -9.78 -0.38
C PHE A 391 -27.57 -11.28 -0.53
N SER A 392 -28.54 -12.06 -0.07
CA SER A 392 -28.52 -13.51 -0.29
C SER A 392 -28.62 -13.88 -1.77
N ASN A 393 -28.98 -12.93 -2.65
CA ASN A 393 -29.20 -13.13 -4.08
C ASN A 393 -28.47 -12.12 -4.98
N SER A 394 -27.37 -11.53 -4.51
CA SER A 394 -26.57 -10.52 -5.24
C SER A 394 -26.16 -10.95 -6.65
N GLY A 395 -25.81 -12.23 -6.86
CA GLY A 395 -25.57 -12.76 -8.21
C GLY A 395 -26.78 -12.69 -9.15
N ILE A 396 -27.99 -12.98 -8.66
CA ILE A 396 -29.22 -12.90 -9.46
C ILE A 396 -29.50 -11.44 -9.83
N ILE A 397 -29.32 -10.54 -8.87
CA ILE A 397 -29.46 -9.10 -9.08
C ILE A 397 -28.44 -8.60 -10.12
N GLY A 398 -27.23 -9.16 -10.13
CA GLY A 398 -26.23 -8.82 -11.13
C GLY A 398 -26.66 -9.13 -12.57
N ILE A 399 -27.38 -10.23 -12.78
CA ILE A 399 -27.99 -10.51 -14.09
C ILE A 399 -28.99 -9.41 -14.46
N VAL A 400 -29.90 -9.07 -13.55
CA VAL A 400 -30.93 -8.06 -13.82
C VAL A 400 -30.32 -6.68 -14.11
N PHE A 401 -29.29 -6.29 -13.36
CA PHE A 401 -28.54 -5.07 -13.63
C PHE A 401 -27.89 -5.05 -15.01
N SER A 402 -27.28 -6.16 -15.43
CA SER A 402 -26.70 -6.25 -16.77
C SER A 402 -27.77 -6.03 -17.86
N PHE A 403 -28.98 -6.56 -17.68
CA PHE A 403 -30.09 -6.36 -18.61
C PHE A 403 -30.58 -4.91 -18.65
N GLY A 404 -30.67 -4.21 -17.50
CA GLY A 404 -31.07 -2.80 -17.49
C GLY A 404 -30.02 -1.90 -18.16
N ILE A 405 -28.73 -2.17 -17.93
CA ILE A 405 -27.60 -1.49 -18.59
C ILE A 405 -27.66 -1.68 -20.11
N ILE A 406 -27.81 -2.92 -20.56
CA ILE A 406 -27.92 -3.27 -21.97
C ILE A 406 -29.16 -2.62 -22.61
N SER A 407 -30.28 -2.56 -21.88
CA SER A 407 -31.50 -1.95 -22.39
C SER A 407 -31.34 -0.45 -22.66
N TRP A 408 -30.56 0.26 -21.82
CA TRP A 408 -30.17 1.65 -22.10
C TRP A 408 -29.31 1.73 -23.38
N PHE A 409 -28.28 0.90 -23.48
CA PHE A 409 -27.39 0.85 -24.64
C PHE A 409 -28.15 0.57 -25.95
N MET A 410 -29.03 -0.43 -25.94
CA MET A 410 -29.82 -0.80 -27.11
C MET A 410 -30.77 0.31 -27.55
N THR A 411 -31.25 1.13 -26.60
CA THR A 411 -32.05 2.31 -26.94
C THR A 411 -31.22 3.31 -27.74
N SER A 412 -30.03 3.67 -27.25
CA SER A 412 -29.09 4.58 -27.95
C SER A 412 -28.68 4.04 -29.32
N PHE A 413 -28.39 2.73 -29.40
CA PHE A 413 -28.07 2.06 -30.65
C PHE A 413 -29.19 2.14 -31.69
N VAL A 414 -30.43 1.84 -31.30
CA VAL A 414 -31.59 1.87 -32.22
C VAL A 414 -31.86 3.29 -32.72
N ILE A 415 -31.74 4.30 -31.85
CA ILE A 415 -31.91 5.71 -32.23
C ILE A 415 -30.86 6.11 -33.28
N TYR A 416 -29.59 5.77 -33.01
CA TYR A 416 -28.47 6.04 -33.93
C TYR A 416 -28.60 5.30 -35.27
N GLU A 417 -28.91 4.00 -35.22
CA GLU A 417 -29.09 3.17 -36.41
C GLU A 417 -30.32 3.57 -37.23
N GLY A 418 -31.38 4.03 -36.56
CA GLY A 418 -32.69 4.26 -37.15
C GLY A 418 -33.48 2.98 -37.43
N SER A 419 -33.02 1.81 -36.96
CA SER A 419 -33.65 0.52 -37.22
C SER A 419 -33.26 -0.55 -36.19
N PHE A 420 -34.03 -1.64 -36.13
CA PHE A 420 -33.77 -2.79 -35.26
C PHE A 420 -33.01 -3.93 -35.96
N GLN A 421 -32.75 -3.84 -37.26
CA GLN A 421 -32.24 -4.97 -38.06
C GLN A 421 -30.92 -5.52 -37.50
N ASN A 422 -30.01 -4.63 -37.10
CA ASN A 422 -28.71 -4.98 -36.55
C ASN A 422 -28.73 -5.32 -35.05
N ALA A 423 -29.86 -5.13 -34.36
CA ALA A 423 -29.99 -5.38 -32.92
C ALA A 423 -29.83 -6.88 -32.57
N THR A 424 -30.14 -7.76 -33.52
CA THR A 424 -30.05 -9.21 -33.37
C THR A 424 -28.61 -9.70 -33.13
N GLN A 425 -27.61 -8.95 -33.60
CA GLN A 425 -26.20 -9.29 -33.44
C GLN A 425 -25.73 -9.22 -31.97
N PHE A 426 -26.45 -8.52 -31.11
CA PHE A 426 -26.11 -8.37 -29.69
C PHE A 426 -26.64 -9.49 -28.81
N ILE A 427 -27.51 -10.38 -29.29
CA ILE A 427 -28.17 -11.40 -28.45
C ILE A 427 -27.15 -12.28 -27.70
N ILE A 428 -26.17 -12.85 -28.42
CA ILE A 428 -25.14 -13.72 -27.82
C ILE A 428 -24.22 -12.93 -26.88
N PRO A 429 -23.63 -11.79 -27.31
CA PRO A 429 -22.86 -10.91 -26.42
C PRO A 429 -23.56 -10.56 -25.11
N ILE A 430 -24.85 -10.21 -25.18
CA ILE A 430 -25.67 -9.85 -24.03
C ILE A 430 -25.75 -11.01 -23.02
N ILE A 431 -26.03 -12.22 -23.50
CA ILE A 431 -26.13 -13.40 -22.63
C ILE A 431 -24.80 -13.68 -21.92
N ILE A 432 -23.68 -13.61 -22.65
CA ILE A 432 -22.34 -13.86 -22.08
C ILE A 432 -21.97 -12.81 -21.05
N PHE A 433 -22.28 -11.54 -21.33
CA PHE A 433 -22.07 -10.43 -20.41
C PHE A 433 -22.88 -10.62 -19.11
N SER A 434 -24.16 -10.96 -19.22
CA SER A 434 -25.02 -11.25 -18.07
C SER A 434 -24.53 -12.41 -17.21
N LEU A 435 -23.97 -13.48 -17.80
CA LEU A 435 -23.38 -14.60 -17.06
C LEU A 435 -22.14 -14.20 -16.24
N ASN A 436 -21.34 -13.25 -16.75
CA ASN A 436 -20.19 -12.74 -16.01
C ASN A 436 -20.64 -11.83 -14.85
N PHE A 437 -21.69 -11.02 -15.05
CA PHE A 437 -22.28 -10.20 -13.97
C PHE A 437 -22.91 -11.05 -12.85
N TYR A 438 -23.41 -12.24 -13.19
CA TYR A 438 -23.84 -13.23 -12.18
C TYR A 438 -22.69 -13.69 -11.28
N GLU A 439 -21.52 -14.00 -11.85
CA GLU A 439 -20.34 -14.39 -11.09
C GLU A 439 -19.72 -13.21 -10.33
N PHE A 440 -19.73 -12.01 -10.92
CA PHE A 440 -19.32 -10.79 -10.23
C PHE A 440 -20.17 -10.55 -8.98
N GLY A 441 -21.49 -10.53 -9.12
CA GLY A 441 -22.41 -10.34 -8.00
C GLY A 441 -22.28 -11.42 -6.92
N LYS A 442 -21.95 -12.66 -7.28
CA LYS A 442 -21.67 -13.74 -6.31
C LYS A 442 -20.38 -13.55 -5.50
N ASN A 443 -19.39 -12.88 -6.09
CA ASN A 443 -18.05 -12.77 -5.51
C ASN A 443 -17.84 -11.43 -4.79
N ILE A 444 -18.66 -10.41 -5.06
CA ILE A 444 -18.54 -9.09 -4.43
C ILE A 444 -18.69 -9.13 -2.90
N ASP A 445 -19.46 -10.09 -2.39
CA ASP A 445 -19.75 -10.25 -0.95
C ASP A 445 -18.78 -11.21 -0.23
N LYS A 446 -17.76 -11.75 -0.92
CA LYS A 446 -16.79 -12.69 -0.32
C LYS A 446 -15.59 -11.94 0.23
N SER A 447 -15.05 -12.43 1.35
CA SER A 447 -13.87 -11.85 2.02
C SER A 447 -12.60 -11.89 1.15
N GLU A 448 -12.53 -12.80 0.19
CA GLU A 448 -11.44 -12.89 -0.79
C GLU A 448 -11.97 -12.71 -2.20
N ILE A 449 -11.49 -11.67 -2.89
CA ILE A 449 -11.79 -11.41 -4.29
C ILE A 449 -10.93 -12.36 -5.14
N LYS A 450 -11.58 -13.24 -5.89
CA LYS A 450 -10.90 -14.19 -6.78
C LYS A 450 -10.25 -13.47 -7.96
N LEU A 451 -9.13 -14.01 -8.47
CA LEU A 451 -8.47 -13.54 -9.70
C LEU A 451 -9.44 -13.42 -10.89
N SER A 452 -10.37 -14.37 -11.03
CA SER A 452 -11.41 -14.35 -12.06
C SER A 452 -12.30 -13.10 -12.00
N THR A 453 -12.52 -12.54 -10.81
CA THR A 453 -13.33 -11.33 -10.61
C THR A 453 -12.64 -10.09 -11.16
N TYR A 454 -11.31 -9.96 -11.01
CA TYR A 454 -10.54 -8.88 -11.62
C TYR A 454 -10.60 -8.95 -13.15
N PHE A 455 -10.50 -10.16 -13.72
CA PHE A 455 -10.68 -10.36 -15.15
C PHE A 455 -12.10 -10.02 -15.62
N ILE A 456 -13.15 -10.32 -14.83
CA ILE A 456 -14.52 -9.91 -15.15
C ILE A 456 -14.60 -8.38 -15.25
N VAL A 457 -14.04 -7.64 -14.30
CA VAL A 457 -14.07 -6.18 -14.30
C VAL A 457 -13.40 -5.62 -15.56
N LEU A 458 -12.16 -6.04 -15.82
CA LEU A 458 -11.39 -5.58 -16.99
C LEU A 458 -12.11 -5.90 -18.31
N LEU A 459 -12.55 -7.15 -18.48
CA LEU A 459 -13.21 -7.58 -19.72
C LEU A 459 -14.58 -6.92 -19.90
N SER A 460 -15.28 -6.57 -18.81
CA SER A 460 -16.56 -5.86 -18.88
C SER A 460 -16.39 -4.41 -19.33
N ILE A 461 -15.30 -3.74 -18.90
CA ILE A 461 -14.95 -2.40 -19.38
C ILE A 461 -14.62 -2.46 -20.87
N LEU A 462 -13.77 -3.40 -21.31
CA LEU A 462 -13.44 -3.57 -22.73
C LEU A 462 -14.67 -3.90 -23.57
N PHE A 463 -15.57 -4.73 -23.05
CA PHE A 463 -16.84 -5.04 -23.71
C PHE A 463 -17.69 -3.76 -23.87
N PHE A 464 -17.82 -2.94 -22.84
CA PHE A 464 -18.56 -1.68 -22.94
C PHE A 464 -17.92 -0.71 -23.95
N MET A 465 -16.59 -0.56 -23.95
CA MET A 465 -15.88 0.21 -24.97
C MET A 465 -16.18 -0.28 -26.39
N SER A 466 -16.18 -1.60 -26.58
CA SER A 466 -16.50 -2.22 -27.88
C SER A 466 -17.96 -1.96 -28.30
N LEU A 467 -18.89 -1.96 -27.35
CA LEU A 467 -20.28 -1.61 -27.58
C LEU A 467 -20.41 -0.15 -28.03
N VAL A 468 -19.79 0.79 -27.31
CA VAL A 468 -19.87 2.23 -27.62
C VAL A 468 -19.23 2.55 -28.98
N SER A 469 -18.18 1.83 -29.37
CA SER A 469 -17.53 1.97 -30.69
C SER A 469 -18.31 1.34 -31.84
N LEU A 470 -19.32 0.50 -31.57
CA LEU A 470 -20.06 -0.27 -32.58
C LEU A 470 -19.17 -1.12 -33.52
N ASN A 471 -17.97 -1.48 -33.05
CA ASN A 471 -17.09 -2.39 -33.79
C ASN A 471 -17.43 -3.85 -33.47
N TYR A 472 -18.19 -4.49 -34.36
CA TYR A 472 -18.65 -5.87 -34.18
C TYR A 472 -17.50 -6.87 -33.95
N THR A 473 -16.35 -6.68 -34.58
CA THR A 473 -15.17 -7.53 -34.36
C THR A 473 -14.71 -7.49 -32.91
N TYR A 474 -14.60 -6.28 -32.34
CA TYR A 474 -14.22 -6.11 -30.93
C TYR A 474 -15.29 -6.62 -29.97
N ILE A 475 -16.57 -6.46 -30.30
CA ILE A 475 -17.69 -6.99 -29.51
C ILE A 475 -17.60 -8.52 -29.43
N TYR A 476 -17.35 -9.21 -30.55
CA TYR A 476 -17.24 -10.67 -30.54
C TYR A 476 -15.97 -11.16 -29.84
N ILE A 477 -14.82 -10.50 -30.02
CA ILE A 477 -13.56 -10.84 -29.34
C ILE A 477 -13.72 -10.71 -27.82
N THR A 478 -14.23 -9.57 -27.34
CA THR A 478 -14.44 -9.33 -25.90
C THR A 478 -15.48 -10.27 -25.31
N SER A 479 -16.56 -10.58 -26.05
CA SER A 479 -17.54 -11.61 -25.67
C SER A 479 -16.91 -13.00 -25.56
N PHE A 480 -16.04 -13.38 -26.51
CA PHE A 480 -15.34 -14.66 -26.46
C PHE A 480 -14.43 -14.76 -25.22
N LEU A 481 -13.68 -13.70 -24.92
CA LEU A 481 -12.83 -13.66 -23.72
C LEU A 481 -13.65 -13.74 -22.43
N LEU A 482 -14.80 -13.05 -22.36
CA LEU A 482 -15.76 -13.16 -21.26
C LEU A 482 -16.29 -14.59 -21.09
N LEU A 483 -16.54 -15.30 -22.20
CA LEU A 483 -16.96 -16.70 -22.17
C LEU A 483 -15.86 -17.63 -21.66
N VAL A 484 -14.62 -17.44 -22.12
CA VAL A 484 -13.44 -18.19 -21.65
C VAL A 484 -13.23 -17.99 -20.15
N ASN A 485 -13.31 -16.75 -19.67
CA ASN A 485 -13.17 -16.44 -18.25
C ASN A 485 -14.28 -17.11 -17.41
N TYR A 486 -15.53 -17.05 -17.87
CA TYR A 486 -16.64 -17.76 -17.24
C TYR A 486 -16.40 -19.28 -17.20
N ALA A 487 -15.96 -19.89 -18.30
CA ALA A 487 -15.64 -21.31 -18.35
C ALA A 487 -14.49 -21.70 -17.39
N LEU A 488 -13.41 -20.93 -17.35
CA LEU A 488 -12.26 -21.16 -16.46
C LEU A 488 -12.66 -21.03 -14.98
N SER A 489 -13.43 -19.99 -14.63
CA SER A 489 -13.91 -19.81 -13.26
C SER A 489 -14.74 -21.00 -12.77
N LYS A 490 -15.53 -21.61 -13.66
CA LYS A 490 -16.33 -22.81 -13.38
C LYS A 490 -15.51 -24.10 -13.33
N LEU A 491 -14.51 -24.25 -14.22
CA LEU A 491 -13.61 -25.40 -14.24
C LEU A 491 -12.72 -25.45 -12.99
N MET A 492 -12.17 -24.32 -12.56
CA MET A 492 -11.41 -24.20 -11.31
C MET A 492 -12.28 -24.50 -10.08
N PHE A 493 -13.58 -24.19 -10.15
CA PHE A 493 -14.54 -24.53 -9.08
C PHE A 493 -14.87 -26.03 -9.05
N ASN A 494 -15.00 -26.68 -10.22
CA ASN A 494 -15.29 -28.11 -10.31
C ASN A 494 -14.07 -29.00 -9.99
N LYS A 495 -12.83 -28.52 -10.19
CA LYS A 495 -11.62 -29.24 -9.75
C LYS A 495 -11.46 -29.28 -8.22
N ASN A 496 -12.09 -28.35 -7.50
CA ASN A 496 -12.07 -28.32 -6.04
C ASN A 496 -13.20 -29.11 -5.36
N GLN A 497 -13.97 -29.92 -6.13
CA GLN A 497 -15.00 -30.82 -5.59
C GLN A 497 -14.62 -32.31 -5.57
N SER A 498 -13.40 -32.69 -5.97
CA SER A 498 -12.86 -34.02 -5.68
C SER A 498 -12.09 -34.01 -4.37
N SER A 499 -12.73 -34.53 -3.32
CA SER A 499 -12.18 -34.98 -2.03
C SER A 499 -10.71 -34.63 -1.75
N PHE A 500 -10.47 -33.42 -1.25
CA PHE A 500 -9.44 -33.23 -0.24
C PHE A 500 -10.18 -32.85 1.04
N SER A 501 -10.15 -33.76 2.00
CA SER A 501 -10.44 -33.44 3.39
C SER A 501 -9.45 -32.37 3.83
N SER A 502 -9.81 -31.09 3.66
CA SER A 502 -9.16 -30.05 4.42
C SER A 502 -9.56 -30.29 5.85
N ASN A 503 -8.63 -30.89 6.61
CA ASN A 503 -8.60 -30.67 8.04
C ASN A 503 -8.76 -29.16 8.23
N LYS A 504 -9.92 -28.76 8.74
CA LYS A 504 -10.06 -27.51 9.47
C LYS A 504 -9.10 -27.64 10.67
N THR A 505 -7.82 -27.36 10.45
CA THR A 505 -7.05 -26.71 11.49
C THR A 505 -7.69 -25.34 11.63
N ASN A 506 -8.63 -25.25 12.58
CA ASN A 506 -8.85 -24.04 13.34
C ASN A 506 -7.51 -23.68 13.99
N ASN A 507 -6.58 -23.13 13.22
CA ASN A 507 -5.56 -22.28 13.79
C ASN A 507 -6.31 -21.00 14.15
N LYS A 508 -6.87 -20.99 15.37
CA LYS A 508 -7.06 -19.74 16.09
C LYS A 508 -5.71 -19.03 15.99
N LEU A 509 -5.59 -18.02 15.14
CA LEU A 509 -4.55 -17.01 15.28
C LEU A 509 -4.62 -16.57 16.74
N ILE A 510 -3.58 -16.88 17.49
CA ILE A 510 -3.45 -16.46 18.88
C ILE A 510 -3.29 -14.94 18.78
N LYS A 511 -4.40 -14.21 18.94
CA LYS A 511 -4.35 -12.74 19.04
C LYS A 511 -3.45 -12.37 20.20
N TRP A 512 -2.57 -11.41 19.98
CA TRP A 512 -1.62 -10.97 20.98
C TRP A 512 -2.35 -10.39 22.17
N ILE A 513 -1.99 -10.86 23.36
CA ILE A 513 -2.58 -10.40 24.61
C ILE A 513 -1.66 -9.35 25.20
N HIS A 514 -2.20 -8.16 25.45
CA HIS A 514 -1.44 -7.07 26.03
C HIS A 514 -0.86 -7.50 27.40
N PRO A 515 0.46 -7.34 27.64
CA PRO A 515 1.12 -7.84 28.86
C PRO A 515 0.47 -7.34 30.16
N HIS A 516 0.02 -6.08 30.14
CA HIS A 516 -0.61 -5.42 31.28
C HIS A 516 -2.14 -5.65 31.44
N LEU A 517 -2.77 -6.57 30.68
CA LEU A 517 -4.22 -6.81 30.71
C LEU A 517 -4.77 -7.20 32.10
N LYS A 518 -3.97 -7.92 32.90
CA LYS A 518 -4.41 -8.50 34.19
C LYS A 518 -4.35 -7.54 35.39
N LYS A 519 -3.98 -6.25 35.21
CA LYS A 519 -3.92 -5.29 36.33
C LYS A 519 -5.34 -4.99 36.86
N GLU A 520 -5.58 -5.20 38.17
CA GLU A 520 -6.89 -5.08 38.84
C GLU A 520 -7.57 -3.69 38.67
N ASN A 521 -6.81 -2.64 38.39
CA ASN A 521 -7.30 -1.27 38.27
C ASN A 521 -8.26 -1.03 37.08
N LEU A 522 -8.18 -1.83 36.01
CA LEU A 522 -9.04 -1.69 34.82
C LEU A 522 -10.50 -2.17 35.06
N LEU A 523 -10.73 -2.99 36.09
CA LEU A 523 -12.07 -3.46 36.47
C LEU A 523 -12.97 -2.35 37.04
N LYS A 524 -12.39 -1.23 37.51
CA LYS A 524 -13.14 -0.06 38.01
C LYS A 524 -13.94 0.67 36.91
N ILE A 525 -13.59 0.49 35.65
CA ILE A 525 -14.27 1.10 34.49
C ILE A 525 -15.64 0.43 34.21
N LYS A 526 -15.85 -0.82 34.68
CA LYS A 526 -17.06 -1.62 34.36
C LYS A 526 -18.30 -1.36 35.23
N LYS A 527 -18.24 -0.58 36.32
CA LYS A 527 -19.24 -0.67 37.43
C LYS A 527 -20.27 0.48 37.59
N ASN A 528 -20.34 1.50 36.74
CA ASN A 528 -21.18 2.69 37.05
C ASN A 528 -22.06 3.17 35.88
N THR A 529 -23.17 3.83 36.20
CA THR A 529 -24.06 4.56 35.27
C THR A 529 -23.67 6.05 35.21
N GLY A 530 -23.74 6.69 34.04
CA GLY A 530 -23.40 8.11 33.82
C GLY A 530 -22.11 8.35 33.01
N ILE A 531 -21.67 9.60 32.92
CA ILE A 531 -20.47 10.04 32.18
C ILE A 531 -19.26 10.05 33.11
N LYS A 532 -18.16 9.40 32.72
CA LYS A 532 -16.89 9.40 33.46
C LYS A 532 -15.71 9.74 32.60
N PHE A 533 -14.81 10.55 33.15
CA PHE A 533 -13.55 10.91 32.52
C PHE A 533 -12.41 10.15 33.21
N THR A 534 -11.65 9.36 32.45
CA THR A 534 -10.47 8.63 32.92
C THR A 534 -9.26 9.11 32.15
N PHE A 535 -8.15 9.40 32.83
CA PHE A 535 -6.89 9.72 32.18
C PHE A 535 -5.96 8.51 32.20
N LEU A 536 -5.48 8.07 31.03
CA LEU A 536 -4.48 7.04 30.87
C LEU A 536 -3.14 7.69 30.47
N LYS A 537 -2.23 7.78 31.44
CA LYS A 537 -0.89 8.28 31.25
C LYS A 537 -0.02 7.25 30.53
N THR A 538 0.31 7.50 29.27
CA THR A 538 1.21 6.66 28.47
C THR A 538 1.92 7.51 27.42
N ILE A 539 3.12 7.07 27.01
CA ILE A 539 3.84 7.62 25.84
C ILE A 539 3.45 6.83 24.57
N ASP A 540 3.06 5.56 24.71
CA ASP A 540 2.56 4.73 23.61
C ASP A 540 1.02 4.73 23.65
N GLU A 541 0.43 5.70 22.95
CA GLU A 541 -1.03 5.88 22.91
C GLU A 541 -1.73 4.71 22.20
N THR A 542 -1.09 4.10 21.19
CA THR A 542 -1.59 2.92 20.47
C THR A 542 -1.64 1.69 21.37
N SER A 543 -0.59 1.45 22.15
CA SER A 543 -0.56 0.43 23.22
C SER A 543 -1.66 0.67 24.26
N GLY A 544 -1.83 1.93 24.70
CA GLY A 544 -2.91 2.32 25.61
C GLY A 544 -4.31 2.01 25.07
N ARG A 545 -4.59 2.37 23.81
CA ARG A 545 -5.86 2.06 23.13
C ARG A 545 -6.11 0.55 23.07
N LEU A 546 -5.09 -0.23 22.69
CA LEU A 546 -5.15 -1.70 22.62
C LEU A 546 -5.44 -2.34 23.99
N LEU A 547 -4.76 -1.91 25.05
CA LEU A 547 -5.00 -2.40 26.41
C LEU A 547 -6.46 -2.20 26.84
N ILE A 548 -6.99 -1.00 26.63
CA ILE A 548 -8.37 -0.66 26.98
C ILE A 548 -9.36 -1.51 26.17
N LYS A 549 -9.17 -1.61 24.84
CA LYS A 549 -9.99 -2.44 23.95
C LYS A 549 -10.00 -3.91 24.37
N GLN A 550 -8.85 -4.47 24.75
CA GLN A 550 -8.77 -5.86 25.20
C GLN A 550 -9.39 -6.07 26.59
N SER A 551 -9.38 -5.05 27.47
CA SER A 551 -9.92 -5.16 28.84
C SER A 551 -11.46 -5.05 28.93
N LEU A 552 -12.10 -4.27 28.05
CA LEU A 552 -13.56 -4.05 28.02
C LEU A 552 -14.24 -4.80 26.86
N LYS A 553 -13.57 -5.82 26.32
CA LYS A 553 -13.92 -6.58 25.08
C LYS A 553 -15.34 -7.14 25.03
N ASP A 554 -15.95 -7.38 26.18
CA ASP A 554 -17.34 -7.81 26.32
C ASP A 554 -18.16 -6.66 26.94
N ASN A 555 -19.12 -6.13 26.19
CA ASN A 555 -20.14 -5.15 26.60
C ASN A 555 -19.86 -3.64 26.40
N PHE A 556 -18.84 -3.19 25.65
CA PHE A 556 -18.64 -1.76 25.33
C PHE A 556 -18.49 -1.48 23.83
N LEU A 557 -19.11 -0.40 23.35
CA LEU A 557 -18.82 0.20 22.05
C LEU A 557 -17.62 1.14 22.17
N PHE A 558 -16.60 1.01 21.32
CA PHE A 558 -15.41 1.87 21.35
C PHE A 558 -15.42 2.91 20.24
N VAL A 559 -15.09 4.16 20.58
CA VAL A 559 -14.96 5.26 19.62
C VAL A 559 -13.57 5.90 19.74
N GLU A 560 -12.79 5.66 18.69
CA GLU A 560 -11.46 6.18 18.33
C GLU A 560 -11.38 7.66 18.02
N ILE A 561 -10.78 8.57 18.78
CA ILE A 561 -10.63 9.97 18.32
C ILE A 561 -9.25 10.50 18.64
N GLU A 562 -8.68 11.25 17.71
CA GLU A 562 -7.36 11.84 17.83
C GLU A 562 -7.45 13.33 17.49
N CYS A 563 -7.10 14.20 18.44
CA CYS A 563 -7.11 15.63 18.18
C CYS A 563 -5.91 15.99 17.30
N HIS A 564 -6.15 16.73 16.22
CA HIS A 564 -5.15 16.97 15.18
C HIS A 564 -4.70 18.43 15.09
N ASN A 565 -5.54 19.37 15.53
CA ASN A 565 -5.26 20.80 15.34
C ASN A 565 -5.95 21.69 16.41
N GLU A 566 -5.14 22.31 17.27
CA GLU A 566 -5.57 23.30 18.26
C GLU A 566 -6.26 24.53 17.63
N ASN A 567 -5.87 24.90 16.40
CA ASN A 567 -6.36 26.11 15.73
C ASN A 567 -7.66 25.87 14.94
N SER A 568 -8.13 24.63 14.84
CA SER A 568 -9.40 24.30 14.21
C SER A 568 -10.50 24.26 15.27
N SER A 569 -11.33 25.31 15.34
CA SER A 569 -12.46 25.33 16.27
C SER A 569 -13.37 24.11 16.08
N PHE A 570 -13.76 23.47 17.18
CA PHE A 570 -14.63 22.29 17.22
C PHE A 570 -14.05 21.00 16.62
N ASP A 571 -12.72 20.81 16.56
CA ASP A 571 -12.06 19.62 15.97
C ASP A 571 -12.59 18.31 16.59
N LEU A 572 -12.53 18.17 17.93
CA LEU A 572 -13.02 16.98 18.62
C LEU A 572 -14.53 16.77 18.40
N ILE A 573 -15.32 17.84 18.45
CA ILE A 573 -16.78 17.78 18.33
C ILE A 573 -17.17 17.32 16.92
N ASN A 574 -16.56 17.91 15.88
CA ASN A 574 -16.80 17.52 14.49
C ASN A 574 -16.44 16.04 14.29
N GLN A 575 -15.28 15.61 14.79
CA GLN A 575 -14.89 14.21 14.70
C GLN A 575 -15.86 13.28 15.44
N LEU A 576 -16.36 13.66 16.63
CA LEU A 576 -17.35 12.88 17.39
C LEU A 576 -18.69 12.78 16.67
N LEU A 577 -19.13 13.87 16.04
CA LEU A 577 -20.40 13.92 15.32
C LEU A 577 -20.30 13.23 13.95
N GLU A 578 -19.14 13.25 13.29
CA GLU A 578 -18.92 12.60 12.01
C GLU A 578 -18.69 11.08 12.14
N LYS A 579 -18.17 10.60 13.28
CA LYS A 579 -17.86 9.17 13.47
C LYS A 579 -19.13 8.33 13.63
N LYS A 580 -19.23 7.25 12.84
CA LYS A 580 -20.30 6.26 12.96
C LYS A 580 -20.08 5.34 14.16
N PHE A 581 -21.11 5.19 14.99
CA PHE A 581 -21.14 4.37 16.20
C PHE A 581 -21.62 2.92 15.91
N ASP A 582 -20.97 2.20 14.98
CA ASP A 582 -21.34 0.82 14.61
C ASP A 582 -20.26 -0.21 15.02
N GLY A 583 -20.63 -1.14 15.90
CA GLY A 583 -19.73 -2.10 16.57
C GLY A 583 -19.21 -3.27 15.73
N THR A 584 -18.88 -3.10 14.44
CA THR A 584 -18.26 -4.17 13.64
C THR A 584 -16.98 -3.68 12.94
N THR A 585 -15.84 -4.13 13.44
CA THR A 585 -14.49 -3.93 12.88
C THR A 585 -14.30 -4.73 11.60
N ASN A 586 -14.66 -4.13 10.46
CA ASN A 586 -14.14 -4.49 9.15
C ASN A 586 -14.22 -3.21 8.30
N GLN A 587 -13.08 -2.53 8.12
CA GLN A 587 -12.98 -1.45 7.14
C GLN A 587 -13.06 -2.08 5.75
N SER A 588 -14.23 -1.99 5.13
CA SER A 588 -14.47 -2.30 3.73
C SER A 588 -14.59 -1.00 2.94
N ILE A 589 -14.52 -1.11 1.61
CA ILE A 589 -14.83 -0.05 0.64
C ILE A 589 -16.17 0.67 0.96
N GLU A 590 -17.06 0.02 1.72
CA GLU A 590 -18.33 0.55 2.21
C GLU A 590 -18.16 1.78 3.14
N ASP A 591 -17.05 1.92 3.88
CA ASP A 591 -16.77 3.10 4.72
C ASP A 591 -16.48 4.36 3.88
N THR A 592 -15.97 4.19 2.65
CA THR A 592 -15.66 5.28 1.72
C THR A 592 -16.89 5.81 0.98
N ILE A 593 -17.97 5.02 0.89
CA ILE A 593 -19.22 5.41 0.20
C ILE A 593 -20.23 6.02 1.18
N ASP A 594 -20.16 5.60 2.45
CA ASP A 594 -20.92 6.19 3.53
C ASP A 594 -20.44 7.61 3.89
N SER A 595 -19.17 7.97 3.61
CA SER A 595 -18.69 9.36 3.70
C SER A 595 -19.22 10.24 2.56
N ILE A 596 -19.50 9.67 1.38
CA ILE A 596 -19.97 10.41 0.20
C ILE A 596 -21.48 10.71 0.28
N THR A 597 -22.26 9.88 0.97
CA THR A 597 -23.73 9.95 0.93
C THR A 597 -24.38 10.73 2.07
N ASN A 598 -23.64 11.11 3.12
CA ASN A 598 -24.19 11.79 4.31
C ASN A 598 -23.69 13.23 4.54
N PHE A 599 -23.00 13.88 3.59
CA PHE A 599 -22.35 15.17 3.84
C PHE A 599 -23.25 16.39 3.52
N ILE A 600 -23.95 16.88 4.55
CA ILE A 600 -23.85 18.30 4.90
C ILE A 600 -23.01 18.33 6.19
N PRO A 601 -21.70 18.60 6.13
CA PRO A 601 -20.88 18.63 7.33
C PRO A 601 -21.43 19.66 8.32
N PHE A 602 -21.38 19.39 9.62
CA PHE A 602 -21.87 20.31 10.66
C PHE A 602 -21.23 21.72 10.52
N SER A 603 -19.99 21.78 10.01
CA SER A 603 -19.31 23.02 9.62
C SER A 603 -20.00 23.80 8.49
N SER A 604 -20.64 23.12 7.52
CA SER A 604 -21.44 23.76 6.47
C SER A 604 -22.83 24.20 6.96
N LEU A 605 -23.42 23.50 7.93
CA LEU A 605 -24.63 23.94 8.64
C LEU A 605 -24.35 25.18 9.51
N LEU A 606 -23.19 25.24 10.18
CA LEU A 606 -22.72 26.42 10.91
C LEU A 606 -22.43 27.60 9.98
N ASN A 607 -21.78 27.36 8.83
CA ASN A 607 -21.56 28.40 7.82
C ASN A 607 -22.87 28.87 7.16
N MET A 608 -23.89 28.02 7.06
CA MET A 608 -25.23 28.42 6.62
C MET A 608 -25.98 29.21 7.69
N ALA A 609 -25.89 28.81 8.96
CA ALA A 609 -26.51 29.51 10.10
C ALA A 609 -25.86 30.88 10.35
N ALA A 610 -24.53 30.98 10.23
CA ALA A 610 -23.80 32.25 10.36
C ALA A 610 -24.06 33.22 9.20
N ASN A 611 -24.42 32.73 8.01
CA ASN A 611 -24.72 33.56 6.83
C ASN A 611 -26.22 33.90 6.67
N GLN A 612 -27.11 33.33 7.47
CA GLN A 612 -28.55 33.59 7.42
C GLN A 612 -29.10 33.97 8.80
N SER A 613 -28.67 35.10 9.36
CA SER A 613 -29.47 36.04 10.17
C SER A 613 -28.56 36.95 10.98
N ASN A 614 -28.92 38.23 11.11
CA ASN A 614 -28.28 39.20 12.00
C ASN A 614 -28.56 38.91 13.50
N GLN A 615 -28.48 37.66 13.94
CA GLN A 615 -28.53 37.27 15.35
C GLN A 615 -27.29 36.43 15.66
N GLU A 616 -26.40 36.94 16.51
CA GLU A 616 -25.30 36.18 17.08
C GLU A 616 -25.88 35.01 17.90
N THR A 617 -26.01 33.83 17.31
CA THR A 617 -26.26 32.60 18.07
C THR A 617 -25.10 32.38 19.03
N SER A 618 -25.38 32.41 20.33
CA SER A 618 -24.35 32.26 21.36
C SER A 618 -23.65 30.90 21.24
N LEU A 619 -22.34 30.89 21.53
CA LEU A 619 -21.52 29.66 21.55
C LEU A 619 -22.15 28.57 22.43
N ASP A 620 -22.82 28.96 23.52
CA ASP A 620 -23.48 28.03 24.43
C ASP A 620 -24.64 27.27 23.74
N HIS A 621 -25.44 27.92 22.89
CA HIS A 621 -26.49 27.24 22.12
C HIS A 621 -25.92 26.28 21.07
N ILE A 622 -24.78 26.62 20.46
CA ILE A 622 -24.09 25.75 19.50
C ILE A 622 -23.57 24.48 20.21
N LEU A 623 -22.95 24.64 21.38
CA LEU A 623 -22.45 23.52 22.17
C LEU A 623 -23.58 22.66 22.76
N GLU A 624 -24.72 23.27 23.10
CA GLU A 624 -25.93 22.56 23.55
C GLU A 624 -26.54 21.73 22.42
N ALA A 625 -26.65 22.28 21.21
CA ALA A 625 -27.09 21.53 20.02
C ALA A 625 -26.16 20.36 19.69
N ALA A 626 -24.85 20.58 19.73
CA ALA A 626 -23.85 19.51 19.54
C ALA A 626 -23.97 18.41 20.61
N SER A 627 -24.27 18.78 21.85
CA SER A 627 -24.50 17.82 22.94
C SER A 627 -25.75 16.97 22.69
N LEU A 628 -26.86 17.60 22.29
CA LEU A 628 -28.12 16.90 21.98
C LEU A 628 -27.94 15.91 20.84
N GLU A 629 -27.29 16.32 19.75
CA GLU A 629 -27.02 15.45 18.59
C GLU A 629 -26.10 14.28 18.97
N PHE A 630 -25.07 14.53 19.80
CA PHE A 630 -24.19 13.50 20.31
C PHE A 630 -24.94 12.46 21.17
N PHE A 631 -25.82 12.88 22.07
CA PHE A 631 -26.61 11.94 22.89
C PHE A 631 -27.70 11.22 22.09
N GLU A 632 -28.32 11.86 21.10
CA GLU A 632 -29.29 11.23 20.21
C GLU A 632 -28.64 10.07 19.43
N LYS A 633 -27.41 10.24 18.95
CA LYS A 633 -26.62 9.18 18.30
C LYS A 633 -26.32 8.00 19.22
N LEU A 634 -26.21 8.23 20.52
CA LEU A 634 -25.88 7.20 21.51
C LEU A 634 -27.09 6.53 22.17
N ASN A 635 -28.31 7.02 21.92
CA ASN A 635 -29.53 6.65 22.66
C ASN A 635 -29.88 5.14 22.62
N ASN A 636 -29.35 4.40 21.64
CA ASN A 636 -29.54 2.95 21.48
C ASN A 636 -28.46 2.07 22.14
N GLN A 637 -27.42 2.65 22.76
CA GLN A 637 -26.23 1.91 23.24
C GLN A 637 -26.11 1.94 24.77
N LYS A 638 -26.07 0.77 25.43
CA LYS A 638 -26.02 0.72 26.91
C LYS A 638 -24.68 1.15 27.52
N ASN A 639 -23.56 0.94 26.81
CA ASN A 639 -22.20 1.13 27.32
C ASN A 639 -21.28 1.63 26.18
N VAL A 640 -20.72 2.83 26.31
CA VAL A 640 -19.87 3.49 25.30
C VAL A 640 -18.55 3.88 25.93
N CYS A 641 -17.44 3.66 25.22
CA CYS A 641 -16.11 4.04 25.62
C CYS A 641 -15.47 4.90 24.51
N ILE A 642 -15.20 6.16 24.79
CA ILE A 642 -14.62 7.11 23.85
C ILE A 642 -13.15 7.26 24.22
N LEU A 643 -12.26 6.85 23.33
CA LEU A 643 -10.82 6.90 23.50
C LEU A 643 -10.30 8.13 22.77
N ILE A 644 -9.83 9.13 23.52
CA ILE A 644 -9.31 10.40 22.98
C ILE A 644 -7.79 10.43 23.14
N SER A 645 -7.07 10.46 22.02
CA SER A 645 -5.62 10.64 21.90
C SER A 645 -5.26 12.04 21.37
N GLY A 646 -3.98 12.41 21.39
CA GLY A 646 -3.55 13.72 20.85
C GLY A 646 -3.95 14.92 21.70
N LEU A 647 -4.09 14.77 23.02
CA LEU A 647 -4.64 15.77 23.95
C LEU A 647 -3.93 17.14 23.95
N ASN A 648 -2.70 17.21 23.44
CA ASN A 648 -1.96 18.45 23.29
C ASN A 648 -2.56 19.39 22.23
N TYR A 649 -3.43 18.88 21.35
CA TYR A 649 -4.05 19.63 20.24
C TYR A 649 -5.56 19.83 20.44
N LEU A 650 -6.06 19.71 21.65
CA LEU A 650 -7.48 19.92 21.96
C LEU A 650 -7.82 21.40 21.86
N ASP A 651 -8.69 21.77 20.91
CA ASP A 651 -9.13 23.15 20.71
C ASP A 651 -9.97 23.70 21.88
N LYS A 652 -10.01 25.03 22.01
CA LYS A 652 -10.62 25.73 23.14
C LYS A 652 -12.13 25.50 23.23
N GLU A 653 -12.81 25.40 22.10
CA GLU A 653 -14.25 25.22 21.98
C GLU A 653 -14.64 23.77 22.36
N SER A 654 -13.91 22.77 21.87
CA SER A 654 -14.04 21.38 22.29
C SER A 654 -13.71 21.18 23.77
N PHE A 655 -12.71 21.89 24.30
CA PHE A 655 -12.40 21.87 25.73
C PHE A 655 -13.59 22.38 26.57
N LYS A 656 -14.23 23.49 26.15
CA LYS A 656 -15.44 24.02 26.82
C LYS A 656 -16.60 23.02 26.76
N TRP A 657 -16.80 22.38 25.60
CA TRP A 657 -17.83 21.35 25.43
C TRP A 657 -17.62 20.15 26.35
N LEU A 658 -16.38 19.65 26.49
CA LEU A 658 -16.05 18.58 27.43
C LEU A 658 -16.36 18.94 28.89
N HIS A 659 -16.22 20.21 29.26
CA HIS A 659 -16.61 20.69 30.59
C HIS A 659 -18.14 20.70 30.78
N GLN A 660 -18.90 21.07 29.74
CA GLN A 660 -20.36 21.05 29.76
C GLN A 660 -20.91 19.62 29.80
N ILE A 661 -20.42 18.73 28.92
CA ILE A 661 -20.97 17.39 28.76
C ILE A 661 -20.74 16.50 29.99
N LYS A 662 -19.68 16.75 30.75
CA LYS A 662 -19.36 15.98 31.95
C LYS A 662 -20.49 16.03 33.01
N ASN A 663 -21.22 17.14 33.07
CA ASN A 663 -22.30 17.35 34.02
C ASN A 663 -23.69 16.97 33.44
N TYR A 664 -23.73 16.46 32.21
CA TYR A 664 -24.97 16.11 31.54
C TYR A 664 -25.58 14.84 32.16
N ASN A 665 -26.88 14.86 32.45
CA ASN A 665 -27.55 13.76 33.11
C ASN A 665 -28.03 12.74 32.06
N THR A 666 -27.49 11.52 32.10
CA THR A 666 -27.81 10.46 31.13
C THR A 666 -27.94 9.09 31.81
N ASN A 667 -28.86 8.27 31.29
CA ASN A 667 -29.06 6.88 31.72
C ASN A 667 -28.03 5.91 31.08
N LEU A 668 -27.19 6.41 30.16
CA LEU A 668 -26.15 5.63 29.47
C LEU A 668 -24.85 5.60 30.29
N ASN A 669 -24.07 4.52 30.15
CA ASN A 669 -22.73 4.43 30.73
C ASN A 669 -21.69 4.87 29.67
N ILE A 670 -21.18 6.10 29.78
CA ILE A 670 -20.24 6.68 28.81
C ILE A 670 -18.91 6.95 29.50
N ASN A 671 -17.85 6.26 29.07
CA ASN A 671 -16.50 6.43 29.57
C ASN A 671 -15.63 7.16 28.56
N PHE A 672 -15.30 8.43 28.82
CA PHE A 672 -14.25 9.14 28.11
C PHE A 672 -12.90 8.76 28.71
N ILE A 673 -12.01 8.21 27.89
CA ILE A 673 -10.67 7.81 28.27
C ILE A 673 -9.69 8.66 27.47
N PHE A 674 -9.05 9.59 28.17
CA PHE A 674 -8.08 10.53 27.65
C PHE A 674 -6.70 9.90 27.76
N ILE A 675 -6.04 9.66 26.63
CA ILE A 675 -4.77 8.95 26.54
C ILE A 675 -3.69 9.98 26.16
N GLY A 676 -2.62 10.06 26.95
CA GLY A 676 -1.51 10.96 26.65
C GLY A 676 -0.51 11.09 27.78
N THR A 677 0.47 11.98 27.63
CA THR A 677 1.59 12.10 28.57
C THR A 677 1.34 13.12 29.70
N LYS A 678 0.51 14.15 29.44
CA LYS A 678 0.21 15.26 30.36
C LYS A 678 -1.28 15.32 30.70
N LEU A 679 -1.56 15.48 32.00
CA LEU A 679 -2.93 15.65 32.51
C LEU A 679 -3.44 17.06 32.16
N LEU A 680 -4.67 17.15 31.64
CA LEU A 680 -5.35 18.43 31.37
C LEU A 680 -5.76 19.08 32.70
N SER A 681 -5.04 20.11 33.15
CA SER A 681 -5.08 20.64 34.52
C SER A 681 -6.43 21.22 34.98
N ASN A 682 -7.38 21.43 34.06
CA ASN A 682 -8.68 22.05 34.33
C ASN A 682 -9.89 21.12 34.08
N LEU A 683 -9.67 19.87 33.65
CA LEU A 683 -10.72 18.85 33.56
C LEU A 683 -10.65 17.93 34.78
N ASN A 684 -11.71 17.87 35.58
CA ASN A 684 -11.75 16.98 36.73
C ASN A 684 -11.86 15.52 36.24
N PHE A 685 -10.83 14.69 36.47
CA PHE A 685 -10.86 13.26 36.11
C PHE A 685 -11.38 12.40 37.27
N ASN A 686 -12.19 11.39 36.95
CA ASN A 686 -12.68 10.41 37.92
C ASN A 686 -11.60 9.38 38.30
N ASN A 687 -10.76 9.00 37.33
CA ASN A 687 -9.69 8.02 37.51
C ASN A 687 -8.44 8.45 36.74
N THR A 688 -7.26 8.17 37.29
CA THR A 688 -5.97 8.34 36.61
C THR A 688 -5.19 7.03 36.66
N LEU A 689 -4.75 6.53 35.51
CA LEU A 689 -4.01 5.29 35.34
C LEU A 689 -2.67 5.57 34.66
N THR A 690 -1.61 4.86 35.03
CA THR A 690 -0.30 4.96 34.37
C THR A 690 0.04 3.62 33.73
N LEU A 691 0.39 3.64 32.45
CA LEU A 691 0.82 2.45 31.70
C LEU A 691 2.36 2.37 31.70
N GLU A 692 2.88 1.17 31.98
CA GLU A 692 4.29 0.85 31.83
C GLU A 692 4.62 0.54 30.37
N ASP A 693 5.89 0.66 30.02
CA ASP A 693 6.37 0.55 28.65
C ASP A 693 6.51 -0.91 28.22
N LEU A 694 6.21 -1.19 26.96
CA LEU A 694 6.39 -2.52 26.37
C LEU A 694 7.88 -2.82 26.21
N VAL A 695 8.32 -4.02 26.62
CA VAL A 695 9.71 -4.45 26.41
C VAL A 695 9.89 -4.98 24.97
N PRO A 696 11.14 -5.02 24.42
CA PRO A 696 11.37 -5.49 23.06
C PRO A 696 10.80 -6.88 22.75
N GLU A 697 10.78 -7.77 23.74
CA GLU A 697 10.19 -9.10 23.60
C GLU A 697 8.66 -9.05 23.39
N ASP A 698 7.96 -8.11 24.05
CA ASP A 698 6.52 -7.88 23.85
C ASP A 698 6.24 -7.35 22.44
N LEU A 699 7.09 -6.46 21.94
CA LEU A 699 7.01 -5.86 20.61
C LEU A 699 7.29 -6.89 19.50
N ILE A 700 8.29 -7.76 19.69
CA ILE A 700 8.57 -8.90 18.79
C ILE A 700 7.38 -9.87 18.79
N ASN A 701 6.78 -10.13 19.96
CA ASN A 701 5.60 -10.98 20.06
C ASN A 701 4.38 -10.36 19.37
N PHE A 702 4.20 -9.04 19.46
CA PHE A 702 3.16 -8.32 18.71
C PHE A 702 3.34 -8.49 17.20
N LEU A 703 4.56 -8.28 16.69
CA LEU A 703 4.91 -8.50 15.29
C LEU A 703 4.63 -9.94 14.81
N LYS A 704 5.03 -10.94 15.60
CA LYS A 704 4.84 -12.36 15.28
C LYS A 704 3.37 -12.78 15.31
N GLN A 705 2.58 -12.25 16.25
CA GLN A 705 1.22 -12.74 16.54
C GLN A 705 0.13 -11.91 15.86
N GLU A 706 0.22 -10.57 15.86
CA GLU A 706 -0.78 -9.70 15.21
C GLU A 706 -0.39 -9.35 13.77
N LEU A 707 0.88 -9.07 13.50
CA LEU A 707 1.34 -8.74 12.14
C LEU A 707 1.77 -9.98 11.31
N ASN A 708 1.70 -11.18 11.91
CA ASN A 708 2.06 -12.45 11.28
C ASN A 708 3.45 -12.44 10.61
N SER A 709 4.43 -11.77 11.22
CA SER A 709 5.81 -11.74 10.73
C SER A 709 6.61 -12.96 11.20
N ASP A 710 7.63 -13.32 10.42
CA ASP A 710 8.61 -14.30 10.86
C ASP A 710 9.58 -13.69 11.90
N PRO A 711 10.30 -14.54 12.67
CA PRO A 711 11.20 -14.03 13.70
C PRO A 711 12.29 -13.11 13.17
N ILE A 712 12.80 -13.38 11.96
CA ILE A 712 13.90 -12.63 11.35
C ILE A 712 13.45 -11.23 10.97
N LEU A 713 12.28 -11.08 10.34
CA LEU A 713 11.70 -9.79 10.01
C LEU A 713 11.31 -9.02 11.27
N ALA A 714 10.72 -9.68 12.27
CA ALA A 714 10.37 -9.06 13.54
C ALA A 714 11.60 -8.47 14.24
N GLU A 715 12.68 -9.25 14.34
CA GLU A 715 13.94 -8.82 14.94
C GLU A 715 14.55 -7.66 14.15
N LYS A 716 14.59 -7.71 12.82
CA LYS A 716 15.15 -6.63 12.00
C LYS A 716 14.36 -5.33 12.08
N ILE A 717 13.02 -5.38 12.15
CA ILE A 717 12.19 -4.18 12.33
C ILE A 717 12.48 -3.55 13.70
N ILE A 718 12.55 -4.37 14.75
CA ILE A 718 12.84 -3.88 16.10
C ILE A 718 14.28 -3.40 16.24
N GLU A 719 15.25 -4.05 15.60
CA GLU A 719 16.64 -3.62 15.55
C GLU A 719 16.75 -2.26 14.84
N TYR A 720 16.13 -2.08 13.68
CA TYR A 720 16.07 -0.79 12.98
C TYR A 720 15.39 0.31 13.81
N LEU A 721 14.29 -0.01 14.49
CA LEU A 721 13.57 0.95 15.34
C LEU A 721 14.36 1.30 16.62
N ASN A 722 15.06 0.34 17.23
CA ASN A 722 15.91 0.56 18.41
C ASN A 722 17.23 1.27 18.06
N GLU A 723 17.73 1.12 16.84
CA GLU A 723 18.89 1.89 16.34
C GLU A 723 18.52 3.37 16.13
N THR A 724 17.25 3.67 15.86
CA THR A 724 16.77 5.01 15.50
C THR A 724 16.11 5.78 16.65
N ASP A 725 15.56 5.10 17.68
CA ASP A 725 14.82 5.70 18.80
C ASP A 725 15.30 5.25 20.19
N ASP A 726 15.04 6.06 21.22
CA ASP A 726 15.22 5.65 22.64
C ASP A 726 14.13 4.69 23.13
N LYS A 727 12.97 4.67 22.47
CA LYS A 727 11.79 3.91 22.88
C LYS A 727 10.85 3.68 21.69
N THR A 728 10.77 2.44 21.23
CA THR A 728 9.89 2.02 20.13
C THR A 728 8.45 1.88 20.60
N THR A 729 7.50 2.48 19.88
CA THR A 729 6.06 2.31 20.11
C THR A 729 5.44 1.33 19.12
N LEU A 730 4.24 0.82 19.42
CA LEU A 730 3.50 -0.01 18.46
C LEU A 730 3.19 0.73 17.15
N ASN A 731 3.00 2.06 17.20
CA ASN A 731 2.74 2.87 16.02
C ASN A 731 3.94 2.90 15.05
N ASP A 732 5.16 2.99 15.60
CA ASP A 732 6.39 2.98 14.81
C ASP A 732 6.58 1.64 14.09
N ILE A 733 6.24 0.54 14.79
CA ILE A 733 6.27 -0.82 14.24
C ILE A 733 5.27 -0.96 13.09
N GLU A 734 4.01 -0.56 13.31
CA GLU A 734 2.97 -0.64 12.29
C GLU A 734 3.34 0.18 11.05
N LEU A 735 3.88 1.39 11.23
CA LEU A 735 4.31 2.26 10.14
C LEU A 735 5.42 1.61 9.30
N ILE A 736 6.51 1.15 9.93
CA ILE A 736 7.61 0.51 9.21
C ILE A 736 7.15 -0.77 8.51
N PHE A 737 6.31 -1.56 9.17
CA PHE A 737 5.76 -2.78 8.60
C PHE A 737 4.91 -2.50 7.35
N GLN A 738 4.03 -1.50 7.39
CA GLN A 738 3.20 -1.11 6.24
C GLN A 738 4.04 -0.58 5.08
N ASN A 739 5.09 0.18 5.36
CA ASN A 739 5.93 0.73 4.30
C ASN A 739 6.87 -0.31 3.69
N LEU A 740 7.35 -1.29 4.48
CA LEU A 740 8.04 -2.47 3.95
C LEU A 740 7.15 -3.27 3.00
N LYS A 741 5.85 -3.38 3.33
CA LYS A 741 4.85 -4.03 2.47
C LYS A 741 4.62 -3.26 1.18
N ARG A 742 4.49 -1.92 1.25
CA ARG A 742 4.29 -1.05 0.07
C ARG A 742 5.50 -1.02 -0.86
N SER A 743 6.71 -1.03 -0.30
CA SER A 743 7.96 -1.02 -1.07
C SER A 743 8.36 -2.39 -1.67
N ASN A 744 7.52 -3.42 -1.54
CA ASN A 744 7.82 -4.81 -1.91
C ASN A 744 9.12 -5.35 -1.29
N SER A 745 9.51 -4.84 -0.12
CA SER A 745 10.72 -5.27 0.60
C SER A 745 10.49 -6.52 1.46
N ILE A 746 9.22 -6.82 1.75
CA ILE A 746 8.76 -8.04 2.43
C ILE A 746 7.75 -8.79 1.56
N TYR A 747 7.76 -10.11 1.62
CA TYR A 747 6.83 -10.98 0.89
C TYR A 747 6.11 -11.93 1.85
N LEU A 748 4.91 -12.35 1.45
CA LEU A 748 4.04 -13.22 2.24
C LEU A 748 4.03 -14.63 1.62
N ASP A 749 4.51 -15.62 2.36
CA ASP A 749 4.37 -17.04 2.02
C ASP A 749 3.33 -17.69 2.96
N THR A 750 3.72 -17.94 4.21
CA THR A 750 2.82 -18.27 5.35
C THR A 750 2.89 -17.25 6.49
N LYS A 751 4.04 -16.57 6.60
CA LYS A 751 4.30 -15.37 7.42
C LYS A 751 4.92 -14.30 6.52
N TRP A 752 5.02 -13.06 7.01
CA TRP A 752 5.77 -12.02 6.32
C TRP A 752 7.27 -12.22 6.54
N HIS A 753 8.03 -12.24 5.44
CA HIS A 753 9.47 -12.48 5.41
C HIS A 753 10.19 -11.34 4.68
N LEU A 754 11.43 -11.02 5.09
CA LEU A 754 12.30 -10.07 4.38
C LEU A 754 13.05 -10.79 3.25
N ASP A 755 13.20 -10.14 2.08
CA ASP A 755 14.09 -10.63 1.02
C ASP A 755 15.54 -10.69 1.52
N ILE A 756 16.18 -11.85 1.36
CA ILE A 756 17.33 -12.31 2.16
C ILE A 756 18.57 -11.42 1.96
N ASN A 757 18.58 -10.55 0.94
CA ASN A 757 19.71 -9.70 0.59
C ASN A 757 19.49 -8.18 0.72
N LYS A 758 18.35 -7.70 1.24
CA LYS A 758 18.10 -6.25 1.42
C LYS A 758 18.16 -5.82 2.88
N LYS A 759 18.86 -4.71 3.16
CA LYS A 759 18.70 -3.97 4.41
C LYS A 759 17.41 -3.13 4.33
N ILE A 760 16.79 -2.85 5.47
CA ILE A 760 15.71 -1.85 5.55
C ILE A 760 16.39 -0.49 5.30
N GLU A 761 16.16 0.11 4.13
CA GLU A 761 16.73 1.40 3.73
C GLU A 761 15.76 2.56 4.03
N ASP A 762 16.26 3.76 4.32
CA ASP A 762 15.43 4.95 4.62
C ASP A 762 14.50 5.36 3.47
N ASN A 763 14.71 4.85 2.25
CA ASN A 763 13.94 5.15 1.04
C ASN A 763 12.54 4.49 0.97
N ILE A 764 12.09 3.86 2.06
CA ILE A 764 10.84 3.11 2.16
C ILE A 764 9.58 4.01 2.26
N LEU A 765 9.74 5.32 2.46
CA LEU A 765 8.66 6.29 2.78
C LEU A 765 8.19 7.19 1.61
N LYS A 766 8.57 6.90 0.35
CA LYS A 766 8.47 7.84 -0.80
C LYS A 766 7.08 8.40 -1.15
N ASP A 767 5.99 7.65 -0.99
CA ASP A 767 4.67 8.08 -1.49
C ASP A 767 3.96 9.13 -0.60
N GLU A 768 4.30 9.22 0.70
CA GLU A 768 3.85 10.32 1.57
C GLU A 768 4.68 11.61 1.38
N MET A 769 5.85 11.51 0.74
CA MET A 769 6.80 12.62 0.64
C MET A 769 6.28 13.75 -0.24
N ILE A 770 5.56 13.48 -1.34
CA ILE A 770 5.17 14.50 -2.33
C ILE A 770 4.24 15.57 -1.73
N SER A 771 3.29 15.16 -0.88
CA SER A 771 2.38 16.11 -0.22
C SER A 771 3.07 16.88 0.92
N LEU A 772 3.94 16.22 1.68
CA LEU A 772 4.68 16.82 2.79
C LEU A 772 5.80 17.76 2.30
N GLU A 773 6.43 17.44 1.17
CA GLU A 773 7.50 18.20 0.56
C GLU A 773 7.03 19.59 0.14
N ASN A 774 5.83 19.69 -0.43
CA ASN A 774 5.22 20.98 -0.77
C ASN A 774 4.96 21.84 0.49
N ILE A 775 4.39 21.25 1.55
CA ILE A 775 4.09 21.96 2.81
C ILE A 775 5.38 22.44 3.50
N ILE A 776 6.41 21.60 3.54
CA ILE A 776 7.69 21.93 4.16
C ILE A 776 8.44 22.97 3.30
N ASN A 777 8.43 22.85 1.97
CA ASN A 777 9.04 23.85 1.09
C ASN A 777 8.34 25.21 1.19
N GLU A 778 7.01 25.24 1.28
CA GLU A 778 6.24 26.47 1.54
C GLU A 778 6.59 27.07 2.91
N SER A 779 6.71 26.25 3.95
CA SER A 779 7.13 26.70 5.29
C SER A 779 8.55 27.26 5.29
N LEU A 780 9.49 26.64 4.55
CA LEU A 780 10.88 27.10 4.42
C LEU A 780 11.00 28.37 3.56
N GLN A 781 10.09 28.58 2.60
CA GLN A 781 10.00 29.83 1.84
C GLN A 781 9.46 30.97 2.71
N ASN A 782 8.46 30.69 3.55
CA ASN A 782 7.86 31.67 4.45
C ASN A 782 8.76 32.02 5.65
N PHE A 783 9.60 31.09 6.11
CA PHE A 783 10.48 31.26 7.27
C PHE A 783 11.92 30.75 7.00
N PRO A 784 12.71 31.46 6.16
CA PRO A 784 14.05 31.03 5.76
C PRO A 784 15.05 30.98 6.92
N GLU A 785 14.84 31.75 8.00
CA GLU A 785 15.69 31.78 9.20
C GLU A 785 15.76 30.43 9.94
N TYR A 786 14.75 29.57 9.78
CA TYR A 786 14.70 28.27 10.44
C TYR A 786 15.52 27.19 9.72
N LYS A 787 15.99 27.47 8.49
CA LYS A 787 16.63 26.47 7.62
C LYS A 787 17.86 25.81 8.25
N THR A 788 18.82 26.59 8.76
CA THR A 788 20.05 26.04 9.37
C THR A 788 19.75 25.24 10.63
N PHE A 789 18.79 25.72 11.43
CA PHE A 789 18.34 25.02 12.64
C PHE A 789 17.73 23.66 12.27
N LEU A 790 16.84 23.62 11.27
CA LEU A 790 16.21 22.40 10.77
C LEU A 790 17.20 21.42 10.13
N ILE A 791 18.24 21.89 9.43
CA ILE A 791 19.31 21.02 8.91
C ILE A 791 20.05 20.34 10.07
N ILE A 792 20.45 21.09 11.10
CA ILE A 792 21.13 20.52 12.27
C ILE A 792 20.21 19.55 13.01
N SER A 793 18.94 19.91 13.23
CA SER A 793 17.94 19.01 13.80
C SER A 793 17.79 17.72 12.99
N ALA A 794 17.75 17.80 11.65
CA ALA A 794 17.69 16.62 10.78
C ALA A 794 18.96 15.75 10.88
N CYS A 795 20.15 16.35 10.97
CA CYS A 795 21.40 15.64 11.26
C CYS A 795 21.37 14.91 12.61
N LEU A 796 20.66 15.47 13.61
CA LEU A 796 20.44 14.89 14.95
C LEU A 796 19.27 13.89 15.01
N GLY A 797 18.53 13.69 13.91
CA GLY A 797 17.67 12.52 13.66
C GLY A 797 16.21 12.77 14.06
N TYR A 798 15.42 11.71 14.12
CA TYR A 798 13.98 11.85 14.39
C TYR A 798 13.72 12.48 15.76
N GLN A 799 14.48 12.03 16.75
CA GLN A 799 14.46 12.52 18.12
C GLN A 799 15.87 12.96 18.55
N PHE A 800 16.00 14.17 19.09
CA PHE A 800 17.27 14.79 19.43
C PHE A 800 17.24 15.50 20.78
N ASN A 801 18.37 15.49 21.49
CA ASN A 801 18.47 16.13 22.81
C ASN A 801 18.66 17.65 22.65
N LEU A 802 17.89 18.43 23.42
CA LEU A 802 17.93 19.90 23.41
C LEU A 802 19.35 20.43 23.68
N LYS A 803 20.11 19.82 24.58
CA LYS A 803 21.48 20.22 24.89
C LYS A 803 22.43 19.95 23.73
N VAL A 804 22.29 18.81 23.08
CA VAL A 804 23.10 18.46 21.90
C VAL A 804 22.78 19.41 20.74
N LEU A 805 21.50 19.78 20.56
CA LEU A 805 21.10 20.75 19.56
C LEU A 805 21.65 22.14 19.86
N SER A 806 21.52 22.61 21.12
CA SER A 806 22.08 23.89 21.60
C SER A 806 23.59 23.97 21.37
N ASP A 807 24.34 22.91 21.71
CA ASP A 807 25.78 22.81 21.47
C ASP A 807 26.11 22.81 19.97
N ALA A 808 25.29 22.16 19.12
CA ALA A 808 25.50 22.08 17.67
C ALA A 808 25.15 23.38 16.94
N THR A 809 24.13 24.11 17.39
CA THR A 809 23.71 25.40 16.81
C THR A 809 24.49 26.59 17.37
N GLY A 810 25.18 26.42 18.51
CA GLY A 810 25.87 27.50 19.21
C GLY A 810 24.93 28.48 19.94
N LEU A 811 23.65 28.12 20.09
CA LEU A 811 22.64 28.92 20.78
C LEU A 811 22.60 28.56 22.27
N SER A 812 22.16 29.48 23.13
CA SER A 812 21.87 29.12 24.52
C SER A 812 20.71 28.11 24.60
N LEU A 813 20.62 27.34 25.68
CA LEU A 813 19.52 26.40 25.91
C LEU A 813 18.14 27.09 25.87
N ILE A 814 18.07 28.34 26.35
CA ILE A 814 16.84 29.14 26.38
C ILE A 814 16.44 29.56 24.96
N GLU A 815 17.39 30.09 24.17
CA GLU A 815 17.13 30.47 22.78
C GLU A 815 16.80 29.25 21.91
N THR A 816 17.43 28.11 22.18
CA THR A 816 17.16 26.84 21.51
C THR A 816 15.72 26.39 21.78
N ALA A 817 15.27 26.42 23.04
CA ALA A 817 13.90 26.07 23.40
C ALA A 817 12.87 27.04 22.78
N LYS A 818 13.14 28.36 22.83
CA LYS A 818 12.30 29.37 22.17
C LYS A 818 12.19 29.15 20.66
N THR A 819 13.30 28.84 20.00
CA THR A 819 13.33 28.60 18.55
C THR A 819 12.52 27.36 18.18
N ILE A 820 12.56 26.30 19.00
CA ILE A 820 11.73 25.10 18.81
C ILE A 820 10.25 25.41 18.99
N GLU A 821 9.88 26.17 20.02
CA GLU A 821 8.50 26.58 20.27
C GLU A 821 7.97 27.43 19.10
N ASP A 822 8.76 28.40 18.64
CA ASP A 822 8.46 29.24 17.48
C ASP A 822 8.27 28.42 16.20
N ILE A 823 9.20 27.50 15.88
CA ILE A 823 9.10 26.62 14.71
C ILE A 823 7.86 25.72 14.84
N SER A 824 7.59 25.17 16.02
CA SER A 824 6.45 24.29 16.25
C SER A 824 5.12 25.02 16.02
N ILE A 825 4.96 26.22 16.59
CA ILE A 825 3.74 27.03 16.45
C ILE A 825 3.53 27.50 15.01
N LYS A 826 4.59 27.99 14.34
CA LYS A 826 4.48 28.60 13.01
C LYS A 826 4.45 27.61 11.86
N THR A 827 5.12 26.46 11.99
CA THR A 827 5.32 25.52 10.87
C THR A 827 4.81 24.11 11.15
N GLY A 828 4.64 23.72 12.42
CA GLY A 828 4.25 22.36 12.79
C GLY A 828 5.26 21.27 12.42
N ILE A 829 6.52 21.62 12.09
CA ILE A 829 7.57 20.66 11.68
C ILE A 829 8.12 19.88 12.89
N ILE A 830 8.28 20.55 14.03
CA ILE A 830 8.83 20.00 15.29
C ILE A 830 7.73 20.04 16.37
N GLU A 831 7.73 19.11 17.32
CA GLU A 831 6.83 19.16 18.49
C GLU A 831 7.26 20.22 19.51
N ASN A 832 6.29 20.89 20.14
CA ASN A 832 6.54 22.03 21.05
C ASN A 832 7.08 21.62 22.44
N THR A 833 7.03 20.34 22.81
CA THR A 833 7.30 19.90 24.18
C THR A 833 8.45 18.89 24.24
N PRO A 834 9.58 19.23 24.91
CA PRO A 834 10.60 18.25 25.21
C PRO A 834 10.04 17.19 26.17
N ASN A 835 10.41 15.93 25.93
CA ASN A 835 10.06 14.84 26.83
C ASN A 835 10.84 14.91 28.15
N ALA A 836 10.57 13.97 29.07
CA ALA A 836 11.23 13.92 30.39
C ALA A 836 12.78 13.84 30.35
N ASN A 837 13.36 13.46 29.21
CA ASN A 837 14.81 13.37 28.99
C ASN A 837 15.36 14.58 28.20
N ASN A 838 14.62 15.68 28.12
CA ASN A 838 14.95 16.87 27.32
C ASN A 838 15.18 16.56 25.83
N LYS A 839 14.49 15.54 25.30
CA LYS A 839 14.51 15.22 23.87
C LYS A 839 13.28 15.77 23.18
N ILE A 840 13.49 16.30 21.98
CA ILE A 840 12.47 16.83 21.08
C ILE A 840 12.46 15.95 19.84
N LYS A 841 11.30 15.82 19.20
CA LYS A 841 11.15 15.03 17.98
C LYS A 841 10.45 15.80 16.88
N PHE A 842 10.70 15.39 15.64
CA PHE A 842 9.88 15.81 14.51
C PHE A 842 8.46 15.28 14.65
N ARG A 843 7.48 15.96 14.03
CA ARG A 843 6.06 15.61 14.14
C ARG A 843 5.78 14.16 13.72
N ASN A 844 6.41 13.69 12.64
CA ASN A 844 6.40 12.29 12.25
C ASN A 844 7.72 11.93 11.53
N ARG A 845 7.98 10.62 11.36
CA ARG A 845 9.18 10.14 10.67
C ARG A 845 9.23 10.58 9.21
N SER A 846 8.07 10.68 8.55
CA SER A 846 7.95 11.19 7.19
C SER A 846 8.51 12.62 7.07
N THR A 847 8.33 13.48 8.09
CA THR A 847 8.93 14.82 8.15
C THR A 847 10.45 14.79 8.11
N LEU A 848 11.11 13.93 8.91
CA LEU A 848 12.57 13.79 8.88
C LEU A 848 13.06 13.34 7.50
N VAL A 849 12.40 12.34 6.91
CA VAL A 849 12.80 11.78 5.62
C VAL A 849 12.63 12.82 4.51
N THR A 850 11.53 13.59 4.53
CA THR A 850 11.32 14.72 3.62
C THR A 850 12.36 15.82 3.82
N LEU A 851 12.71 16.19 5.06
CA LEU A 851 13.79 17.15 5.32
C LEU A 851 15.16 16.65 4.82
N ASN A 852 15.48 15.37 5.03
CA ASN A 852 16.71 14.77 4.52
C ASN A 852 16.79 14.81 2.99
N SER A 853 15.65 14.65 2.30
CA SER A 853 15.54 14.80 0.84
C SER A 853 15.73 16.26 0.41
N ILE A 854 14.95 17.19 1.00
CA ILE A 854 15.00 18.64 0.69
C ILE A 854 16.41 19.20 0.91
N PHE A 855 17.10 18.76 1.96
CA PHE A 855 18.45 19.23 2.29
C PHE A 855 19.58 18.39 1.65
N SER A 856 19.24 17.38 0.84
CA SER A 856 20.21 16.50 0.18
C SER A 856 21.19 15.82 1.16
N LEU A 857 20.73 15.52 2.38
CA LEU A 857 21.56 14.91 3.44
C LEU A 857 21.84 13.43 3.19
N ASN A 858 21.12 12.79 2.28
CA ASN A 858 21.29 11.38 1.90
C ASN A 858 22.04 11.19 0.57
N GLU A 859 22.51 12.27 -0.05
CA GLU A 859 23.24 12.25 -1.31
C GLU A 859 24.72 11.89 -1.13
N THR A 860 25.42 11.55 -2.22
CA THR A 860 26.88 11.35 -2.21
C THR A 860 27.60 12.63 -1.78
N LEU A 861 28.75 12.51 -1.11
CA LEU A 861 29.48 13.65 -0.53
C LEU A 861 29.60 14.85 -1.48
N ASP A 862 29.89 14.60 -2.77
CA ASP A 862 30.05 15.63 -3.80
C ASP A 862 28.78 16.48 -4.01
N ASN A 863 27.60 15.89 -3.80
CA ASN A 863 26.28 16.51 -3.97
C ASN A 863 25.76 17.20 -2.69
N ILE A 864 26.40 16.98 -1.53
CA ILE A 864 25.99 17.65 -0.28
C ILE A 864 26.51 19.10 -0.31
N PRO A 865 25.66 20.14 -0.16
CA PRO A 865 26.15 21.52 -0.21
C PRO A 865 26.96 21.91 1.03
N LEU A 866 27.83 22.92 0.89
CA LEU A 866 28.83 23.29 1.91
C LEU A 866 28.24 23.61 3.29
N ILE A 867 27.09 24.29 3.34
CA ILE A 867 26.40 24.64 4.60
C ILE A 867 25.98 23.38 5.34
N GLN A 868 25.39 22.41 4.64
CA GLN A 868 24.96 21.12 5.17
C GLN A 868 26.15 20.29 5.66
N ARG A 869 27.30 20.35 4.97
CA ARG A 869 28.54 19.70 5.43
C ARG A 869 29.01 20.27 6.78
N THR A 870 28.96 21.59 6.94
CA THR A 870 29.28 22.27 8.22
C THR A 870 28.28 21.89 9.32
N CYS A 871 26.98 21.81 9.00
CA CYS A 871 25.97 21.33 9.94
C CYS A 871 26.21 19.87 10.37
N CYS A 872 26.61 18.98 9.46
CA CYS A 872 26.98 17.60 9.78
C CYS A 872 28.17 17.55 10.75
N PHE A 873 29.20 18.38 10.53
CA PHE A 873 30.36 18.48 11.42
C PHE A 873 29.94 18.93 12.84
N ASN A 874 29.18 20.02 12.94
CA ASN A 874 28.75 20.56 14.23
C ASN A 874 27.89 19.56 15.01
N ALA A 875 26.97 18.87 14.32
CA ALA A 875 26.17 17.80 14.91
C ALA A 875 27.06 16.65 15.43
N ALA A 876 28.06 16.21 14.66
CA ALA A 876 28.97 15.13 15.06
C ALA A 876 29.78 15.49 16.31
N ILE A 877 30.31 16.72 16.38
CA ILE A 877 31.06 17.21 17.55
C ILE A 877 30.17 17.30 18.79
N ALA A 878 28.95 17.83 18.65
CA ALA A 878 28.02 17.94 19.76
C ALA A 878 27.63 16.56 20.32
N ILE A 879 27.35 15.57 19.46
CA ILE A 879 27.07 14.19 19.88
C ILE A 879 28.30 13.57 20.57
N LYS A 880 29.51 13.75 19.99
CA LYS A 880 30.77 13.26 20.56
C LYS A 880 31.03 13.82 21.96
N ASN A 881 30.75 15.10 22.19
CA ASN A 881 30.97 15.77 23.48
C ASN A 881 29.95 15.35 24.55
N TYR A 882 28.72 15.07 24.13
CA TYR A 882 27.64 14.66 25.02
C TYR A 882 27.78 13.20 25.50
N HIS A 883 28.23 12.29 24.64
CA HIS A 883 28.38 10.87 24.97
C HIS A 883 29.84 10.46 25.27
N LYS A 884 30.17 10.30 26.56
CA LYS A 884 31.53 9.93 27.02
C LYS A 884 31.82 8.41 27.12
N GLY A 885 30.95 7.52 26.64
CA GLY A 885 31.08 6.05 26.79
C GLY A 885 30.96 5.24 25.48
N TYR A 886 30.96 3.90 25.60
CA TYR A 886 30.59 2.98 24.51
C TYR A 886 29.12 3.23 24.14
N SER A 887 28.87 4.00 23.08
CA SER A 887 27.51 4.37 22.68
C SER A 887 27.16 3.82 21.30
N ASN A 888 25.89 3.44 21.12
CA ASN A 888 25.31 3.09 19.82
C ASN A 888 25.37 4.25 18.81
N GLN A 889 25.73 5.46 19.24
CA GLN A 889 25.87 6.64 18.38
C GLN A 889 27.21 6.68 17.63
N ASN A 890 28.15 5.75 17.87
CA ASN A 890 29.46 5.79 17.20
C ASN A 890 29.37 5.64 15.67
N GLU A 891 28.43 4.83 15.17
CA GLU A 891 28.19 4.69 13.74
C GLU A 891 27.63 5.99 13.14
N ARG A 892 26.71 6.62 13.86
CA ARG A 892 26.15 7.92 13.49
C ARG A 892 27.21 9.02 13.47
N ILE A 893 28.07 9.08 14.49
CA ILE A 893 29.17 10.04 14.58
C ILE A 893 30.11 9.87 13.38
N PHE A 894 30.48 8.63 13.05
CA PHE A 894 31.30 8.33 11.87
C PHE A 894 30.64 8.80 10.57
N ASN A 895 29.36 8.46 10.36
CA ASN A 895 28.62 8.85 9.15
C ASN A 895 28.49 10.38 9.01
N LEU A 896 28.27 11.11 10.11
CA LEU A 896 28.20 12.58 10.09
C LEU A 896 29.57 13.21 9.80
N PHE A 897 30.67 12.67 10.34
CA PHE A 897 32.01 13.13 9.98
C PHE A 897 32.36 12.83 8.52
N GLU A 898 31.98 11.65 8.00
CA GLU A 898 32.12 11.29 6.58
C GLU A 898 31.38 12.30 5.68
N LYS A 899 30.13 12.64 6.02
CA LYS A 899 29.33 13.66 5.30
C LYS A 899 29.86 15.09 5.43
N SER A 900 30.67 15.40 6.46
CA SER A 900 31.29 16.72 6.61
C SER A 900 32.42 16.98 5.61
N GLY A 901 32.94 15.93 4.98
CA GLY A 901 33.92 16.01 3.91
C GLY A 901 35.39 16.02 4.35
N THR A 902 36.27 16.09 3.35
CA THR A 902 37.71 15.82 3.47
C THR A 902 38.49 16.79 4.36
N ASN A 903 37.96 17.99 4.61
CA ASN A 903 38.62 19.00 5.45
C ASN A 903 38.72 18.57 6.93
N ASN A 904 37.88 17.62 7.36
CA ASN A 904 37.83 17.12 8.74
C ASN A 904 38.26 15.64 8.84
N LEU A 905 39.13 15.20 7.94
CA LEU A 905 39.44 13.77 7.80
C LEU A 905 39.98 13.12 9.09
N THR A 906 40.79 13.82 9.88
CA THR A 906 41.30 13.30 11.16
C THR A 906 40.16 12.85 12.09
N TYR A 907 39.06 13.62 12.18
CA TYR A 907 37.90 13.26 13.00
C TYR A 907 37.16 12.04 12.45
N THR A 908 37.08 11.93 11.12
CA THR A 908 36.49 10.77 10.45
C THR A 908 37.28 9.50 10.74
N LEU A 909 38.61 9.58 10.67
CA LEU A 909 39.50 8.43 10.94
C LEU A 909 39.47 8.01 12.42
N ASP A 910 39.49 8.97 13.35
CA ASP A 910 39.37 8.72 14.80
C ASP A 910 38.02 8.07 15.14
N ALA A 911 36.92 8.57 14.57
CA ALA A 911 35.60 7.97 14.72
C ALA A 911 35.54 6.55 14.10
N GLY A 912 36.19 6.33 12.97
CA GLY A 912 36.26 5.04 12.29
C GLY A 912 37.02 3.98 13.10
N LEU A 913 38.16 4.33 13.69
CA LEU A 913 38.90 3.46 14.61
C LEU A 913 38.04 3.06 15.82
N LYS A 914 37.34 4.04 16.42
CA LYS A 914 36.47 3.80 17.58
C LYS A 914 35.24 2.95 17.22
N LEU A 915 34.63 3.18 16.06
CA LEU A 915 33.52 2.37 15.55
C LEU A 915 33.96 0.94 15.27
N SER A 916 35.10 0.76 14.61
CA SER A 916 35.67 -0.56 14.32
C SER A 916 35.93 -1.37 15.59
N SER A 917 36.56 -0.75 16.60
CA SER A 917 36.78 -1.39 17.90
C SER A 917 35.47 -1.82 18.56
N ASN A 918 34.41 -1.01 18.50
CA ASN A 918 33.09 -1.38 19.01
C ASN A 918 32.46 -2.55 18.23
N LEU A 919 32.55 -2.53 16.90
CA LEU A 919 32.02 -3.60 16.06
C LEU A 919 32.73 -4.93 16.33
N CYS A 920 34.03 -4.90 16.63
CA CYS A 920 34.78 -6.10 17.05
C CYS A 920 34.23 -6.69 18.36
N VAL A 921 33.92 -5.85 19.35
CA VAL A 921 33.33 -6.29 20.63
C VAL A 921 31.95 -6.93 20.40
N LEU A 922 31.20 -6.44 19.41
CA LEU A 922 29.91 -6.99 19.01
C LEU A 922 30.02 -8.20 18.05
N ASN A 923 31.23 -8.73 17.81
CA ASN A 923 31.53 -9.81 16.86
C ASN A 923 31.11 -9.51 15.41
N GLN A 924 30.97 -8.23 15.04
CA GLN A 924 30.61 -7.79 13.68
C GLN A 924 31.86 -7.51 12.84
N PHE A 925 32.75 -8.50 12.72
CA PHE A 925 34.09 -8.35 12.12
C PHE A 925 34.06 -7.90 10.65
N ASP A 926 33.08 -8.37 9.87
CA ASP A 926 32.97 -7.97 8.47
C ASP A 926 32.62 -6.48 8.32
N LYS A 927 31.72 -5.97 9.16
CA LYS A 927 31.42 -4.53 9.20
C LYS A 927 32.63 -3.72 9.66
N ALA A 928 33.34 -4.19 10.69
CA ALA A 928 34.56 -3.54 11.17
C ALA A 928 35.61 -3.41 10.06
N ASN A 929 35.84 -4.48 9.29
CA ASN A 929 36.75 -4.46 8.15
C ASN A 929 36.32 -3.46 7.07
N ILE A 930 35.02 -3.39 6.74
CA ILE A 930 34.51 -2.40 5.77
C ILE A 930 34.81 -0.97 6.22
N ILE A 931 34.61 -0.66 7.51
CA ILE A 931 34.91 0.68 8.06
C ILE A 931 36.40 0.98 7.96
N ILE A 932 37.28 0.03 8.32
CA ILE A 932 38.74 0.23 8.24
C ILE A 932 39.21 0.38 6.79
N GLU A 933 38.68 -0.39 5.85
CA GLU A 933 39.01 -0.23 4.43
C GLU A 933 38.56 1.13 3.88
N LYS A 934 37.39 1.63 4.29
CA LYS A 934 36.96 3.01 4.00
C LYS A 934 37.98 4.03 4.52
N CYS A 935 38.35 3.92 5.80
CA CYS A 935 39.34 4.81 6.43
C CYS A 935 40.70 4.76 5.73
N LEU A 936 41.19 3.57 5.34
CA LEU A 936 42.44 3.41 4.59
C LEU A 936 42.36 4.07 3.21
N ASN A 937 41.22 3.96 2.51
CA ASN A 937 41.01 4.65 1.24
C ASN A 937 40.99 6.16 1.40
N TYR A 938 40.34 6.69 2.45
CA TYR A 938 40.37 8.12 2.74
C TYR A 938 41.78 8.64 3.03
N LEU A 939 42.58 7.84 3.74
CA LEU A 939 43.95 8.22 4.07
C LEU A 939 44.88 8.32 2.84
N LYS A 940 44.61 7.59 1.75
CA LYS A 940 45.42 7.67 0.51
C LYS A 940 45.54 9.11 0.01
N HIS A 941 44.44 9.88 0.10
CA HIS A 941 44.33 11.25 -0.38
C HIS A 941 44.64 12.31 0.71
N TYR A 942 45.06 11.90 1.90
CA TYR A 942 45.37 12.80 3.01
C TYR A 942 46.84 13.24 3.00
N ASN A 943 47.09 14.55 3.00
CA ASN A 943 48.44 15.12 3.08
C ASN A 943 48.61 15.84 4.42
N SER A 944 49.04 15.11 5.47
CA SER A 944 49.38 15.69 6.77
C SER A 944 50.63 15.02 7.37
N VAL A 945 51.28 15.70 8.31
CA VAL A 945 52.47 15.22 9.03
C VAL A 945 52.18 13.94 9.85
N ASN A 946 50.93 13.74 10.29
CA ASN A 946 50.51 12.59 11.10
C ASN A 946 50.01 11.39 10.28
N LYS A 947 50.11 11.43 8.94
CA LYS A 947 49.59 10.38 8.03
C LYS A 947 50.14 8.99 8.35
N ASN A 948 51.45 8.88 8.64
CA ASN A 948 52.09 7.59 8.89
C ASN A 948 51.64 6.97 10.22
N ASP A 949 51.40 7.79 11.25
CA ASP A 949 50.91 7.30 12.55
C ASP A 949 49.47 6.78 12.45
N LEU A 950 48.59 7.55 11.77
CA LEU A 950 47.21 7.11 11.48
C LEU A 950 47.16 5.87 10.60
N PHE A 951 48.06 5.74 9.61
CA PHE A 951 48.17 4.54 8.79
C PHE A 951 48.53 3.32 9.64
N ASN A 952 49.51 3.46 10.52
CA ASN A 952 49.93 2.39 11.43
C ASN A 952 48.79 1.98 12.38
N GLN A 953 48.02 2.94 12.93
CA GLN A 953 46.86 2.65 13.77
C GLN A 953 45.77 1.85 13.02
N LEU A 954 45.43 2.26 11.80
CA LEU A 954 44.45 1.55 10.96
C LEU A 954 44.94 0.15 10.56
N LEU A 955 46.24 0.00 10.26
CA LEU A 955 46.83 -1.28 9.93
C LEU A 955 46.83 -2.24 11.14
N ILE A 956 47.16 -1.73 12.33
CA ILE A 956 47.05 -2.48 13.58
C ILE A 956 45.59 -2.92 13.82
N GLU A 957 44.62 -2.04 13.61
CA GLU A 957 43.21 -2.38 13.79
C GLU A 957 42.76 -3.45 12.81
N LYS A 958 43.23 -3.40 11.56
CA LYS A 958 42.99 -4.45 10.56
C LYS A 958 43.53 -5.80 11.02
N TYR A 959 44.78 -5.86 11.46
CA TYR A 959 45.36 -7.11 11.99
C TYR A 959 44.60 -7.61 13.22
N PHE A 960 44.17 -6.71 14.10
CA PHE A 960 43.36 -7.05 15.26
C PHE A 960 42.03 -7.70 14.86
N ILE A 961 41.29 -7.09 13.91
CA ILE A 961 40.01 -7.64 13.40
C ILE A 961 40.22 -9.04 12.80
N GLU A 962 41.26 -9.22 11.99
CA GLU A 962 41.54 -10.52 11.35
C GLU A 962 41.87 -11.61 12.37
N LEU A 963 42.69 -11.29 13.38
CA LEU A 963 43.05 -12.22 14.45
C LEU A 963 41.85 -12.58 15.34
N GLU A 964 40.99 -11.61 15.68
CA GLU A 964 39.76 -11.88 16.44
C GLU A 964 38.72 -12.65 15.61
N LYS A 965 38.51 -12.27 14.34
CA LYS A 965 37.63 -12.99 13.42
C LYS A 965 38.06 -14.45 13.27
N SER A 966 39.35 -14.68 13.10
CA SER A 966 39.87 -16.04 12.94
C SER A 966 39.72 -16.86 14.21
N PHE A 967 39.93 -16.25 15.37
CA PHE A 967 39.72 -16.91 16.65
C PHE A 967 38.24 -17.24 16.88
N TYR A 968 37.33 -16.34 16.54
CA TYR A 968 35.89 -16.55 16.69
C TYR A 968 35.36 -17.60 15.72
N ASN A 969 35.78 -17.56 14.45
CA ASN A 969 35.31 -18.47 13.41
C ASN A 969 36.05 -19.82 13.38
N GLY A 970 37.11 -19.99 14.19
CA GLY A 970 37.94 -21.19 14.16
C GLY A 970 38.72 -21.39 12.86
N THR A 971 38.93 -20.33 12.07
CA THR A 971 39.72 -20.40 10.84
C THR A 971 41.22 -20.44 11.16
N ILE A 972 41.99 -21.11 10.31
CA ILE A 972 43.45 -21.21 10.48
C ILE A 972 44.08 -20.02 9.77
N ILE A 973 44.86 -19.21 10.50
CA ILE A 973 45.74 -18.19 9.92
C ILE A 973 47.03 -18.87 9.46
N GLU A 974 47.50 -18.51 8.27
CA GLU A 974 48.78 -18.99 7.74
C GLU A 974 49.94 -18.56 8.64
N LYS A 975 50.85 -19.50 8.94
CA LYS A 975 51.99 -19.24 9.83
C LYS A 975 52.89 -18.11 9.31
N GLU A 976 53.10 -18.05 8.00
CA GLU A 976 53.92 -17.03 7.35
C GLU A 976 53.35 -15.61 7.54
N TYR A 977 52.03 -15.47 7.38
CA TYR A 977 51.32 -14.21 7.63
C TYR A 977 51.50 -13.73 9.08
N LEU A 978 51.32 -14.63 10.04
CA LEU A 978 51.47 -14.32 11.46
C LEU A 978 52.91 -14.01 11.85
N SER A 979 53.89 -14.71 11.27
CA SER A 979 55.32 -14.41 11.46
C SER A 979 55.68 -13.01 10.97
N ASN A 980 55.18 -12.59 9.80
CA ASN A 980 55.42 -11.27 9.23
C ASN A 980 54.89 -10.13 10.14
N ILE A 981 53.67 -10.30 10.68
CA ILE A 981 53.10 -9.33 11.64
C ILE A 981 53.92 -9.30 12.94
N ALA A 982 54.32 -10.47 13.45
CA ALA A 982 55.06 -10.60 14.70
C ALA A 982 56.47 -9.99 14.63
N GLU A 983 57.16 -10.10 13.48
CA GLU A 983 58.49 -9.53 13.27
C GLU A 983 58.47 -8.01 13.15
N LYS A 984 57.46 -7.46 12.45
CA LYS A 984 57.29 -6.00 12.26
C LYS A 984 56.69 -5.29 13.46
N TRP A 985 56.30 -6.01 14.53
CA TRP A 985 55.58 -5.45 15.66
C TRP A 985 56.30 -4.26 16.33
N LEU A 986 57.64 -4.29 16.41
CA LEU A 986 58.45 -3.21 16.97
C LEU A 986 58.51 -1.95 16.07
N GLU A 987 58.18 -2.08 14.79
CA GLU A 987 58.19 -0.97 13.82
C GLU A 987 56.95 -0.08 13.95
N TYR A 988 55.94 -0.52 14.70
CA TYR A 988 54.70 0.21 14.94
C TYR A 988 54.80 1.15 16.16
N GLY A 989 53.99 2.22 16.18
CA GLY A 989 53.88 3.15 17.32
C GLY A 989 53.15 2.54 18.53
N ASN A 990 52.90 3.33 19.59
CA ASN A 990 52.39 2.85 20.89
C ASN A 990 51.07 2.04 20.83
N TYR A 991 50.25 2.23 19.79
CA TYR A 991 49.01 1.46 19.57
C TYR A 991 49.25 -0.05 19.34
N LYS A 992 50.49 -0.46 19.04
CA LYS A 992 50.90 -1.86 18.77
C LYS A 992 50.59 -2.84 19.89
N ASN A 993 50.54 -2.38 21.14
CA ASN A 993 50.34 -3.23 22.33
C ASN A 993 49.01 -4.01 22.25
N LYS A 994 48.03 -3.50 21.51
CA LYS A 994 46.74 -4.16 21.24
C LYS A 994 46.88 -5.53 20.56
N LEU A 995 47.94 -5.77 19.79
CA LEU A 995 48.17 -7.04 19.08
C LEU A 995 48.86 -8.12 19.91
N ILE A 996 49.46 -7.79 21.06
CA ILE A 996 50.27 -8.74 21.84
C ILE A 996 49.45 -9.98 22.21
N TYR A 997 48.29 -9.78 22.84
CA TYR A 997 47.44 -10.89 23.27
C TYR A 997 46.85 -11.70 22.10
N PRO A 998 46.24 -11.09 21.07
CA PRO A 998 45.72 -11.82 19.90
C PRO A 998 46.79 -12.65 19.18
N ILE A 999 48.01 -12.13 19.01
CA ILE A 999 49.12 -12.87 18.39
C ILE A 999 49.54 -14.05 19.27
N MET A 1000 49.76 -13.84 20.58
CA MET A 1000 50.14 -14.93 21.50
C MET A 1000 49.09 -16.04 21.55
N ARG A 1001 47.81 -15.67 21.63
CA ARG A 1001 46.67 -16.58 21.61
C ARG A 1001 46.64 -17.41 20.33
N THR A 1002 46.82 -16.77 19.19
CA THR A 1002 46.78 -17.43 17.88
C THR A 1002 47.95 -18.41 17.72
N LEU A 1003 49.18 -17.99 18.05
CA LEU A 1003 50.36 -18.87 18.01
C LEU A 1003 50.20 -20.08 18.93
N TYR A 1004 49.65 -19.89 20.13
CA TYR A 1004 49.36 -20.97 21.06
C TYR A 1004 48.31 -21.95 20.52
N ASN A 1005 47.21 -21.46 19.94
CA ASN A 1005 46.17 -22.30 19.36
C ASN A 1005 46.66 -23.09 18.13
N LEU A 1006 47.53 -22.50 17.31
CA LEU A 1006 48.20 -23.17 16.19
C LEU A 1006 49.29 -24.17 16.64
N ARG A 1007 49.54 -24.28 17.95
CA ARG A 1007 50.62 -25.07 18.55
C ARG A 1007 52.02 -24.70 18.04
N ASP A 1008 52.19 -23.47 17.55
CA ASP A 1008 53.51 -22.95 17.16
C ASP A 1008 54.22 -22.37 18.38
N TYR A 1009 54.66 -23.26 19.28
CA TYR A 1009 55.35 -22.88 20.50
C TYR A 1009 56.72 -22.24 20.24
N LYS A 1010 57.35 -22.52 19.10
CA LYS A 1010 58.61 -21.88 18.69
C LYS A 1010 58.36 -20.44 18.27
N GLY A 1011 57.35 -20.18 17.44
CA GLY A 1011 56.90 -18.84 17.08
C GLY A 1011 56.46 -18.03 18.30
N LEU A 1012 55.64 -18.61 19.18
CA LEU A 1012 55.21 -17.97 20.43
C LEU A 1012 56.39 -17.56 21.32
N LYS A 1013 57.37 -18.45 21.50
CA LYS A 1013 58.57 -18.16 22.28
C LYS A 1013 59.41 -17.05 21.64
N SER A 1014 59.50 -17.02 20.31
CA SER A 1014 60.18 -15.96 19.56
C SER A 1014 59.48 -14.61 19.78
N PHE A 1015 58.16 -14.57 19.62
CA PHE A 1015 57.36 -13.35 19.80
C PHE A 1015 57.43 -12.82 21.23
N ILE A 1016 57.33 -13.68 22.25
CA ILE A 1016 57.51 -13.28 23.66
C ILE A 1016 58.89 -12.65 23.88
N LYS A 1017 59.95 -13.15 23.23
CA LYS A 1017 61.29 -12.57 23.31
C LYS A 1017 61.37 -11.21 22.62
N ILE A 1018 60.62 -10.97 21.55
CA ILE A 1018 60.52 -9.67 20.87
C ILE A 1018 59.81 -8.67 21.79
N VAL A 1019 58.61 -9.03 22.29
CA VAL A 1019 57.79 -8.14 23.14
C VAL A 1019 58.52 -7.76 24.43
N LYS A 1020 59.24 -8.71 25.08
CA LYS A 1020 60.02 -8.43 26.30
C LYS A 1020 61.17 -7.43 26.13
N LYS A 1021 61.54 -7.04 24.90
CA LYS A 1021 62.53 -5.99 24.65
C LYS A 1021 61.94 -4.58 24.75
N ASP A 1022 60.61 -4.45 24.72
CA ASP A 1022 59.93 -3.16 24.79
C ASP A 1022 59.99 -2.62 26.23
N PRO A 1023 60.59 -1.44 26.47
CA PRO A 1023 60.67 -0.85 27.80
C PRO A 1023 59.33 -0.30 28.31
N GLU A 1024 58.33 -0.09 27.44
CA GLU A 1024 57.05 0.57 27.76
C GLU A 1024 55.85 -0.40 27.73
N LEU A 1025 55.92 -1.48 28.51
CA LEU A 1025 54.79 -2.42 28.66
C LEU A 1025 53.96 -2.15 29.92
N ASP A 1026 52.64 -2.10 29.75
CA ASP A 1026 51.72 -2.05 30.87
C ASP A 1026 51.85 -3.30 31.75
N LYS A 1027 51.72 -3.11 33.06
CA LYS A 1027 51.86 -4.19 34.06
C LYS A 1027 50.93 -5.39 33.80
N TRP A 1028 49.71 -5.16 33.30
CA TRP A 1028 48.77 -6.23 32.99
C TRP A 1028 49.23 -7.06 31.78
N LEU A 1029 49.84 -6.44 30.76
CA LEU A 1029 50.42 -7.14 29.60
C LEU A 1029 51.60 -8.02 30.02
N VAL A 1030 52.42 -7.55 30.95
CA VAL A 1030 53.50 -8.36 31.53
C VAL A 1030 52.93 -9.64 32.17
N CYS A 1031 51.80 -9.53 32.89
CA CYS A 1031 51.14 -10.70 33.48
C CYS A 1031 50.61 -11.68 32.42
N ASP A 1032 50.09 -11.19 31.30
CA ASP A 1032 49.60 -12.01 30.18
C ASP A 1032 50.77 -12.70 29.45
N ILE A 1033 51.91 -12.02 29.26
CA ILE A 1033 53.13 -12.61 28.68
C ILE A 1033 53.67 -13.74 29.59
N GLU A 1034 53.69 -13.54 30.90
CA GLU A 1034 54.11 -14.57 31.86
C GLU A 1034 53.11 -15.76 31.89
N HIS A 1035 51.81 -15.51 31.71
CA HIS A 1035 50.81 -16.57 31.55
C HIS A 1035 51.10 -17.46 30.33
N TYR A 1036 51.34 -16.88 29.15
CA TYR A 1036 51.69 -17.65 27.96
C TYR A 1036 53.07 -18.32 28.06
N THR A 1037 54.01 -17.72 28.79
CA THR A 1037 55.29 -18.35 29.13
C THR A 1037 55.06 -19.62 29.98
N ALA A 1038 54.17 -19.56 30.97
CA ALA A 1038 53.80 -20.72 31.76
C ALA A 1038 53.11 -21.81 30.93
N LEU A 1039 52.24 -21.43 30.00
CA LEU A 1039 51.60 -22.35 29.05
C LEU A 1039 52.61 -23.08 28.16
N ILE A 1040 53.69 -22.42 27.70
CA ILE A 1040 54.78 -23.09 26.96
C ILE A 1040 55.48 -24.13 27.85
N GLU A 1041 55.80 -23.80 29.10
CA GLU A 1041 56.45 -24.74 30.02
C GLU A 1041 55.57 -25.99 30.26
N ILE A 1042 54.26 -25.80 30.41
CA ILE A 1042 53.28 -26.88 30.61
C ILE A 1042 53.12 -27.72 29.33
N GLN A 1043 52.84 -27.09 28.19
CA GLN A 1043 52.40 -27.80 26.99
C GLN A 1043 53.54 -28.29 26.10
N PHE A 1044 54.57 -27.48 25.92
CA PHE A 1044 55.68 -27.77 25.03
C PHE A 1044 56.82 -28.48 25.75
N HIS A 1045 57.25 -27.96 26.90
CA HIS A 1045 58.34 -28.55 27.69
C HIS A 1045 57.89 -29.65 28.66
N LYS A 1046 56.58 -29.84 28.86
CA LYS A 1046 55.97 -30.83 29.78
C LYS A 1046 56.45 -30.69 31.24
N LYS A 1047 56.80 -29.47 31.68
CA LYS A 1047 57.27 -29.15 33.03
C LYS A 1047 56.15 -28.54 33.88
N LEU A 1048 55.30 -29.39 34.44
CA LEU A 1048 54.14 -28.98 35.24
C LEU A 1048 54.51 -28.12 36.46
N ASP A 1049 55.57 -28.49 37.19
CA ASP A 1049 55.98 -27.75 38.41
C ASP A 1049 56.43 -26.32 38.11
N LYS A 1050 57.20 -26.15 37.01
CA LYS A 1050 57.67 -24.83 36.57
C LYS A 1050 56.51 -23.97 36.07
N GLY A 1051 55.56 -24.57 35.34
CA GLY A 1051 54.33 -23.90 34.95
C GLY A 1051 53.49 -23.46 36.15
N LYS A 1052 53.34 -24.33 37.16
CA LYS A 1052 52.61 -24.01 38.41
C LYS A 1052 53.24 -22.83 39.15
N LEU A 1053 54.58 -22.80 39.24
CA LEU A 1053 55.31 -21.70 39.88
C LEU A 1053 55.07 -20.37 39.16
N LEU A 1054 55.14 -20.35 37.82
CA LEU A 1054 54.92 -19.15 37.02
C LEU A 1054 53.48 -18.63 37.15
N LEU A 1055 52.47 -19.51 37.01
CA LEU A 1055 51.07 -19.12 37.20
C LEU A 1055 50.80 -18.61 38.62
N SER A 1056 51.39 -19.25 39.64
CA SER A 1056 51.24 -18.79 41.03
C SER A 1056 51.83 -17.40 41.26
N LYS A 1057 52.93 -17.06 40.57
CA LYS A 1057 53.50 -15.70 40.59
C LYS A 1057 52.55 -14.70 39.91
N CYS A 1058 52.05 -15.01 38.72
CA CYS A 1058 51.06 -14.19 38.03
C CYS A 1058 49.83 -13.93 38.90
N ILE A 1059 49.28 -14.98 39.55
CA ILE A 1059 48.12 -14.86 40.44
C ILE A 1059 48.39 -13.86 41.57
N LYS A 1060 49.54 -13.94 42.24
CA LYS A 1060 49.90 -13.00 43.32
C LYS A 1060 49.93 -11.55 42.84
N SER A 1061 50.43 -11.30 41.63
CA SER A 1061 50.47 -9.97 41.03
C SER A 1061 49.09 -9.44 40.62
N LEU A 1062 48.09 -10.31 40.45
CA LEU A 1062 46.75 -9.96 39.98
C LEU A 1062 45.69 -9.87 41.09
N LEU A 1063 46.00 -10.29 42.33
CA LEU A 1063 44.99 -10.40 43.40
C LEU A 1063 44.34 -9.07 43.79
N ASN A 1064 45.11 -7.98 43.81
CA ASN A 1064 44.69 -6.68 44.32
C ASN A 1064 44.29 -5.67 43.22
N GLU A 1065 44.31 -6.10 41.96
CA GLU A 1065 44.08 -5.22 40.80
C GLU A 1065 42.64 -5.34 40.31
N ASN A 1066 41.93 -4.21 40.25
CA ASN A 1066 40.49 -4.16 39.92
C ASN A 1066 40.18 -3.49 38.58
N ASP A 1067 41.20 -3.06 37.83
CA ASP A 1067 41.01 -2.53 36.48
C ASP A 1067 40.59 -3.63 35.49
N ASN A 1068 39.76 -3.28 34.50
CA ASN A 1068 39.19 -4.23 33.54
C ASN A 1068 40.26 -5.04 32.79
N GLN A 1069 41.40 -4.44 32.46
CA GLN A 1069 42.49 -5.12 31.77
C GLN A 1069 43.13 -6.19 32.66
N PHE A 1070 43.33 -5.88 33.95
CA PHE A 1070 43.84 -6.82 34.94
C PHE A 1070 42.85 -7.94 35.25
N LEU A 1071 41.56 -7.61 35.43
CA LEU A 1071 40.49 -8.59 35.63
C LEU A 1071 40.41 -9.58 34.45
N SER A 1072 40.56 -9.08 33.22
CA SER A 1072 40.59 -9.90 32.01
C SER A 1072 41.71 -10.95 32.07
N VAL A 1073 42.94 -10.54 32.36
CA VAL A 1073 44.10 -11.45 32.52
C VAL A 1073 43.90 -12.40 33.71
N LYS A 1074 43.44 -11.88 34.86
CA LYS A 1074 43.18 -12.64 36.09
C LYS A 1074 42.25 -13.83 35.84
N SER A 1075 41.15 -13.61 35.15
CA SER A 1075 40.19 -14.67 34.82
C SER A 1075 40.79 -15.76 33.91
N ARG A 1076 41.66 -15.40 32.94
CA ARG A 1076 42.35 -16.35 32.06
C ARG A 1076 43.37 -17.20 32.82
N VAL A 1077 44.16 -16.56 33.68
CA VAL A 1077 45.16 -17.23 34.52
C VAL A 1077 44.49 -18.22 35.47
N PHE A 1078 43.39 -17.81 36.11
CA PHE A 1078 42.61 -18.68 37.01
C PHE A 1078 42.03 -19.90 36.29
N THR A 1079 41.39 -19.68 35.14
CA THR A 1079 40.86 -20.76 34.30
C THR A 1079 41.98 -21.73 33.88
N THR A 1080 43.15 -21.20 33.53
CA THR A 1080 44.32 -22.00 33.11
C THR A 1080 44.89 -22.81 34.27
N PHE A 1081 45.08 -22.19 35.43
CA PHE A 1081 45.59 -22.86 36.62
C PHE A 1081 44.69 -24.04 36.99
N ALA A 1082 43.38 -23.80 37.09
CA ALA A 1082 42.44 -24.82 37.51
C ALA A 1082 42.32 -25.99 36.50
N ASN A 1083 42.44 -25.71 35.19
CA ASN A 1083 42.43 -26.75 34.17
C ASN A 1083 43.64 -27.69 34.22
N HIS A 1084 44.81 -27.17 34.62
CA HIS A 1084 46.04 -27.96 34.67
C HIS A 1084 46.33 -28.56 36.05
N PHE A 1085 45.75 -27.98 37.11
CA PHE A 1085 45.96 -28.40 38.49
C PHE A 1085 44.62 -28.66 39.20
N SER A 1086 43.76 -29.45 38.56
CA SER A 1086 42.40 -29.75 39.06
C SER A 1086 42.39 -30.37 40.47
N SER A 1087 43.46 -31.06 40.87
CA SER A 1087 43.60 -31.65 42.21
C SER A 1087 43.97 -30.63 43.31
N ASP A 1088 44.27 -29.38 42.95
CA ASP A 1088 44.58 -28.32 43.92
C ASP A 1088 43.29 -27.77 44.55
N LYS A 1089 43.30 -27.60 45.89
CA LYS A 1089 42.12 -27.14 46.64
C LYS A 1089 41.60 -25.78 46.17
N LYS A 1090 42.48 -24.91 45.64
CA LYS A 1090 42.09 -23.57 45.17
C LYS A 1090 41.49 -23.56 43.77
N SER A 1091 41.55 -24.67 43.03
CA SER A 1091 41.12 -24.71 41.62
C SER A 1091 39.63 -24.44 41.45
N LYS A 1092 38.78 -24.94 42.36
CA LYS A 1092 37.34 -24.64 42.37
C LYS A 1092 37.08 -23.15 42.63
N ASP A 1093 37.74 -22.57 43.63
CA ASP A 1093 37.62 -21.15 43.98
C ASP A 1093 38.05 -20.24 42.82
N TYR A 1094 39.18 -20.55 42.18
CA TYR A 1094 39.66 -19.79 41.02
C TYR A 1094 38.72 -19.87 39.81
N ILE A 1095 38.09 -21.03 39.55
CA ILE A 1095 37.09 -21.11 38.47
C ILE A 1095 35.86 -20.25 38.81
N ASN A 1096 35.36 -20.31 40.04
CA ASN A 1096 34.21 -19.51 40.47
C ASN A 1096 34.52 -18.00 40.40
N GLU A 1097 35.68 -17.57 40.87
CA GLU A 1097 36.10 -16.16 40.75
C GLU A 1097 36.27 -15.77 39.27
N SER A 1098 36.81 -16.65 38.44
CA SER A 1098 36.87 -16.42 37.00
C SER A 1098 35.48 -16.28 36.36
N ILE A 1099 34.48 -17.03 36.81
CA ILE A 1099 33.10 -16.94 36.32
C ILE A 1099 32.52 -15.58 36.66
N GLU A 1100 32.67 -15.12 37.91
CA GLU A 1100 32.17 -13.81 38.35
C GLU A 1100 32.86 -12.66 37.61
N ILE A 1101 34.18 -12.72 37.44
CA ILE A 1101 34.91 -11.73 36.66
C ILE A 1101 34.42 -11.71 35.20
N LYS A 1102 34.21 -12.88 34.58
CA LYS A 1102 33.77 -12.95 33.18
C LYS A 1102 32.32 -12.51 33.00
N LYS A 1103 31.46 -12.69 34.01
CA LYS A 1103 30.14 -12.06 34.05
C LYS A 1103 30.25 -10.54 34.11
N GLN A 1104 31.10 -10.01 35.01
CA GLN A 1104 31.35 -8.57 35.14
C GLN A 1104 31.87 -7.96 33.83
N LEU A 1105 32.79 -8.65 33.15
CA LEU A 1105 33.37 -8.23 31.89
C LEU A 1105 32.50 -8.54 30.66
N SER A 1106 31.36 -9.22 30.84
CA SER A 1106 30.50 -9.71 29.75
C SER A 1106 31.23 -10.60 28.72
N ASP A 1107 32.26 -11.34 29.13
CA ASP A 1107 33.04 -12.27 28.28
C ASP A 1107 32.31 -13.62 28.13
N LYS A 1108 31.31 -13.68 27.25
CA LYS A 1108 30.52 -14.90 27.03
C LYS A 1108 31.34 -16.12 26.57
N PRO A 1109 32.28 -16.02 25.60
CA PRO A 1109 33.11 -17.17 25.21
C PRO A 1109 34.03 -17.64 26.34
N GLY A 1110 34.63 -16.71 27.09
CA GLY A 1110 35.41 -17.05 28.27
C GLY A 1110 34.56 -17.68 29.36
N LEU A 1111 33.31 -17.23 29.53
CA LEU A 1111 32.36 -17.75 30.53
C LEU A 1111 32.00 -19.20 30.21
N ALA A 1112 31.72 -19.52 28.95
CA ALA A 1112 31.51 -20.90 28.50
C ALA A 1112 32.72 -21.79 28.84
N ARG A 1113 33.96 -21.33 28.59
CA ARG A 1113 35.18 -22.07 28.94
C ARG A 1113 35.33 -22.28 30.44
N SER A 1114 34.96 -21.30 31.27
CA SER A 1114 34.99 -21.45 32.72
C SER A 1114 33.93 -22.43 33.21
N TYR A 1115 32.69 -22.36 32.74
CA TYR A 1115 31.66 -23.35 33.08
C TYR A 1115 31.99 -24.75 32.58
N GLY A 1116 32.59 -24.90 31.40
CA GLY A 1116 33.09 -26.19 30.93
C GLY A 1116 34.28 -26.72 31.75
N SER A 1117 35.08 -25.83 32.33
CA SER A 1117 36.16 -26.21 33.28
C SER A 1117 35.57 -26.64 34.62
N LEU A 1118 34.60 -25.90 35.15
CA LEU A 1118 33.86 -26.24 36.37
C LEU A 1118 33.14 -27.58 36.21
N SER A 1119 32.45 -27.78 35.09
CA SER A 1119 31.70 -29.00 34.80
C SER A 1119 32.61 -30.23 34.79
N ARG A 1120 33.79 -30.14 34.16
CA ARG A 1120 34.77 -31.23 34.15
C ARG A 1120 35.31 -31.53 35.54
N LEU A 1121 35.64 -30.50 36.32
CA LEU A 1121 36.09 -30.64 37.71
C LEU A 1121 35.02 -31.32 38.58
N LEU A 1122 33.80 -30.80 38.58
CA LEU A 1122 32.69 -31.33 39.36
C LEU A 1122 32.26 -32.73 38.89
N PHE A 1123 32.36 -33.02 37.59
CA PHE A 1123 32.09 -34.36 37.07
C PHE A 1123 33.09 -35.40 37.60
N THR A 1124 34.36 -35.03 37.76
CA THR A 1124 35.37 -35.90 38.37
C THR A 1124 35.17 -36.09 39.87
N GLU A 1125 34.69 -35.05 40.59
CA GLU A 1125 34.41 -35.14 42.03
C GLU A 1125 33.12 -35.91 42.32
N ASN A 1126 32.02 -35.55 41.65
CA ASN A 1126 30.71 -36.15 41.83
C ASN A 1126 29.86 -36.04 40.54
N PRO A 1127 29.82 -37.08 39.69
CA PRO A 1127 29.15 -37.04 38.39
C PRO A 1127 27.61 -37.03 38.48
N ILE A 1128 27.02 -37.23 39.67
CA ILE A 1128 25.57 -37.29 39.88
C ILE A 1128 25.01 -36.08 40.65
N SER A 1129 25.85 -35.11 40.99
CA SER A 1129 25.43 -33.95 41.78
C SER A 1129 24.58 -32.95 40.97
N ASN A 1130 23.69 -32.23 41.66
CA ASN A 1130 22.95 -31.12 41.05
C ASN A 1130 23.89 -29.99 40.61
N GLU A 1131 25.00 -29.76 41.32
CA GLU A 1131 25.99 -28.73 40.98
C GLU A 1131 26.66 -29.04 39.63
N THR A 1132 27.01 -30.31 39.39
CA THR A 1132 27.57 -30.79 38.12
C THR A 1132 26.57 -30.62 36.97
N LEU A 1133 25.30 -30.98 37.21
CA LEU A 1133 24.24 -30.84 36.20
C LEU A 1133 24.00 -29.37 35.84
N GLU A 1134 23.93 -28.48 36.84
CA GLU A 1134 23.67 -27.06 36.61
C GLU A 1134 24.85 -26.38 35.91
N ALA A 1135 26.09 -26.64 36.34
CA ALA A 1135 27.27 -26.11 35.67
C ALA A 1135 27.33 -26.54 34.19
N THR A 1136 26.94 -27.79 33.88
CA THR A 1136 26.94 -28.31 32.51
C THR A 1136 25.79 -27.75 31.68
N LYS A 1137 24.62 -27.48 32.27
CA LYS A 1137 23.52 -26.78 31.60
C LYS A 1137 23.89 -25.35 31.26
N GLN A 1138 24.51 -24.61 32.19
CA GLN A 1138 25.00 -23.26 31.94
C GLN A 1138 26.05 -23.28 30.82
N TRP A 1139 26.98 -24.24 30.83
CA TRP A 1139 27.93 -24.42 29.74
C TRP A 1139 27.24 -24.62 28.39
N PHE A 1140 26.19 -25.46 28.33
CA PHE A 1140 25.40 -25.69 27.12
C PHE A 1140 24.64 -24.45 26.65
N ILE A 1141 23.88 -23.79 27.53
CA ILE A 1141 23.09 -22.59 27.22
C ILE A 1141 23.98 -21.49 26.64
N ILE A 1142 25.12 -21.24 27.28
CA ILE A 1142 26.04 -20.19 26.82
C ILE A 1142 26.66 -20.55 25.46
N ASN A 1143 26.95 -21.83 25.19
CA ASN A 1143 27.43 -22.23 23.86
C ASN A 1143 26.34 -22.13 22.79
N GLU A 1144 25.07 -22.39 23.12
CA GLU A 1144 23.95 -22.12 22.19
C GLU A 1144 23.80 -20.63 21.90
N GLU A 1145 23.89 -19.77 22.92
CA GLU A 1145 23.91 -18.31 22.74
C GLU A 1145 25.09 -17.85 21.87
N ASN A 1146 26.27 -18.45 22.07
CA ASN A 1146 27.48 -18.13 21.32
C ASN A 1146 27.51 -18.76 19.91
N LYS A 1147 26.57 -19.66 19.60
CA LYS A 1147 26.56 -20.49 18.37
C LYS A 1147 27.86 -21.31 18.19
N ASP A 1148 28.51 -21.70 19.28
CA ASP A 1148 29.72 -22.55 19.26
C ASP A 1148 29.33 -24.01 19.06
N ILE A 1149 29.35 -24.49 17.81
CA ILE A 1149 28.96 -25.85 17.43
C ILE A 1149 29.77 -26.91 18.21
N PHE A 1150 31.09 -26.73 18.33
CA PHE A 1150 31.93 -27.66 19.06
C PHE A 1150 31.58 -27.66 20.55
N GLY A 1151 31.42 -26.48 21.15
CA GLY A 1151 31.01 -26.31 22.55
C GLY A 1151 29.62 -26.92 22.83
N ILE A 1152 28.67 -26.77 21.92
CA ILE A 1152 27.33 -27.37 21.99
C ILE A 1152 27.45 -28.90 22.00
N ILE A 1153 28.15 -29.49 21.03
CA ILE A 1153 28.32 -30.95 20.95
C ILE A 1153 28.97 -31.47 22.23
N PHE A 1154 30.03 -30.80 22.68
CA PHE A 1154 30.81 -31.27 23.83
C PHE A 1154 30.04 -31.17 25.15
N SER A 1155 29.32 -30.06 25.38
CA SER A 1155 28.46 -29.89 26.55
C SER A 1155 27.28 -30.87 26.55
N ARG A 1156 26.66 -31.14 25.39
CA ARG A 1156 25.62 -32.17 25.25
C ARG A 1156 26.13 -33.57 25.54
N ASN A 1157 27.34 -33.92 25.09
CA ASN A 1157 27.97 -35.20 25.46
C ASN A 1157 28.14 -35.33 26.97
N PHE A 1158 28.57 -34.26 27.65
CA PHE A 1158 28.67 -34.24 29.11
C PHE A 1158 27.31 -34.34 29.80
N LEU A 1159 26.28 -33.62 29.33
CA LEU A 1159 24.90 -33.76 29.83
C LEU A 1159 24.39 -35.20 29.68
N GLY A 1160 24.64 -35.81 28.51
CA GLY A 1160 24.33 -37.22 28.25
C GLY A 1160 24.96 -38.16 29.28
N LYS A 1161 26.25 -37.96 29.58
CA LYS A 1161 26.99 -38.75 30.59
C LYS A 1161 26.43 -38.57 31.99
N ILE A 1162 26.10 -37.34 32.37
CA ILE A 1162 25.52 -37.02 33.69
C ILE A 1162 24.16 -37.70 33.84
N TYR A 1163 23.26 -37.53 32.86
CA TYR A 1163 21.95 -38.17 32.90
C TYR A 1163 22.04 -39.70 32.96
N PHE A 1164 22.98 -40.30 32.22
CA PHE A 1164 23.20 -41.74 32.28
C PHE A 1164 23.74 -42.21 33.64
N ASN A 1165 24.69 -41.48 34.23
CA ASN A 1165 25.22 -41.78 35.56
C ASN A 1165 24.15 -41.67 36.66
N ILE A 1166 23.27 -40.66 36.58
CA ILE A 1166 22.13 -40.53 37.51
C ILE A 1166 21.14 -41.70 37.33
N HIS A 1167 20.91 -42.15 36.10
CA HIS A 1167 20.05 -43.32 35.86
C HIS A 1167 20.69 -44.61 36.41
N LYS A 1168 21.99 -44.80 36.21
CA LYS A 1168 22.73 -45.97 36.68
C LYS A 1168 22.66 -46.13 38.20
N THR A 1169 22.64 -45.02 38.94
CA THR A 1169 22.50 -45.02 40.42
C THR A 1169 21.05 -45.08 40.89
N ASN A 1170 20.07 -44.64 40.09
CA ASN A 1170 18.65 -44.67 40.42
C ASN A 1170 17.78 -45.07 39.23
N GLN A 1171 17.65 -46.39 39.02
CA GLN A 1171 16.97 -47.00 37.86
C GLN A 1171 15.46 -46.68 37.78
N SER A 1172 14.84 -46.16 38.84
CA SER A 1172 13.42 -45.76 38.87
C SER A 1172 13.10 -44.53 38.02
N LYS A 1173 14.11 -43.71 37.66
CA LYS A 1173 13.94 -42.49 36.85
C LYS A 1173 14.21 -42.74 35.37
N VAL A 1174 13.29 -43.42 34.70
CA VAL A 1174 13.36 -43.73 33.24
C VAL A 1174 13.53 -42.46 32.38
N ASN A 1175 13.02 -41.31 32.83
CA ASN A 1175 13.19 -40.03 32.13
C ASN A 1175 14.66 -39.62 31.95
N ASN A 1176 15.57 -39.97 32.86
CA ASN A 1176 16.99 -39.61 32.73
C ASN A 1176 17.69 -40.42 31.62
N LEU A 1177 17.34 -41.70 31.48
CA LEU A 1177 17.87 -42.52 30.39
C LEU A 1177 17.40 -42.00 29.03
N LYS A 1178 16.13 -41.62 28.93
CA LYS A 1178 15.56 -40.97 27.74
C LYS A 1178 16.28 -39.65 27.43
N ASN A 1179 16.47 -38.79 28.43
CA ASN A 1179 17.18 -37.53 28.28
C ASN A 1179 18.63 -37.74 27.82
N SER A 1180 19.34 -38.74 28.36
CA SER A 1180 20.70 -39.10 27.96
C SER A 1180 20.76 -39.48 26.48
N LYS A 1181 19.93 -40.45 26.05
CA LYS A 1181 19.85 -40.87 24.64
C LYS A 1181 19.48 -39.71 23.71
N GLN A 1182 18.60 -38.81 24.16
CA GLN A 1182 18.21 -37.64 23.39
C GLN A 1182 19.41 -36.71 23.13
N GLN A 1183 20.24 -36.40 24.14
CA GLN A 1183 21.41 -35.53 23.95
C GLN A 1183 22.36 -36.07 22.87
N TYR A 1184 22.65 -37.37 22.91
CA TYR A 1184 23.52 -38.01 21.93
C TYR A 1184 22.91 -38.06 20.52
N ASN A 1185 21.62 -38.35 20.41
CA ASN A 1185 20.94 -38.38 19.11
C ASN A 1185 20.85 -36.99 18.46
N GLU A 1186 20.63 -35.92 19.26
CA GLU A 1186 20.68 -34.55 18.72
C GLU A 1186 22.08 -34.19 18.22
N ASN A 1187 23.16 -34.65 18.88
CA ASN A 1187 24.52 -34.49 18.36
C ASN A 1187 24.73 -35.24 17.04
N ILE A 1188 24.25 -36.49 16.94
CA ILE A 1188 24.39 -37.31 15.72
C ILE A 1188 23.69 -36.69 14.51
N ARG A 1189 22.53 -36.05 14.71
CA ARG A 1189 21.82 -35.34 13.62
C ARG A 1189 22.65 -34.23 12.97
N LEU A 1190 23.62 -33.66 13.69
CA LEU A 1190 24.49 -32.60 13.16
C LEU A 1190 25.50 -33.11 12.13
N LEU A 1191 25.73 -34.42 12.01
CA LEU A 1191 26.62 -35.00 10.97
C LEU A 1191 26.15 -34.75 9.55
N ASN A 1192 24.85 -34.48 9.34
CA ASN A 1192 24.31 -34.13 8.02
C ASN A 1192 24.70 -32.71 7.58
N ASN A 1193 25.29 -31.90 8.47
CA ASN A 1193 25.77 -30.55 8.18
C ASN A 1193 27.27 -30.55 7.85
N LYS A 1194 27.75 -29.51 7.15
CA LYS A 1194 29.19 -29.26 7.01
C LYS A 1194 29.77 -28.78 8.34
N ILE A 1195 30.40 -29.67 9.10
CA ILE A 1195 31.03 -29.40 10.41
C ILE A 1195 32.52 -29.75 10.38
N ASP A 1196 33.32 -29.06 11.19
CA ASP A 1196 34.79 -29.26 11.25
C ASP A 1196 35.16 -30.64 11.83
N GLN A 1197 36.38 -31.09 11.52
CA GLN A 1197 36.91 -32.38 11.96
C GLN A 1197 36.89 -32.59 13.48
N GLY A 1198 37.14 -31.54 14.26
CA GLY A 1198 37.12 -31.62 15.72
C GLY A 1198 35.71 -31.88 16.26
N SER A 1199 34.71 -31.20 15.69
CA SER A 1199 33.30 -31.43 15.97
C SER A 1199 32.84 -32.82 15.55
N GLN A 1200 33.29 -33.32 14.39
CA GLN A 1200 32.99 -34.68 13.92
C GLN A 1200 33.50 -35.75 14.91
N ILE A 1201 34.77 -35.65 15.35
CA ILE A 1201 35.34 -36.58 16.35
C ILE A 1201 34.53 -36.54 17.65
N GLN A 1202 34.05 -35.38 18.08
CA GLN A 1202 33.21 -35.29 19.27
C GLN A 1202 31.85 -35.97 19.09
N ILE A 1203 31.23 -35.87 17.91
CA ILE A 1203 30.00 -36.61 17.63
C ILE A 1203 30.27 -38.13 17.59
N PHE A 1204 31.43 -38.56 17.14
CA PHE A 1204 31.81 -39.99 17.21
C PHE A 1204 31.82 -40.48 18.66
N THR A 1205 32.20 -39.64 19.63
CA THR A 1205 32.08 -40.00 21.05
C THR A 1205 30.63 -40.16 21.52
N SER A 1206 29.66 -39.50 20.89
CA SER A 1206 28.23 -39.73 21.15
C SER A 1206 27.78 -41.14 20.75
N PHE A 1207 28.29 -41.67 19.63
CA PHE A 1207 28.07 -43.08 19.25
C PHE A 1207 28.70 -44.03 20.27
N ALA A 1208 29.94 -43.75 20.68
CA ALA A 1208 30.63 -44.54 21.70
C ALA A 1208 29.86 -44.58 23.03
N ASP A 1209 29.34 -43.44 23.48
CA ASP A 1209 28.54 -43.36 24.70
C ASP A 1209 27.18 -44.09 24.56
N LEU A 1210 26.51 -44.01 23.40
CA LEU A 1210 25.29 -44.77 23.14
C LEU A 1210 25.55 -46.29 23.10
N MET A 1211 26.71 -46.72 22.61
CA MET A 1211 27.14 -48.12 22.66
C MET A 1211 27.32 -48.59 24.11
N GLU A 1212 27.88 -47.76 25.00
CA GLU A 1212 27.96 -48.06 26.44
C GLU A 1212 26.56 -48.17 27.08
N ILE A 1213 25.61 -47.33 26.67
CA ILE A 1213 24.21 -47.44 27.12
C ILE A 1213 23.59 -48.76 26.65
N ALA A 1214 23.78 -49.15 25.38
CA ALA A 1214 23.27 -50.41 24.85
C ALA A 1214 23.86 -51.64 25.57
N LYS A 1215 25.15 -51.60 25.94
CA LYS A 1215 25.77 -52.64 26.79
C LYS A 1215 25.11 -52.72 28.16
N PHE A 1216 24.78 -51.58 28.76
CA PHE A 1216 24.11 -51.53 30.07
C PHE A 1216 22.68 -52.08 30.01
N GLU A 1217 21.92 -51.74 28.97
CA GLU A 1217 20.56 -52.26 28.72
C GLU A 1217 20.53 -53.71 28.23
N LYS A 1218 21.69 -54.29 27.87
CA LYS A 1218 21.84 -55.60 27.21
C LYS A 1218 21.14 -55.68 25.84
N ASP A 1219 21.05 -54.55 25.13
CA ASP A 1219 20.46 -54.47 23.79
C ASP A 1219 21.51 -54.73 22.71
N GLU A 1220 21.63 -56.00 22.32
CA GLU A 1220 22.61 -56.45 21.31
C GLU A 1220 22.33 -55.84 19.93
N ASN A 1221 21.07 -55.71 19.52
CA ASN A 1221 20.71 -55.19 18.19
C ASN A 1221 21.13 -53.71 18.04
N THR A 1222 20.82 -52.88 19.04
CA THR A 1222 21.22 -51.47 19.03
C THR A 1222 22.74 -51.32 19.12
N PHE A 1223 23.42 -52.16 19.91
CA PHE A 1223 24.88 -52.15 19.95
C PHE A 1223 25.50 -52.47 18.58
N LEU A 1224 24.98 -53.48 17.87
CA LEU A 1224 25.47 -53.87 16.54
C LEU A 1224 25.30 -52.75 15.52
N ASP A 1225 24.11 -52.14 15.45
CA ASP A 1225 23.84 -51.02 14.54
C ASP A 1225 24.77 -49.81 14.80
N LEU A 1226 24.88 -49.39 16.06
CA LEU A 1226 25.76 -48.27 16.43
C LEU A 1226 27.24 -48.56 16.18
N SER A 1227 27.68 -49.79 16.47
CA SER A 1227 29.07 -50.21 16.25
C SER A 1227 29.43 -50.20 14.76
N SER A 1228 28.52 -50.61 13.88
CA SER A 1228 28.74 -50.58 12.43
C SER A 1228 28.82 -49.16 11.90
N LYS A 1229 27.91 -48.29 12.34
CA LYS A 1229 27.92 -46.85 11.99
C LYS A 1229 29.21 -46.17 12.43
N LEU A 1230 29.61 -46.36 13.69
CA LEU A 1230 30.84 -45.77 14.22
C LEU A 1230 32.09 -46.31 13.51
N TYR A 1231 32.12 -47.61 13.17
CA TYR A 1231 33.25 -48.21 12.46
C TYR A 1231 33.45 -47.58 11.08
N ASN A 1232 32.37 -47.42 10.30
CA ASN A 1232 32.43 -46.79 8.98
C ASN A 1232 32.88 -45.32 9.09
N LEU A 1233 32.32 -44.57 10.04
CA LEU A 1233 32.72 -43.18 10.30
C LEU A 1233 34.20 -43.04 10.65
N LEU A 1234 34.75 -43.93 11.50
CA LEU A 1234 36.16 -43.90 11.87
C LEU A 1234 37.08 -44.32 10.72
N LYS A 1235 36.65 -45.24 9.85
CA LYS A 1235 37.40 -45.70 8.68
C LYS A 1235 37.54 -44.60 7.62
N ASP A 1236 36.48 -43.83 7.43
CA ASP A 1236 36.43 -42.77 6.42
C ASP A 1236 36.99 -41.42 6.92
N PHE A 1237 37.40 -41.34 8.20
CA PHE A 1237 37.89 -40.12 8.84
C PHE A 1237 39.43 -40.02 8.78
N GLU A 1238 39.95 -38.79 8.63
CA GLU A 1238 41.39 -38.53 8.65
C GLU A 1238 42.06 -38.98 9.97
N LYS A 1239 43.37 -39.25 9.96
CA LYS A 1239 44.09 -39.87 11.07
C LYS A 1239 43.81 -39.21 12.43
N ILE A 1240 43.31 -40.00 13.39
CA ILE A 1240 43.09 -39.54 14.78
C ILE A 1240 44.40 -39.67 15.56
N GLU A 1241 45.07 -38.53 15.83
CA GLU A 1241 46.36 -38.53 16.55
C GLU A 1241 46.20 -38.53 18.08
N ASN A 1242 45.05 -38.10 18.59
CA ASN A 1242 44.87 -37.90 20.03
C ASN A 1242 44.51 -39.22 20.74
N LYS A 1243 45.47 -39.72 21.54
CA LYS A 1243 45.35 -40.95 22.33
C LYS A 1243 44.08 -41.02 23.19
N PHE A 1244 43.60 -39.90 23.71
CA PHE A 1244 42.36 -39.85 24.51
C PHE A 1244 41.14 -40.36 23.74
N PHE A 1245 40.95 -39.92 22.50
CA PHE A 1245 39.83 -40.36 21.67
C PHE A 1245 40.00 -41.80 21.21
N ILE A 1246 41.24 -42.20 20.86
CA ILE A 1246 41.57 -43.59 20.51
C ILE A 1246 41.17 -44.53 21.66
N ASP A 1247 41.50 -44.18 22.91
CA ASP A 1247 41.19 -45.00 24.08
C ASP A 1247 39.67 -45.06 24.33
N ILE A 1248 38.93 -43.96 24.14
CA ILE A 1248 37.46 -43.94 24.22
C ILE A 1248 36.85 -44.91 23.20
N PHE A 1249 37.26 -44.83 21.92
CA PHE A 1249 36.71 -45.67 20.88
C PHE A 1249 37.08 -47.14 21.07
N LYS A 1250 38.33 -47.45 21.43
CA LYS A 1250 38.75 -48.82 21.77
C LYS A 1250 37.92 -49.41 22.90
N ASN A 1251 37.64 -48.64 23.94
CA ASN A 1251 36.80 -49.08 25.04
C ASN A 1251 35.34 -49.30 24.59
N ALA A 1252 34.79 -48.41 23.76
CA ALA A 1252 33.44 -48.55 23.23
C ALA A 1252 33.25 -49.84 22.41
N PHE A 1253 34.23 -50.22 21.57
CA PHE A 1253 34.17 -51.49 20.82
C PHE A 1253 34.43 -52.74 21.69
N SER A 1254 34.92 -52.59 22.92
CA SER A 1254 35.10 -53.74 23.82
C SER A 1254 33.75 -54.26 24.32
N SER A 1255 33.39 -55.50 23.95
CA SER A 1255 32.06 -56.07 24.23
C SER A 1255 32.14 -57.51 24.73
N LYS A 1256 31.12 -57.93 25.50
CA LYS A 1256 30.89 -59.32 25.94
C LYS A 1256 29.81 -60.04 25.13
N PHE A 1257 29.19 -59.38 24.15
CA PHE A 1257 28.20 -60.00 23.26
C PHE A 1257 28.89 -61.06 22.37
N LYS A 1258 28.22 -62.19 22.11
CA LYS A 1258 28.82 -63.32 21.38
C LYS A 1258 29.03 -63.01 19.89
N ASN A 1259 28.22 -62.13 19.30
CA ASN A 1259 28.23 -61.80 17.87
C ASN A 1259 28.90 -60.44 17.58
N THR A 1260 30.08 -60.15 18.14
CA THR A 1260 30.77 -58.88 17.83
C THR A 1260 31.30 -58.87 16.38
N PRO A 1261 30.87 -57.93 15.52
CA PRO A 1261 31.18 -57.93 14.09
C PRO A 1261 32.63 -57.53 13.77
N TYR A 1262 33.31 -56.85 14.69
CA TYR A 1262 34.67 -56.33 14.49
C TYR A 1262 35.62 -56.91 15.54
N SER A 1263 36.71 -57.52 15.08
CA SER A 1263 37.74 -58.08 15.96
C SER A 1263 38.59 -56.97 16.60
N LYS A 1264 39.28 -57.26 17.71
CA LYS A 1264 40.29 -56.33 18.29
C LYS A 1264 41.37 -55.94 17.28
N GLN A 1265 41.61 -56.75 16.25
CA GLN A 1265 42.58 -56.48 15.19
C GLN A 1265 42.04 -55.48 14.18
N ASN A 1266 40.77 -55.62 13.76
CA ASN A 1266 40.09 -54.70 12.86
C ASN A 1266 40.07 -53.26 13.42
N ILE A 1267 39.92 -53.11 14.74
CA ILE A 1267 39.94 -51.81 15.42
C ILE A 1267 41.38 -51.26 15.57
N LYS A 1268 42.38 -52.12 15.74
CA LYS A 1268 43.80 -51.69 15.76
C LYS A 1268 44.25 -51.15 14.40
N GLU A 1269 43.77 -51.75 13.31
CA GLU A 1269 44.09 -51.32 11.94
C GLU A 1269 43.54 -49.94 11.59
N ILE A 1270 42.41 -49.51 12.15
CA ILE A 1270 41.87 -48.15 11.95
C ILE A 1270 42.73 -47.07 12.64
N PHE A 1271 43.37 -47.40 13.76
CA PHE A 1271 44.10 -46.42 14.59
C PHE A 1271 45.63 -46.47 14.43
N ASN A 1272 46.15 -47.33 13.56
CA ASN A 1272 47.56 -47.41 13.18
C ASN A 1272 47.74 -46.70 11.84
#